data_AF-A0A0S8HZ33-F1
#
_entry.id   AF-A0A0S8HZ33-F1
#
_cell.length_a   1.000
_cell.length_b   1.000
_cell.length_c   1.000
_cell.angle_alpha   90.00
_cell.angle_beta   90.00
_cell.angle_gamma   90.00
#
_symmetry.space_group_name_H-M   'P 1'
#
loop_
_entity.id
_entity.type
_entity.pdbx_description
1 polymer ?
#
loop_
_entity_poly.entity_id
_entity_poly.type
_entity_poly.pdbx_seq_one_letter_code
_entity_poly.pdbx_strand_id
1 'polypeptide(L)'
;MRLLKNITIFGLLLFILQSQAHGQDIKTVRDFGYAVSLYDKGLYIVAVDAFKNFQFNNPDDPRNAEAQSYIGKSYMALEEYENARAAFEEFALLYRESPLYPDVYRLLAECCERLGEPETAAQRLEALGDILFAESRHAVPALYRAAEIYITIGKTEKAYNLLSRLIDNYPEHQLYPKAVILLSNLYAENGEYGKAIRELRKIEDSGVENTVKWEAAYFRGIYELKVNKVTSGEKTLQSILTGAPSDSSIYQKAVLVLARHYQAVNKHDEAQRVLERLINVGRANPHLKGQAYMLLGINHHLRSNYKEAEKAFQQALEILDNTSSAYRECLYYTGLNYTKLEDNRQAFSFLSRMFSQEWLDTLDGRAAAPYEFEALRLYFRTANLTNASVDITLYSKAILEKSGMFADAEMFLRWGDLFLESSVPRTAKALYEKGISKFPGSRGSDFLFLDLGKTNELLGEYLTASGSYEKVRNNFPGGEVAHLAEERADYITRKFSTLSQEEIIQKRSQFFSQLEQILTGQRTPEQIQNEAFIQGKHYFDIREIDRALKSFSTIIEAGAAGQYYTDALKYAAQLHDDLFHIYSFEGDPIMAEREGRAALNYYTMFLEQSGSADFSDTARRRAFDLTLELTENPDEKIQQARILVQSLQNQRYEDAADYGQYKLAKLIIKYENSVAAVSDAVNLLGRLEMESFDKPIQEDILYLQVAAGQKLLDNTRIIQSCSRYMSDYSRGSHAPEVRYCGAKALFNTGDAATAKMWTDQLRSDFYYSDYADSAYVLLADILLKEGNTEEALTLYRRAIRSVSEYEKPGFLALLLWKTGDAYAQKRDFTGAADHYGMYIAAAGDINKKSKGYSALAKAYASQDSLDAAINAYHEIISLNPDSAQTFNAEVEIAYLLLQLASSPVDINLDEKLRRARQAFLEIARKPLPDTTRARLEYSALLCLYNLDRREEANNERSDFEKKYRNLPDELMDDYKSLLRVEEGAVHQRTGMKLLQTADQKEADNRLKDAENIFKDVIEKYPGSKAQQLAEFYWGLQMAVFQNRLDEGMPLLTNFHRKYPDSPYLYNVYKQLGTYEMNLEWYRDAYVSFSRAIETPKGRNDRKLHSDFIKMCIYIGDNTMAIDAIRDYLQHFPNAPDRMEKQILIGTLYSELKEYDAAFYHLKSILPSANPDDQIIIQYNIGLNLYEQKKFTLAIAELLKLIEYSSPSSFIETSYHTQAKWYIGKSFKEIGQYENALHYIDELLNTIPSNDPRHQEARKEKEYILELMKIKK
;
A
#
# COMPACT_ATOMS: atom_id res chain seq x y z
N MET A 1 57.76 -69.35 55.39
CA MET A 1 56.83 -68.84 56.42
C MET A 1 56.58 -67.33 56.38
N ARG A 2 57.57 -66.45 56.10
CA ARG A 2 57.32 -64.99 55.98
C ARG A 2 56.37 -64.59 54.82
N LEU A 3 56.41 -65.31 53.70
CA LEU A 3 55.49 -65.05 52.56
C LEU A 3 54.02 -65.35 52.90
N LEU A 4 53.74 -66.46 53.60
CA LEU A 4 52.37 -66.82 53.99
C LEU A 4 51.77 -65.85 55.02
N LYS A 5 52.60 -65.26 55.89
CA LYS A 5 52.16 -64.26 56.88
C LYS A 5 51.83 -62.92 56.23
N ASN A 6 52.55 -62.51 55.19
CA ASN A 6 52.27 -61.26 54.47
C ASN A 6 51.03 -61.38 53.56
N ILE A 7 50.79 -62.54 52.93
CA ILE A 7 49.60 -62.77 52.09
C ILE A 7 48.32 -62.82 52.93
N THR A 8 48.37 -63.40 54.14
CA THR A 8 47.21 -63.42 55.04
C THR A 8 46.92 -62.03 55.65
N ILE A 9 47.94 -61.23 55.95
CA ILE A 9 47.75 -59.84 56.41
C ILE A 9 47.21 -58.95 55.28
N PHE A 10 47.69 -59.12 54.04
CA PHE A 10 47.21 -58.35 52.87
C PHE A 10 45.78 -58.75 52.47
N GLY A 11 45.45 -60.05 52.57
CA GLY A 11 44.08 -60.55 52.36
C GLY A 11 43.09 -60.08 53.42
N LEU A 12 43.50 -60.01 54.70
CA LEU A 12 42.67 -59.42 55.76
C LEU A 12 42.51 -57.91 55.60
N LEU A 13 43.54 -57.18 55.16
CA LEU A 13 43.45 -55.75 54.86
C LEU A 13 42.50 -55.47 53.68
N LEU A 14 42.55 -56.30 52.62
CA LEU A 14 41.62 -56.21 51.48
C LEU A 14 40.17 -56.56 51.86
N PHE A 15 39.97 -57.55 52.74
CA PHE A 15 38.63 -57.91 53.21
C PHE A 15 38.05 -56.86 54.17
N ILE A 16 38.90 -56.25 55.02
CA ILE A 16 38.50 -55.13 55.90
C ILE A 16 38.20 -53.87 55.06
N LEU A 17 39.02 -53.55 54.04
CA LEU A 17 38.77 -52.44 53.10
C LEU A 17 37.50 -52.66 52.25
N GLN A 18 37.24 -53.88 51.77
CA GLN A 18 36.00 -54.18 51.03
C GLN A 18 34.75 -54.17 51.93
N SER A 19 34.87 -54.62 53.18
CA SER A 19 33.76 -54.55 54.15
C SER A 19 33.45 -53.13 54.63
N GLN A 20 34.47 -52.26 54.75
CA GLN A 20 34.28 -50.84 55.04
C GLN A 20 33.68 -50.08 53.85
N ALA A 21 34.08 -50.38 52.61
CA ALA A 21 33.51 -49.78 51.40
C ALA A 21 32.04 -50.17 51.18
N HIS A 22 31.66 -51.45 51.39
CA HIS A 22 30.25 -51.88 51.34
C HIS A 22 29.39 -51.31 52.49
N GLY A 23 29.97 -51.11 53.69
CA GLY A 23 29.29 -50.48 54.82
C GLY A 23 29.07 -48.97 54.64
N GLN A 24 29.96 -48.28 53.91
CA GLN A 24 29.83 -46.88 53.55
C GLN A 24 28.71 -46.66 52.52
N ASP A 25 28.65 -47.50 51.48
CA ASP A 25 27.65 -47.39 50.39
C ASP A 25 26.19 -47.61 50.87
N ILE A 26 25.96 -48.52 51.82
CA ILE A 26 24.63 -48.74 52.41
C ILE A 26 24.20 -47.55 53.30
N LYS A 27 25.16 -46.93 54.00
CA LYS A 27 24.90 -45.78 54.85
C LYS A 27 24.58 -44.52 54.02
N THR A 28 25.32 -44.27 52.94
CA THR A 28 25.08 -43.13 52.05
C THR A 28 23.72 -43.20 51.36
N VAL A 29 23.30 -44.38 50.89
CA VAL A 29 21.96 -44.61 50.31
C VAL A 29 20.85 -44.32 51.32
N ARG A 30 21.03 -44.76 52.56
CA ARG A 30 20.05 -44.54 53.63
C ARG A 30 19.96 -43.07 54.05
N ASP A 31 21.10 -42.39 54.18
CA ASP A 31 21.16 -40.99 54.63
C ASP A 31 20.54 -40.06 53.56
N PHE A 32 20.78 -40.32 52.26
CA PHE A 32 20.09 -39.64 51.16
C PHE A 32 18.58 -39.93 51.14
N GLY A 33 18.18 -41.21 51.23
CA GLY A 33 16.76 -41.60 51.26
C GLY A 33 16.00 -41.02 52.47
N TYR A 34 16.68 -40.83 53.60
CA TYR A 34 16.12 -40.13 54.76
C TYR A 34 15.86 -38.64 54.46
N ALA A 35 16.80 -37.95 53.84
CA ALA A 35 16.64 -36.54 53.45
C ALA A 35 15.50 -36.34 52.44
N VAL A 36 15.38 -37.22 51.44
CA VAL A 36 14.25 -37.23 50.50
C VAL A 36 12.93 -37.50 51.21
N SER A 37 12.88 -38.45 52.16
CA SER A 37 11.66 -38.71 52.94
C SER A 37 11.20 -37.50 53.77
N LEU A 38 12.13 -36.68 54.28
CA LEU A 38 11.80 -35.45 54.99
C LEU A 38 11.19 -34.40 54.04
N TYR A 39 11.76 -34.27 52.84
CA TYR A 39 11.22 -33.42 51.79
C TYR A 39 9.79 -33.82 51.38
N ASP A 40 9.55 -35.11 51.13
CA ASP A 40 8.24 -35.63 50.73
C ASP A 40 7.17 -35.46 51.83
N LYS A 41 7.60 -35.40 53.10
CA LYS A 41 6.72 -35.10 54.25
C LYS A 41 6.48 -33.60 54.47
N GLY A 42 7.01 -32.74 53.61
CA GLY A 42 6.88 -31.28 53.70
C GLY A 42 7.74 -30.63 54.79
N LEU A 43 8.69 -31.37 55.39
CA LEU A 43 9.57 -30.86 56.44
C LEU A 43 10.81 -30.18 55.84
N TYR A 44 10.59 -29.14 55.04
CA TYR A 44 11.60 -28.56 54.14
C TYR A 44 12.85 -28.02 54.85
N ILE A 45 12.72 -27.37 56.01
CA ILE A 45 13.87 -26.86 56.79
C ILE A 45 14.77 -28.01 57.24
N VAL A 46 14.16 -29.07 57.78
CA VAL A 46 14.89 -30.25 58.28
C VAL A 46 15.47 -31.06 57.10
N ALA A 47 14.78 -31.08 55.97
CA ALA A 47 15.25 -31.69 54.74
C ALA A 47 16.52 -30.99 54.22
N VAL A 48 16.56 -29.64 54.21
CA VAL A 48 17.75 -28.86 53.82
C VAL A 48 18.96 -29.24 54.69
N ASP A 49 18.80 -29.27 56.01
CA ASP A 49 19.88 -29.65 56.92
C ASP A 49 20.35 -31.09 56.69
N ALA A 50 19.41 -32.00 56.44
CA ALA A 50 19.73 -33.40 56.12
C ALA A 50 20.48 -33.54 54.78
N PHE A 51 20.09 -32.81 53.74
CA PHE A 51 20.79 -32.80 52.44
C PHE A 51 22.18 -32.15 52.53
N LYS A 52 22.34 -31.04 53.26
CA LYS A 52 23.65 -30.40 53.49
C LYS A 52 24.59 -31.32 54.28
N ASN A 53 24.08 -31.98 55.32
CA ASN A 53 24.83 -32.97 56.07
C ASN A 53 25.21 -34.19 55.20
N PHE A 54 24.32 -34.62 54.30
CA PHE A 54 24.63 -35.67 53.33
C PHE A 54 25.79 -35.27 52.41
N GLN A 55 25.75 -34.07 51.83
CA GLN A 55 26.82 -33.56 50.95
C GLN A 55 28.15 -33.38 51.68
N PHE A 56 28.14 -32.83 52.90
CA PHE A 56 29.35 -32.62 53.70
C PHE A 56 30.04 -33.94 54.08
N ASN A 57 29.25 -34.94 54.46
CA ASN A 57 29.79 -36.24 54.87
C ASN A 57 30.19 -37.11 53.68
N ASN A 58 29.70 -36.81 52.47
CA ASN A 58 29.93 -37.61 51.26
C ASN A 58 30.25 -36.72 50.04
N PRO A 59 31.39 -35.99 50.01
CA PRO A 59 31.66 -34.96 48.99
C PRO A 59 31.73 -35.47 47.53
N ASP A 60 32.16 -36.72 47.33
CA ASP A 60 32.33 -37.32 46.00
C ASP A 60 31.12 -38.17 45.55
N ASP A 61 30.00 -38.13 46.29
CA ASP A 61 28.83 -38.96 45.98
C ASP A 61 28.09 -38.44 44.73
N PRO A 62 27.76 -39.31 43.76
CA PRO A 62 27.09 -38.90 42.52
C PRO A 62 25.69 -38.28 42.75
N ARG A 63 25.06 -38.51 43.90
CA ARG A 63 23.75 -37.92 44.25
C ARG A 63 23.85 -36.51 44.81
N ASN A 64 25.04 -35.95 44.99
CA ASN A 64 25.20 -34.59 45.50
C ASN A 64 24.54 -33.52 44.61
N ALA A 65 24.49 -33.76 43.30
CA ALA A 65 23.72 -32.94 42.37
C ALA A 65 22.22 -32.96 42.71
N GLU A 66 21.67 -34.15 42.90
CA GLU A 66 20.25 -34.33 43.25
C GLU A 66 19.93 -33.72 44.63
N ALA A 67 20.79 -33.93 45.63
CA ALA A 67 20.70 -33.31 46.95
C ALA A 67 20.67 -31.77 46.86
N GLN A 68 21.54 -31.18 46.04
CA GLN A 68 21.59 -29.73 45.86
C GLN A 68 20.31 -29.19 45.20
N SER A 69 19.78 -29.90 44.21
CA SER A 69 18.48 -29.58 43.60
C SER A 69 17.36 -29.63 44.64
N TYR A 70 17.32 -30.64 45.52
CA TYR A 70 16.33 -30.73 46.60
C TYR A 70 16.48 -29.63 47.65
N ILE A 71 17.70 -29.16 47.96
CA ILE A 71 17.91 -27.99 48.82
C ILE A 71 17.23 -26.75 48.20
N GLY A 72 17.47 -26.46 46.93
CA GLY A 72 16.83 -25.33 46.25
C GLY A 72 15.30 -25.45 46.18
N LYS A 73 14.77 -26.64 45.87
CA LYS A 73 13.32 -26.91 45.86
C LYS A 73 12.69 -26.75 47.24
N SER A 74 13.40 -27.14 48.30
CA SER A 74 12.96 -26.98 49.69
C SER A 74 12.84 -25.49 50.05
N TYR A 75 13.82 -24.67 49.66
CA TYR A 75 13.75 -23.22 49.86
C TYR A 75 12.66 -22.55 49.03
N MET A 76 12.39 -23.00 47.79
CA MET A 76 11.24 -22.53 47.02
C MET A 76 9.91 -22.85 47.70
N ALA A 77 9.77 -24.05 48.26
CA ALA A 77 8.57 -24.46 48.99
C ALA A 77 8.37 -23.69 50.31
N LEU A 78 9.44 -23.09 50.83
CA LEU A 78 9.42 -22.16 51.97
C LEU A 78 9.23 -20.69 51.54
N GLU A 79 9.05 -20.41 50.25
CA GLU A 79 8.99 -19.06 49.65
C GLU A 79 10.25 -18.20 49.89
N GLU A 80 11.37 -18.82 50.27
CA GLU A 80 12.67 -18.17 50.45
C GLU A 80 13.45 -18.12 49.13
N TYR A 81 12.96 -17.31 48.19
CA TYR A 81 13.47 -17.29 46.81
C TYR A 81 14.95 -16.89 46.68
N GLU A 82 15.51 -16.10 47.60
CA GLU A 82 16.94 -15.75 47.61
C GLU A 82 17.82 -16.96 47.97
N ASN A 83 17.42 -17.73 48.99
CA ASN A 83 18.12 -18.95 49.40
C ASN A 83 17.95 -20.06 48.34
N ALA A 84 16.78 -20.14 47.71
CA ALA A 84 16.53 -21.02 46.58
C ALA A 84 17.43 -20.66 45.38
N ARG A 85 17.52 -19.37 45.02
CA ARG A 85 18.41 -18.88 43.97
C ARG A 85 19.86 -19.28 44.25
N ALA A 86 20.36 -19.03 45.46
CA ALA A 86 21.73 -19.38 45.83
C ALA A 86 22.00 -20.89 45.70
N ALA A 87 21.08 -21.74 46.17
CA ALA A 87 21.22 -23.19 46.08
C ALA A 87 21.22 -23.70 44.63
N PHE A 88 20.38 -23.13 43.76
CA PHE A 88 20.34 -23.48 42.33
C PHE A 88 21.52 -22.91 41.53
N GLU A 89 22.04 -21.74 41.89
CA GLU A 89 23.27 -21.19 41.29
C GLU A 89 24.49 -22.02 41.67
N GLU A 90 24.56 -22.48 42.91
CA GLU A 90 25.58 -23.44 43.36
C GLU A 90 25.47 -24.77 42.60
N PHE A 91 24.24 -25.27 42.38
CA PHE A 91 24.03 -26.43 41.50
C PHE A 91 24.58 -26.17 40.09
N ALA A 92 24.24 -25.02 39.51
CA ALA A 92 24.63 -24.64 38.15
C ALA A 92 26.16 -24.48 37.99
N LEU A 93 26.87 -24.16 39.08
CA LEU A 93 28.31 -24.03 39.09
C LEU A 93 29.00 -25.40 39.19
N LEU A 94 28.54 -26.26 40.11
CA LEU A 94 29.23 -27.49 40.50
C LEU A 94 28.83 -28.72 39.67
N TYR A 95 27.59 -28.78 39.16
CA TYR A 95 27.02 -29.98 38.55
C TYR A 95 26.58 -29.76 37.11
N ARG A 96 27.45 -29.14 36.29
CA ARG A 96 27.14 -28.76 34.89
C ARG A 96 26.79 -29.91 33.95
N GLU A 97 27.32 -31.11 34.23
CA GLU A 97 27.06 -32.31 33.43
C GLU A 97 25.87 -33.13 33.95
N SER A 98 25.19 -32.67 35.02
CA SER A 98 24.06 -33.38 35.60
C SER A 98 22.84 -33.38 34.66
N PRO A 99 22.13 -34.50 34.50
CA PRO A 99 20.89 -34.55 33.74
C PRO A 99 19.78 -33.66 34.33
N LEU A 100 19.91 -33.24 35.59
CA LEU A 100 18.96 -32.34 36.27
C LEU A 100 19.20 -30.85 35.92
N TYR A 101 20.27 -30.52 35.20
CA TYR A 101 20.64 -29.14 34.88
C TYR A 101 19.53 -28.33 34.20
N PRO A 102 18.80 -28.86 33.20
CA PRO A 102 17.71 -28.12 32.56
C PRO A 102 16.53 -27.84 33.52
N ASP A 103 16.18 -28.78 34.40
CA ASP A 103 15.10 -28.62 35.38
C ASP A 103 15.46 -27.54 36.42
N VAL A 104 16.72 -27.51 36.87
CA VAL A 104 17.22 -26.53 37.85
C VAL A 104 17.28 -25.12 37.26
N TYR A 105 17.72 -24.97 36.01
CA TYR A 105 17.77 -23.65 35.35
C TYR A 105 16.38 -23.04 35.16
N ARG A 106 15.36 -23.87 34.90
CA ARG A 106 13.97 -23.43 34.86
C ARG A 106 13.50 -22.92 36.23
N LEU A 107 13.80 -23.64 37.31
CA LEU A 107 13.45 -23.25 38.68
C LEU A 107 14.20 -21.98 39.13
N LEU A 108 15.44 -21.81 38.68
CA LEU A 108 16.23 -20.60 38.90
C LEU A 108 15.60 -19.37 38.24
N ALA A 109 15.14 -19.50 36.98
CA ALA A 109 14.42 -18.43 36.30
C ALA A 109 13.11 -18.05 37.01
N GLU A 110 12.36 -19.05 37.50
CA GLU A 110 11.14 -18.84 38.28
C GLU A 110 11.42 -18.09 39.58
N CYS A 111 12.54 -18.39 40.27
CA CYS A 111 12.97 -17.63 41.44
C CYS A 111 13.26 -16.15 41.08
N CYS A 112 13.94 -15.89 39.96
CA CYS A 112 14.22 -14.52 39.50
C CYS A 112 12.94 -13.74 39.16
N GLU A 113 11.93 -14.36 38.53
CA GLU A 113 10.62 -13.71 38.30
C GLU A 113 9.94 -13.35 39.63
N ARG A 114 9.96 -14.25 40.62
CA ARG A 114 9.36 -14.03 41.95
C ARG A 114 10.07 -12.93 42.75
N LEU A 115 11.36 -12.73 42.51
CA LEU A 115 12.17 -11.66 43.09
C LEU A 115 11.97 -10.30 42.39
N GLY A 116 11.15 -10.23 41.33
CA GLY A 116 10.91 -8.99 40.58
C GLY A 116 12.06 -8.62 39.61
N GLU A 117 12.87 -9.61 39.21
CA GLU A 117 14.00 -9.44 38.29
C GLU A 117 13.70 -10.09 36.91
N PRO A 118 12.77 -9.54 36.10
CA PRO A 118 12.30 -10.17 34.86
C PRO A 118 13.38 -10.29 33.80
N GLU A 119 14.30 -9.34 33.72
CA GLU A 119 15.41 -9.43 32.76
C GLU A 119 16.35 -10.60 33.10
N THR A 120 16.72 -10.75 34.37
CA THR A 120 17.58 -11.85 34.82
C THR A 120 16.90 -13.18 34.57
N ALA A 121 15.59 -13.27 34.82
CA ALA A 121 14.79 -14.46 34.52
C ALA A 121 14.80 -14.81 33.02
N ALA A 122 14.58 -13.83 32.14
CA ALA A 122 14.62 -14.03 30.69
C ALA A 122 16.00 -14.51 30.22
N GLN A 123 17.09 -13.99 30.79
CA GLN A 123 18.46 -14.46 30.49
C GLN A 123 18.69 -15.91 30.93
N ARG A 124 18.17 -16.33 32.09
CA ARG A 124 18.25 -17.73 32.54
C ARG A 124 17.45 -18.67 31.63
N LEU A 125 16.27 -18.25 31.18
CA LEU A 125 15.44 -19.01 30.23
C LEU A 125 16.05 -19.05 28.82
N GLU A 126 16.67 -17.97 28.37
CA GLU A 126 17.41 -17.90 27.10
C GLU A 126 18.58 -18.89 27.11
N ALA A 127 19.38 -18.90 28.18
CA ALA A 127 20.49 -19.85 28.35
C ALA A 127 20.04 -21.31 28.37
N LEU A 128 18.84 -21.60 28.89
CA LEU A 128 18.22 -22.92 28.85
C LEU A 128 17.81 -23.34 27.43
N GLY A 129 17.52 -22.38 26.56
CA GLY A 129 17.15 -22.57 25.15
C GLY A 129 18.32 -22.58 24.17
N ASP A 130 19.56 -22.46 24.65
CA ASP A 130 20.76 -22.50 23.83
C ASP A 130 21.16 -23.92 23.40
N ILE A 131 22.00 -24.01 22.36
CA ILE A 131 22.36 -25.25 21.64
C ILE A 131 22.77 -26.40 22.57
N LEU A 132 23.40 -26.07 23.70
CA LEU A 132 23.85 -27.02 24.72
C LEU A 132 22.70 -27.85 25.34
N PHE A 133 21.48 -27.34 25.34
CA PHE A 133 20.31 -27.99 25.92
C PHE A 133 19.11 -28.06 24.96
N ALA A 134 19.35 -27.92 23.66
CA ALA A 134 18.32 -27.89 22.62
C ALA A 134 17.41 -29.13 22.59
N GLU A 135 17.91 -30.29 23.04
CA GLU A 135 17.14 -31.54 23.12
C GLU A 135 16.29 -31.66 24.41
N SER A 136 16.41 -30.70 25.34
CA SER A 136 15.63 -30.70 26.58
C SER A 136 14.16 -30.39 26.32
N ARG A 137 13.25 -31.12 27.00
CA ARG A 137 11.80 -30.82 27.02
C ARG A 137 11.47 -29.39 27.50
N HIS A 138 12.42 -28.71 28.15
CA HIS A 138 12.26 -27.35 28.66
C HIS A 138 12.79 -26.27 27.73
N ALA A 139 13.56 -26.61 26.69
CA ALA A 139 14.20 -25.63 25.83
C ALA A 139 13.18 -24.74 25.10
N VAL A 140 12.19 -25.34 24.43
CA VAL A 140 11.20 -24.59 23.64
C VAL A 140 10.25 -23.73 24.51
N PRO A 141 9.69 -24.26 25.62
CA PRO A 141 8.94 -23.42 26.57
C PRO A 141 9.77 -22.27 27.17
N ALA A 142 11.06 -22.48 27.41
CA ALA A 142 11.93 -21.44 27.95
C ALA A 142 12.21 -20.33 26.92
N LEU A 143 12.50 -20.67 25.66
CA LEU A 143 12.66 -19.70 24.57
C LEU A 143 11.39 -18.85 24.39
N TYR A 144 10.23 -19.49 24.34
CA TYR A 144 8.95 -18.82 24.20
C TYR A 144 8.68 -17.87 25.39
N ARG A 145 8.89 -18.34 26.62
CA ARG A 145 8.68 -17.53 27.84
C ARG A 145 9.67 -16.37 27.94
N ALA A 146 10.93 -16.59 27.60
CA ALA A 146 11.95 -15.53 27.55
C ALA A 146 11.54 -14.43 26.55
N ALA A 147 11.02 -14.81 25.37
CA ALA A 147 10.53 -13.86 24.39
C ALA A 147 9.34 -13.04 24.91
N GLU A 148 8.37 -13.65 25.59
CA GLU A 148 7.27 -12.92 26.24
C GLU A 148 7.80 -11.88 27.25
N ILE A 149 8.75 -12.27 28.11
CA ILE A 149 9.34 -11.36 29.10
C ILE A 149 10.14 -10.25 28.42
N TYR A 150 10.88 -10.55 27.35
CA TYR A 150 11.61 -9.53 26.60
C TYR A 150 10.69 -8.51 25.91
N ILE A 151 9.51 -8.93 25.44
CA ILE A 151 8.48 -8.03 24.90
C ILE A 151 7.94 -7.12 26.00
N THR A 152 7.60 -7.64 27.18
CA THR A 152 7.03 -6.83 28.26
C THR A 152 8.00 -5.77 28.80
N ILE A 153 9.30 -6.05 28.82
CA ILE A 153 10.34 -5.09 29.22
C ILE A 153 10.84 -4.20 28.07
N GLY A 154 10.24 -4.32 26.87
CA GLY A 154 10.55 -3.47 25.70
C GLY A 154 11.84 -3.80 24.95
N LYS A 155 12.43 -4.98 25.16
CA LYS A 155 13.63 -5.47 24.44
C LYS A 155 13.25 -6.30 23.20
N THR A 156 12.59 -5.66 22.25
CA THR A 156 11.97 -6.29 21.08
C THR A 156 12.96 -7.09 20.21
N GLU A 157 14.18 -6.59 20.02
CA GLU A 157 15.23 -7.28 19.23
C GLU A 157 15.62 -8.65 19.82
N LYS A 158 15.68 -8.76 21.15
CA LYS A 158 15.96 -10.04 21.81
C LYS A 158 14.81 -11.02 21.62
N ALA A 159 13.57 -10.55 21.79
CA ALA A 159 12.38 -11.37 21.56
C ALA A 159 12.30 -11.86 20.11
N TYR A 160 12.61 -11.00 19.15
CA TYR A 160 12.66 -11.32 17.73
C TYR A 160 13.61 -12.48 17.43
N ASN A 161 14.84 -12.41 17.94
CA ASN A 161 15.85 -13.44 17.73
C ASN A 161 15.44 -14.78 18.35
N LEU A 162 14.87 -14.77 19.56
CA LEU A 162 14.43 -15.99 20.24
C LEU A 162 13.23 -16.64 19.57
N LEU A 163 12.24 -15.85 19.13
CA LEU A 163 11.08 -16.37 18.40
C LEU A 163 11.47 -16.91 17.03
N SER A 164 12.36 -16.24 16.31
CA SER A 164 12.88 -16.71 15.03
C SER A 164 13.63 -18.04 15.20
N ARG A 165 14.52 -18.14 16.22
CA ARG A 165 15.19 -19.39 16.58
C ARG A 165 14.21 -20.51 16.91
N LEU A 166 13.13 -20.20 17.63
CA LEU A 166 12.11 -21.19 17.99
C LEU A 166 11.42 -21.74 16.74
N ILE A 167 11.03 -20.85 15.82
CA ILE A 167 10.34 -21.17 14.57
C ILE A 167 11.22 -21.98 13.63
N ASP A 168 12.50 -21.62 13.50
CA ASP A 168 13.43 -22.28 12.57
C ASP A 168 13.85 -23.67 13.07
N ASN A 169 14.09 -23.82 14.38
CA ASN A 169 14.67 -25.04 14.94
C ASN A 169 13.63 -26.03 15.49
N TYR A 170 12.42 -25.57 15.83
CA TYR A 170 11.40 -26.40 16.47
C TYR A 170 10.01 -26.30 15.80
N PRO A 171 9.89 -26.55 14.47
CA PRO A 171 8.64 -26.38 13.72
C PRO A 171 7.52 -27.35 14.14
N GLU A 172 7.86 -28.51 14.71
CA GLU A 172 6.89 -29.55 15.14
C GLU A 172 6.42 -29.37 16.59
N HIS A 173 6.97 -28.40 17.34
CA HIS A 173 6.64 -28.23 18.76
C HIS A 173 5.28 -27.53 18.95
N GLN A 174 4.51 -27.90 19.98
CA GLN A 174 3.16 -27.34 20.25
C GLN A 174 3.12 -25.81 20.42
N LEU A 175 4.24 -25.18 20.77
CA LEU A 175 4.37 -23.72 20.90
C LEU A 175 4.73 -23.01 19.60
N TYR A 176 5.10 -23.74 18.54
CA TYR A 176 5.45 -23.15 17.25
C TYR A 176 4.38 -22.18 16.73
N PRO A 177 3.08 -22.53 16.68
CA PRO A 177 2.07 -21.60 16.17
C PRO A 177 1.93 -20.33 17.00
N LYS A 178 2.09 -20.43 18.33
CA LYS A 178 2.03 -19.27 19.23
C LYS A 178 3.24 -18.36 19.03
N ALA A 179 4.42 -18.93 18.83
CA ALA A 179 5.63 -18.19 18.52
C ALA A 179 5.52 -17.45 17.18
N VAL A 180 4.94 -18.09 16.15
CA VAL A 180 4.68 -17.49 14.84
C VAL A 180 3.71 -16.31 14.94
N ILE A 181 2.61 -16.44 15.70
CA ILE A 181 1.68 -15.32 15.94
C ILE A 181 2.38 -14.16 16.65
N LEU A 182 3.12 -14.45 17.72
CA LEU A 182 3.83 -13.43 18.50
C LEU A 182 4.89 -12.69 17.66
N LEU A 183 5.66 -13.43 16.84
CA LEU A 183 6.62 -12.83 15.91
C LEU A 183 5.93 -11.99 14.83
N SER A 184 4.79 -12.46 14.32
CA SER A 184 4.00 -11.74 13.31
C SER A 184 3.45 -10.43 13.85
N ASN A 185 3.05 -10.38 15.12
CA ASN A 185 2.65 -9.15 15.79
C ASN A 185 3.84 -8.18 15.89
N LEU A 186 5.03 -8.65 16.24
CA LEU A 186 6.25 -7.82 16.25
C LEU A 186 6.60 -7.27 14.87
N TYR A 187 6.48 -8.08 13.81
CA TYR A 187 6.64 -7.58 12.44
C TYR A 187 5.63 -6.49 12.09
N ALA A 188 4.37 -6.65 12.51
CA ALA A 188 3.32 -5.68 12.24
C ALA A 188 3.51 -4.36 13.00
N GLU A 189 4.01 -4.40 14.23
CA GLU A 189 4.40 -3.21 15.01
C GLU A 189 5.52 -2.41 14.32
N ASN A 190 6.45 -3.11 13.66
CA ASN A 190 7.50 -2.50 12.85
C ASN A 190 7.04 -2.09 11.43
N GLY A 191 5.75 -2.22 11.11
CA GLY A 191 5.17 -1.88 9.81
C GLY A 191 5.45 -2.90 8.69
N GLU A 192 6.07 -4.03 9.02
CA GLU A 192 6.43 -5.10 8.09
C GLU A 192 5.29 -6.12 7.87
N TYR A 193 4.09 -5.61 7.57
CA TYR A 193 2.87 -6.43 7.42
C TYR A 193 3.01 -7.56 6.40
N GLY A 194 3.82 -7.38 5.34
CA GLY A 194 4.06 -8.43 4.35
C GLY A 194 4.82 -9.64 4.90
N LYS A 195 5.73 -9.45 5.87
CA LYS A 195 6.39 -10.56 6.59
C LYS A 195 5.40 -11.22 7.54
N ALA A 196 4.69 -10.43 8.33
CA ALA A 196 3.67 -10.93 9.25
C ALA A 196 2.61 -11.82 8.55
N ILE A 197 2.07 -11.39 7.41
CA ILE A 197 1.07 -12.15 6.64
C ILE A 197 1.65 -13.49 6.14
N ARG A 198 2.91 -13.50 5.68
CA ARG A 198 3.57 -14.72 5.19
C ARG A 198 3.78 -15.73 6.31
N GLU A 199 4.21 -15.28 7.49
CA GLU A 199 4.41 -16.14 8.64
C GLU A 199 3.08 -16.71 9.17
N LEU A 200 2.04 -15.89 9.29
CA LEU A 200 0.71 -16.34 9.74
C LEU A 200 0.06 -17.39 8.81
N ARG A 201 0.31 -17.32 7.48
CA ARG A 201 -0.20 -18.32 6.52
C ARG A 201 0.32 -19.72 6.83
N LYS A 202 1.55 -19.86 7.33
CA LYS A 202 2.15 -21.15 7.68
C LYS A 202 1.37 -21.90 8.76
N ILE A 203 0.60 -21.19 9.61
CA ILE A 203 -0.22 -21.82 10.66
C ILE A 203 -1.51 -22.40 10.09
N GLU A 204 -2.18 -21.69 9.18
CA GLU A 204 -3.47 -22.12 8.63
C GLU A 204 -3.36 -23.40 7.81
N ASP A 205 -2.24 -23.57 7.11
CA ASP A 205 -1.93 -24.73 6.27
C ASP A 205 -1.37 -25.93 7.08
N SER A 206 -1.22 -25.80 8.40
CA SER A 206 -0.66 -26.85 9.29
C SER A 206 -1.73 -27.72 9.96
N GLY A 207 -1.36 -28.86 10.56
CA GLY A 207 -2.28 -29.77 11.29
C GLY A 207 -2.75 -29.27 12.67
N VAL A 208 -2.55 -27.99 12.99
CA VAL A 208 -2.78 -27.40 14.31
C VAL A 208 -4.28 -27.26 14.62
N GLU A 209 -4.64 -27.25 15.90
CA GLU A 209 -6.02 -27.03 16.37
C GLU A 209 -6.68 -25.80 15.71
N ASN A 210 -7.96 -25.95 15.37
CA ASN A 210 -8.75 -24.91 14.70
C ASN A 210 -8.78 -23.58 15.45
N THR A 211 -8.73 -23.60 16.79
CA THR A 211 -8.68 -22.40 17.65
C THR A 211 -7.50 -21.50 17.29
N VAL A 212 -6.31 -22.08 17.12
CA VAL A 212 -5.08 -21.37 16.78
C VAL A 212 -5.06 -20.94 15.31
N LYS A 213 -5.65 -21.75 14.42
CA LYS A 213 -5.84 -21.38 13.01
C LYS A 213 -6.70 -20.13 12.86
N TRP A 214 -7.81 -20.06 13.60
CA TRP A 214 -8.67 -18.87 13.59
C TRP A 214 -7.97 -17.64 14.17
N GLU A 215 -7.10 -17.82 15.17
CA GLU A 215 -6.31 -16.73 15.74
C GLU A 215 -5.30 -16.18 14.73
N ALA A 216 -4.59 -17.07 14.02
CA ALA A 216 -3.69 -16.69 12.94
C ALA A 216 -4.44 -15.97 11.80
N ALA A 217 -5.58 -16.51 11.38
CA ALA A 217 -6.43 -15.91 10.36
C ALA A 217 -6.96 -14.53 10.76
N TYR A 218 -7.28 -14.34 12.05
CA TYR A 218 -7.72 -13.06 12.58
C TYR A 218 -6.66 -11.97 12.42
N PHE A 219 -5.43 -12.23 12.87
CA PHE A 219 -4.32 -11.29 12.72
C PHE A 219 -3.97 -11.07 11.24
N ARG A 220 -4.00 -12.13 10.43
CA ARG A 220 -3.75 -12.02 8.99
C ARG A 220 -4.78 -11.12 8.31
N GLY A 221 -6.06 -11.32 8.59
CA GLY A 221 -7.14 -10.50 8.06
C GLY A 221 -6.95 -9.02 8.39
N ILE A 222 -6.59 -8.69 9.64
CA ILE A 222 -6.26 -7.30 10.03
C ILE A 222 -5.08 -6.76 9.22
N TYR A 223 -4.00 -7.53 9.10
CA TYR A 223 -2.81 -7.07 8.39
C TYR A 223 -3.06 -6.93 6.89
N GLU A 224 -3.83 -7.83 6.28
CA GLU A 224 -4.26 -7.72 4.88
C GLU A 224 -5.07 -6.43 4.63
N LEU A 225 -5.98 -6.07 5.54
CA LEU A 225 -6.67 -4.77 5.49
C LEU A 225 -5.69 -3.59 5.63
N LYS A 226 -4.69 -3.68 6.51
CA LYS A 226 -3.68 -2.61 6.73
C LYS A 226 -2.74 -2.39 5.54
N VAL A 227 -2.40 -3.44 4.77
CA VAL A 227 -1.68 -3.30 3.48
C VAL A 227 -2.62 -3.07 2.30
N ASN A 228 -3.85 -2.63 2.55
CA ASN A 228 -4.82 -2.23 1.55
C ASN A 228 -5.23 -3.37 0.58
N LYS A 229 -5.04 -4.64 1.00
CA LYS A 229 -5.55 -5.83 0.31
C LYS A 229 -6.97 -6.12 0.78
N VAL A 230 -7.88 -5.17 0.53
CA VAL A 230 -9.23 -5.13 1.11
C VAL A 230 -10.01 -6.42 0.86
N THR A 231 -10.04 -6.89 -0.38
CA THR A 231 -10.80 -8.11 -0.75
C THR A 231 -10.25 -9.36 -0.07
N SER A 232 -8.92 -9.49 0.05
CA SER A 232 -8.28 -10.61 0.74
C SER A 232 -8.60 -10.59 2.23
N GLY A 233 -8.44 -9.43 2.87
CA GLY A 233 -8.70 -9.26 4.30
C GLY A 233 -10.17 -9.50 4.65
N GLU A 234 -11.10 -8.96 3.85
CA GLU A 234 -12.54 -9.24 3.98
C GLU A 234 -12.83 -10.74 3.90
N LYS A 235 -12.29 -11.44 2.88
CA LYS A 235 -12.49 -12.88 2.69
C LYS A 235 -11.93 -13.70 3.86
N THR A 236 -10.72 -13.38 4.32
CA THR A 236 -10.09 -14.03 5.47
C THR A 236 -10.95 -13.88 6.73
N LEU A 237 -11.40 -12.66 7.05
CA LEU A 237 -12.24 -12.42 8.23
C LEU A 237 -13.62 -13.06 8.09
N GLN A 238 -14.21 -13.07 6.88
CA GLN A 238 -15.48 -13.75 6.62
C GLN A 238 -15.36 -15.27 6.82
N SER A 239 -14.24 -15.90 6.49
CA SER A 239 -14.04 -17.34 6.74
C SER A 239 -14.05 -17.68 8.23
N ILE A 240 -13.63 -16.77 9.11
CA ILE A 240 -13.74 -16.94 10.56
C ILE A 240 -15.22 -16.94 10.97
N LEU A 241 -16.02 -16.03 10.39
CA LEU A 241 -17.46 -15.93 10.68
C LEU A 241 -18.27 -17.13 10.19
N THR A 242 -17.76 -17.91 9.23
CA THR A 242 -18.44 -19.13 8.75
C THR A 242 -17.92 -20.40 9.43
N GLY A 243 -16.66 -20.43 9.88
CA GLY A 243 -16.01 -21.62 10.42
C GLY A 243 -15.81 -21.67 11.95
N ALA A 244 -15.69 -20.52 12.62
CA ALA A 244 -15.46 -20.48 14.07
C ALA A 244 -16.78 -20.50 14.88
N PRO A 245 -16.82 -21.15 16.07
CA PRO A 245 -17.97 -21.08 16.97
C PRO A 245 -18.32 -19.63 17.34
N SER A 246 -19.61 -19.28 17.32
CA SER A 246 -20.07 -17.90 17.52
C SER A 246 -19.84 -17.36 18.94
N ASP A 247 -19.69 -18.24 19.92
CA ASP A 247 -19.34 -17.92 21.31
C ASP A 247 -17.81 -17.79 21.53
N SER A 248 -16.99 -18.15 20.55
CA SER A 248 -15.52 -18.01 20.65
C SER A 248 -15.08 -16.54 20.62
N SER A 249 -14.04 -16.20 21.40
CA SER A 249 -13.51 -14.83 21.45
C SER A 249 -13.04 -14.33 20.07
N ILE A 250 -12.46 -15.21 19.26
CA ILE A 250 -11.93 -14.87 17.93
C ILE A 250 -13.06 -14.51 16.96
N TYR A 251 -14.17 -15.27 16.95
CA TYR A 251 -15.35 -14.93 16.16
C TYR A 251 -15.86 -13.53 16.51
N GLN A 252 -16.01 -13.25 17.81
CA GLN A 252 -16.54 -11.97 18.29
C GLN A 252 -15.59 -10.80 17.95
N LYS A 253 -14.27 -10.99 18.08
CA LYS A 253 -13.27 -10.00 17.65
C LYS A 253 -13.27 -9.77 16.13
N ALA A 254 -13.40 -10.83 15.33
CA ALA A 254 -13.45 -10.74 13.86
C ALA A 254 -14.68 -9.95 13.38
N VAL A 255 -15.83 -10.13 14.03
CA VAL A 255 -17.06 -9.35 13.76
C VAL A 255 -16.79 -7.85 13.93
N LEU A 256 -16.15 -7.43 15.03
CA LEU A 256 -15.89 -6.01 15.30
C LEU A 256 -14.92 -5.40 14.27
N VAL A 257 -13.87 -6.13 13.88
CA VAL A 257 -12.92 -5.70 12.86
C VAL A 257 -13.61 -5.55 11.50
N LEU A 258 -14.39 -6.55 11.10
CA LEU A 258 -15.09 -6.54 9.82
C LEU A 258 -16.16 -5.44 9.77
N ALA A 259 -16.86 -5.17 10.88
CA ALA A 259 -17.80 -4.08 10.98
C ALA A 259 -17.12 -2.71 10.84
N ARG A 260 -16.00 -2.46 11.56
CA ARG A 260 -15.21 -1.23 11.41
C ARG A 260 -14.72 -1.05 9.97
N HIS A 261 -14.27 -2.13 9.35
CA HIS A 261 -13.86 -2.12 7.94
C HIS A 261 -15.01 -1.73 7.01
N TYR A 262 -16.18 -2.37 7.14
CA TYR A 262 -17.36 -2.03 6.34
C TYR A 262 -17.85 -0.60 6.56
N GLN A 263 -17.77 -0.06 7.77
CA GLN A 263 -18.04 1.35 8.02
C GLN A 263 -17.08 2.27 7.27
N ALA A 264 -15.77 1.95 7.28
CA ALA A 264 -14.75 2.73 6.58
C ALA A 264 -14.97 2.73 5.06
N VAL A 265 -15.42 1.61 4.47
CA VAL A 265 -15.72 1.52 3.03
C VAL A 265 -17.17 1.87 2.66
N ASN A 266 -17.92 2.54 3.56
CA ASN A 266 -19.32 2.96 3.39
C ASN A 266 -20.32 1.82 3.08
N LYS A 267 -19.98 0.57 3.41
CA LYS A 267 -20.85 -0.62 3.32
C LYS A 267 -21.70 -0.77 4.59
N HIS A 268 -22.58 0.19 4.85
CA HIS A 268 -23.29 0.31 6.13
C HIS A 268 -24.25 -0.84 6.42
N ASP A 269 -24.87 -1.44 5.41
CA ASP A 269 -25.82 -2.54 5.60
C ASP A 269 -25.11 -3.87 5.91
N GLU A 270 -23.92 -4.09 5.34
CA GLU A 270 -23.02 -5.19 5.71
C GLU A 270 -22.52 -5.04 7.14
N ALA A 271 -22.09 -3.82 7.53
CA ALA A 271 -21.63 -3.52 8.88
C ALA A 271 -22.72 -3.84 9.92
N GLN A 272 -23.95 -3.38 9.67
CA GLN A 272 -25.09 -3.64 10.53
C GLN A 272 -25.38 -5.14 10.67
N ARG A 273 -25.47 -5.88 9.54
CA ARG A 273 -25.72 -7.32 9.54
C ARG A 273 -24.70 -8.11 10.36
N VAL A 274 -23.42 -7.75 10.27
CA VAL A 274 -22.34 -8.44 10.99
C VAL A 274 -22.37 -8.11 12.48
N LEU A 275 -22.65 -6.86 12.86
CA LEU A 275 -22.80 -6.46 14.27
C LEU A 275 -24.00 -7.13 14.96
N GLU A 276 -25.13 -7.20 14.27
CA GLU A 276 -26.34 -7.87 14.77
C GLU A 276 -26.10 -9.36 15.07
N ARG A 277 -25.23 -10.03 14.31
CA ARG A 277 -24.83 -11.42 14.60
C ARG A 277 -24.20 -11.54 15.97
N LEU A 278 -23.26 -10.65 16.33
CA LEU A 278 -22.58 -10.67 17.64
C LEU A 278 -23.54 -10.29 18.79
N ILE A 279 -24.37 -9.28 18.58
CA ILE A 279 -25.34 -8.82 19.60
C ILE A 279 -26.31 -9.95 19.99
N ASN A 280 -26.70 -10.78 19.03
CA ASN A 280 -27.62 -11.90 19.20
C ASN A 280 -26.95 -13.21 19.66
N VAL A 281 -25.63 -13.24 19.89
CA VAL A 281 -24.96 -14.42 20.47
C VAL A 281 -25.36 -14.57 21.95
N GLY A 282 -25.95 -15.72 22.30
CA GLY A 282 -26.48 -15.97 23.66
C GLY A 282 -25.42 -15.96 24.76
N ARG A 283 -24.16 -16.31 24.46
CA ARG A 283 -23.00 -16.24 25.37
C ARG A 283 -21.90 -15.32 24.84
N ALA A 284 -22.27 -14.07 24.50
CA ALA A 284 -21.29 -13.07 24.10
C ALA A 284 -20.45 -12.57 25.29
N ASN A 285 -19.18 -12.25 25.06
CA ASN A 285 -18.38 -11.51 26.04
C ASN A 285 -19.01 -10.12 26.24
N PRO A 286 -19.34 -9.69 27.47
CA PRO A 286 -20.01 -8.42 27.71
C PRO A 286 -19.25 -7.23 27.12
N HIS A 287 -17.94 -7.17 27.29
CA HIS A 287 -17.13 -6.08 26.76
C HIS A 287 -17.18 -6.00 25.23
N LEU A 288 -17.03 -7.14 24.53
CA LEU A 288 -17.12 -7.19 23.06
C LEU A 288 -18.54 -6.89 22.55
N LYS A 289 -19.57 -7.29 23.31
CA LYS A 289 -20.97 -6.95 23.00
C LYS A 289 -21.23 -5.44 23.17
N GLY A 290 -20.68 -4.82 24.21
CA GLY A 290 -20.70 -3.37 24.39
C GLY A 290 -20.02 -2.63 23.24
N GLN A 291 -18.85 -3.12 22.78
CA GLN A 291 -18.19 -2.58 21.57
C GLN A 291 -19.03 -2.76 20.30
N ALA A 292 -19.76 -3.87 20.17
CA ALA A 292 -20.65 -4.09 19.03
C ALA A 292 -21.81 -3.09 18.99
N TYR A 293 -22.43 -2.81 20.14
CA TYR A 293 -23.45 -1.75 20.26
C TYR A 293 -22.88 -0.36 19.96
N MET A 294 -21.65 -0.07 20.43
CA MET A 294 -20.98 1.19 20.11
C MET A 294 -20.79 1.33 18.59
N LEU A 295 -20.24 0.30 17.92
CA LEU A 295 -20.07 0.32 16.47
C LEU A 295 -21.41 0.42 15.74
N LEU A 296 -22.47 -0.23 16.24
CA LEU A 296 -23.81 -0.11 15.66
C LEU A 296 -24.33 1.32 15.77
N GLY A 297 -24.11 1.98 16.91
CA GLY A 297 -24.42 3.39 17.11
C GLY A 297 -23.67 4.29 16.13
N ILE A 298 -22.36 4.06 15.94
CA ILE A 298 -21.55 4.78 14.95
C ILE A 298 -22.11 4.55 13.54
N ASN A 299 -22.52 3.32 13.21
CA ASN A 299 -23.09 3.01 11.89
C ASN A 299 -24.39 3.79 11.63
N HIS A 300 -25.27 3.87 12.62
CA HIS A 300 -26.49 4.67 12.53
C HIS A 300 -26.20 6.18 12.47
N HIS A 301 -25.19 6.65 13.21
CA HIS A 301 -24.74 8.04 13.14
C HIS A 301 -24.25 8.41 11.74
N LEU A 302 -23.41 7.58 11.11
CA LEU A 302 -22.93 7.79 9.73
C LEU A 302 -24.08 7.83 8.72
N ARG A 303 -25.18 7.11 8.99
CA ARG A 303 -26.43 7.15 8.20
C ARG A 303 -27.36 8.31 8.54
N SER A 304 -26.95 9.23 9.42
CA SER A 304 -27.79 10.31 9.97
C SER A 304 -29.03 9.84 10.75
N ASN A 305 -29.07 8.57 11.18
CA ASN A 305 -30.15 7.97 11.96
C ASN A 305 -29.93 8.19 13.46
N TYR A 306 -29.89 9.45 13.88
CA TYR A 306 -29.43 9.86 15.21
C TYR A 306 -30.21 9.24 16.39
N LYS A 307 -31.53 9.00 16.24
CA LYS A 307 -32.35 8.36 17.28
C LYS A 307 -32.02 6.88 17.50
N GLU A 308 -31.73 6.14 16.43
CA GLU A 308 -31.33 4.73 16.55
C GLU A 308 -29.88 4.63 17.03
N ALA A 309 -29.03 5.59 16.64
CA ALA A 309 -27.68 5.70 17.17
C ALA A 309 -27.68 5.88 18.70
N GLU A 310 -28.55 6.75 19.22
CA GLU A 310 -28.71 7.00 20.65
C GLU A 310 -29.06 5.72 21.43
N LYS A 311 -30.04 4.95 20.96
CA LYS A 311 -30.41 3.66 21.59
C LYS A 311 -29.23 2.69 21.66
N ALA A 312 -28.49 2.56 20.55
CA ALA A 312 -27.33 1.68 20.50
C ALA A 312 -26.20 2.16 21.41
N PHE A 313 -25.92 3.47 21.46
CA PHE A 313 -24.93 4.03 22.38
C PHE A 313 -25.33 3.88 23.85
N GLN A 314 -26.61 4.04 24.19
CA GLN A 314 -27.09 3.81 25.55
C GLN A 314 -26.82 2.36 25.99
N GLN A 315 -27.13 1.39 25.13
CA GLN A 315 -26.82 -0.02 25.40
C GLN A 315 -25.31 -0.26 25.55
N ALA A 316 -24.49 0.41 24.75
CA ALA A 316 -23.03 0.31 24.88
C ALA A 316 -22.52 0.88 26.22
N LEU A 317 -23.00 2.06 26.65
CA LEU A 317 -22.60 2.72 27.90
C LEU A 317 -23.06 1.97 29.16
N GLU A 318 -24.14 1.19 29.07
CA GLU A 318 -24.61 0.33 30.17
C GLU A 318 -23.72 -0.91 30.37
N ILE A 319 -23.04 -1.37 29.32
CA ILE A 319 -22.26 -2.62 29.31
C ILE A 319 -20.76 -2.38 29.43
N LEU A 320 -20.24 -1.30 28.84
CA LEU A 320 -18.82 -1.00 28.78
C LEU A 320 -18.28 -0.49 30.12
N ASP A 321 -17.06 -0.92 30.47
CA ASP A 321 -16.30 -0.40 31.61
C ASP A 321 -15.99 1.09 31.39
N ASN A 322 -16.27 1.93 32.39
CA ASN A 322 -16.08 3.38 32.31
C ASN A 322 -14.62 3.81 32.16
N THR A 323 -13.66 2.94 32.48
CA THR A 323 -12.23 3.16 32.27
C THR A 323 -11.77 2.83 30.85
N SER A 324 -12.59 2.11 30.07
CA SER A 324 -12.20 1.61 28.74
C SER A 324 -12.20 2.69 27.66
N SER A 325 -11.31 2.55 26.67
CA SER A 325 -11.27 3.44 25.50
C SER A 325 -12.57 3.40 24.68
N ALA A 326 -13.21 2.24 24.57
CA ALA A 326 -14.50 2.10 23.90
C ALA A 326 -15.61 2.90 24.61
N TYR A 327 -15.60 2.97 25.93
CA TYR A 327 -16.55 3.80 26.67
C TYR A 327 -16.37 5.28 26.35
N ARG A 328 -15.11 5.76 26.32
CA ARG A 328 -14.78 7.14 25.93
C ARG A 328 -15.16 7.44 24.47
N GLU A 329 -14.83 6.55 23.54
CA GLU A 329 -15.24 6.65 22.13
C GLU A 329 -16.78 6.73 22.01
N CYS A 330 -17.51 5.92 22.77
CA CYS A 330 -18.97 5.95 22.82
C CYS A 330 -19.52 7.29 23.37
N LEU A 331 -18.93 7.84 24.42
CA LEU A 331 -19.31 9.15 24.96
C LEU A 331 -19.11 10.26 23.93
N TYR A 332 -17.99 10.24 23.20
CA TYR A 332 -17.71 11.20 22.13
C TYR A 332 -18.79 11.18 21.06
N TYR A 333 -19.07 10.00 20.48
CA TYR A 333 -20.07 9.90 19.43
C TYR A 333 -21.47 10.22 19.94
N THR A 334 -21.79 9.93 21.20
CA THR A 334 -23.05 10.33 21.83
C THR A 334 -23.15 11.86 21.94
N GLY A 335 -22.09 12.52 22.40
CA GLY A 335 -22.00 13.98 22.46
C GLY A 335 -22.14 14.62 21.07
N LEU A 336 -21.43 14.10 20.08
CA LEU A 336 -21.51 14.51 18.69
C LEU A 336 -22.93 14.35 18.11
N ASN A 337 -23.59 13.24 18.44
CA ASN A 337 -24.96 12.95 18.03
C ASN A 337 -25.94 14.00 18.58
N TYR A 338 -25.85 14.35 19.86
CA TYR A 338 -26.68 15.40 20.46
C TYR A 338 -26.37 16.80 19.91
N THR A 339 -25.11 17.09 19.56
CA THR A 339 -24.79 18.34 18.84
C THR A 339 -25.49 18.40 17.48
N LYS A 340 -25.55 17.29 16.73
CA LYS A 340 -26.30 17.22 15.47
C LYS A 340 -27.81 17.34 15.65
N LEU A 341 -28.32 16.96 16.83
CA LEU A 341 -29.71 17.17 17.26
C LEU A 341 -29.96 18.56 17.87
N GLU A 342 -28.94 19.44 17.89
CA GLU A 342 -28.96 20.78 18.49
C GLU A 342 -29.24 20.81 20.01
N ASP A 343 -29.18 19.66 20.70
CA ASP A 343 -29.28 19.59 22.16
C ASP A 343 -27.89 19.75 22.80
N ASN A 344 -27.44 21.00 22.88
CA ASN A 344 -26.13 21.34 23.43
C ASN A 344 -25.97 21.00 24.93
N ARG A 345 -27.08 20.89 25.69
CA ARG A 345 -27.02 20.53 27.12
C ARG A 345 -26.69 19.06 27.30
N GLN A 346 -27.34 18.18 26.54
CA GLN A 346 -27.01 16.76 26.57
C GLN A 346 -25.62 16.51 25.98
N ALA A 347 -25.28 17.19 24.87
CA ALA A 347 -23.95 17.09 24.28
C ALA A 347 -22.85 17.42 25.32
N PHE A 348 -22.98 18.56 26.02
CA PHE A 348 -22.04 18.94 27.07
C PHE A 348 -21.98 17.90 28.21
N SER A 349 -23.12 17.40 28.67
CA SER A 349 -23.21 16.40 29.75
C SER A 349 -22.40 15.13 29.42
N PHE A 350 -22.58 14.56 28.22
CA PHE A 350 -21.85 13.35 27.82
C PHE A 350 -20.36 13.60 27.58
N LEU A 351 -19.99 14.74 26.98
CA LEU A 351 -18.59 15.09 26.74
C LEU A 351 -17.84 15.39 28.05
N SER A 352 -18.51 16.00 29.04
CA SER A 352 -17.90 16.30 30.35
C SER A 352 -17.45 15.04 31.10
N ARG A 353 -18.08 13.89 30.84
CA ARG A 353 -17.73 12.59 31.44
C ARG A 353 -16.43 12.01 30.87
N MET A 354 -15.98 12.48 29.70
CA MET A 354 -14.72 12.05 29.09
C MET A 354 -13.51 12.76 29.71
N PHE A 355 -13.64 14.06 30.01
CA PHE A 355 -12.53 14.92 30.43
C PHE A 355 -12.43 15.00 31.95
N SER A 356 -12.02 13.90 32.57
CA SER A 356 -11.74 13.81 34.00
C SER A 356 -10.27 14.14 34.33
N GLN A 357 -9.95 14.30 35.62
CA GLN A 357 -8.56 14.41 36.09
C GLN A 357 -7.72 13.18 35.68
N GLU A 358 -8.33 11.99 35.66
CA GLU A 358 -7.69 10.75 35.23
C GLU A 358 -7.32 10.77 33.74
N TRP A 359 -8.12 11.43 32.88
CA TRP A 359 -7.74 11.65 31.48
C TRP A 359 -6.51 12.56 31.36
N LEU A 360 -6.43 13.62 32.18
CA LEU A 360 -5.27 14.52 32.22
C LEU A 360 -3.99 13.77 32.66
N ASP A 361 -4.13 12.90 33.66
CA ASP A 361 -3.02 12.11 34.20
C ASP A 361 -2.53 11.06 33.18
N THR A 362 -3.45 10.41 32.46
CA THR A 362 -3.17 9.39 31.43
C THR A 362 -2.77 9.96 30.05
N LEU A 363 -2.77 11.28 29.89
CA LEU A 363 -2.35 11.95 28.66
C LEU A 363 -0.86 11.73 28.39
N ASP A 364 -0.50 10.62 27.75
CA ASP A 364 0.86 10.31 27.30
C ASP A 364 0.97 10.58 25.80
N GLY A 365 2.06 11.26 25.40
CA GLY A 365 2.23 11.92 24.10
C GLY A 365 2.17 11.08 22.82
N ARG A 366 1.85 9.79 22.90
CA ARG A 366 1.79 8.88 21.75
C ARG A 366 0.40 8.79 21.11
N ALA A 367 -0.24 9.94 20.95
CA ALA A 367 -1.58 10.15 20.40
C ALA A 367 -2.72 10.02 21.41
N ALA A 368 -3.20 11.17 21.91
CA ALA A 368 -4.63 11.29 22.11
C ALA A 368 -5.31 10.88 20.79
N ALA A 369 -6.30 9.99 20.84
CA ALA A 369 -6.93 9.54 19.62
C ALA A 369 -7.50 10.76 18.86
N PRO A 370 -7.51 10.82 17.52
CA PRO A 370 -7.98 11.99 16.78
C PRO A 370 -9.36 12.49 17.22
N TYR A 371 -10.22 11.57 17.68
CA TYR A 371 -11.53 11.91 18.22
C TYR A 371 -11.49 12.60 19.60
N GLU A 372 -10.46 12.39 20.42
CA GLU A 372 -10.33 13.04 21.74
C GLU A 372 -10.03 14.54 21.61
N PHE A 373 -9.25 14.92 20.60
CA PHE A 373 -9.07 16.33 20.23
C PHE A 373 -10.41 16.97 19.84
N GLU A 374 -11.14 16.34 18.90
CA GLU A 374 -12.45 16.82 18.47
C GLU A 374 -13.48 16.81 19.60
N ALA A 375 -13.42 15.82 20.50
CA ALA A 375 -14.26 15.77 21.69
C ALA A 375 -14.00 16.97 22.60
N LEU A 376 -12.74 17.39 22.78
CA LEU A 376 -12.37 18.50 23.64
C LEU A 376 -12.80 19.84 23.04
N ARG A 377 -12.63 19.99 21.72
CA ARG A 377 -13.17 21.12 20.95
C ARG A 377 -14.68 21.23 21.11
N LEU A 378 -15.38 20.12 20.93
CA LEU A 378 -16.83 20.05 21.07
C LEU A 378 -17.28 20.34 22.51
N TYR A 379 -16.52 19.87 23.49
CA TYR A 379 -16.75 20.13 24.91
C TYR A 379 -16.67 21.63 25.23
N PHE A 380 -15.61 22.32 24.82
CA PHE A 380 -15.47 23.77 25.02
C PHE A 380 -16.58 24.56 24.31
N ARG A 381 -16.91 24.17 23.08
CA ARG A 381 -18.00 24.81 22.32
C ARG A 381 -19.35 24.65 23.00
N THR A 382 -19.71 23.43 23.39
CA THR A 382 -21.00 23.14 24.03
C THR A 382 -21.07 23.75 25.44
N ALA A 383 -19.94 23.85 26.14
CA ALA A 383 -19.85 24.59 27.41
C ALA A 383 -20.20 26.06 27.24
N ASN A 384 -19.60 26.72 26.24
CA ASN A 384 -19.86 28.12 25.94
C ASN A 384 -21.34 28.35 25.57
N LEU A 385 -21.90 27.51 24.68
CA LEU A 385 -23.31 27.58 24.28
C LEU A 385 -24.30 27.34 25.44
N THR A 386 -23.88 26.62 26.47
CA THR A 386 -24.72 26.30 27.65
C THR A 386 -24.42 27.17 28.86
N ASN A 387 -23.47 28.12 28.77
CA ASN A 387 -22.91 28.88 29.89
C ASN A 387 -22.41 27.99 31.04
N ALA A 388 -21.92 26.79 30.74
CA ALA A 388 -21.35 25.90 31.73
C ALA A 388 -19.90 26.30 32.07
N SER A 389 -19.53 26.28 33.34
CA SER A 389 -18.16 26.60 33.78
C SER A 389 -17.21 25.45 33.47
N VAL A 390 -16.15 25.72 32.69
CA VAL A 390 -15.07 24.79 32.41
C VAL A 390 -13.74 25.42 32.83
N ASP A 391 -12.89 24.66 33.51
CA ASP A 391 -11.55 25.12 33.89
C ASP A 391 -10.57 25.00 32.72
N ILE A 392 -10.77 25.84 31.69
CA ILE A 392 -9.91 25.88 30.49
C ILE A 392 -8.45 26.14 30.89
N THR A 393 -8.22 26.85 32.00
CA THR A 393 -6.89 27.10 32.56
C THR A 393 -6.17 25.81 32.99
N LEU A 394 -6.84 24.87 33.64
CA LEU A 394 -6.27 23.57 34.00
C LEU A 394 -5.81 22.79 32.75
N TYR A 395 -6.68 22.69 31.73
CA TYR A 395 -6.35 22.01 30.47
C TYR A 395 -5.19 22.69 29.75
N SER A 396 -5.20 24.02 29.70
CA SER A 396 -4.16 24.81 29.05
C SER A 396 -2.77 24.55 29.67
N LYS A 397 -2.69 24.47 31.00
CA LYS A 397 -1.45 24.19 31.73
C LYS A 397 -0.95 22.78 31.47
N ALA A 398 -1.83 21.78 31.59
CA ALA A 398 -1.46 20.38 31.41
C ALA A 398 -0.95 20.09 29.98
N ILE A 399 -1.62 20.62 28.97
CA ILE A 399 -1.24 20.45 27.56
C ILE A 399 0.06 21.19 27.25
N LEU A 400 0.26 22.39 27.78
CA LEU A 400 1.50 23.15 27.58
C LEU A 400 2.71 22.48 28.23
N GLU A 401 2.58 21.96 29.46
CA GLU A 401 3.63 21.19 30.14
C GLU A 401 4.01 19.94 29.34
N LYS A 402 3.01 19.21 28.85
CA LYS A 402 3.19 17.97 28.11
C LYS A 402 3.61 18.18 26.64
N SER A 403 3.39 19.35 26.03
CA SER A 403 3.65 19.63 24.60
C SER A 403 5.08 19.35 24.09
N GLY A 404 6.08 19.17 24.96
CA GLY A 404 7.40 18.69 24.56
C GLY A 404 7.38 17.33 23.84
N MET A 405 6.32 16.55 24.04
CA MET A 405 6.12 15.22 23.43
C MET A 405 5.50 15.23 22.03
N PHE A 406 5.00 16.37 21.53
CA PHE A 406 4.34 16.43 20.22
C PHE A 406 5.29 16.03 19.07
N ALA A 407 4.79 15.23 18.14
CA ALA A 407 5.58 14.56 17.11
C ALA A 407 5.99 15.49 15.96
N ASP A 408 5.17 16.49 15.64
CA ASP A 408 5.36 17.40 14.50
C ASP A 408 4.74 18.79 14.76
N ALA A 409 4.93 19.70 13.80
CA ALA A 409 4.37 21.06 13.82
C ALA A 409 2.84 21.08 13.71
N GLU A 410 2.22 20.09 13.06
CA GLU A 410 0.77 20.02 12.87
C GLU A 410 0.04 19.78 14.19
N MET A 411 0.61 18.96 15.08
CA MET A 411 0.09 18.82 16.43
C MET A 411 0.08 20.16 17.19
N PHE A 412 1.16 20.95 17.08
CA PHE A 412 1.21 22.27 17.70
C PHE A 412 0.15 23.22 17.11
N LEU A 413 -0.06 23.19 15.80
CA LEU A 413 -1.12 23.97 15.13
C LEU A 413 -2.50 23.62 15.68
N ARG A 414 -2.88 22.35 15.61
CA ARG A 414 -4.21 21.87 16.06
C ARG A 414 -4.50 22.28 17.52
N TRP A 415 -3.53 22.05 18.42
CA TRP A 415 -3.68 22.44 19.83
C TRP A 415 -3.72 23.95 20.03
N GLY A 416 -2.89 24.71 19.31
CA GLY A 416 -2.91 26.17 19.34
C GLY A 416 -4.27 26.73 18.89
N ASP A 417 -4.78 26.24 17.76
CA ASP A 417 -6.05 26.67 17.16
C ASP A 417 -7.22 26.41 18.10
N LEU A 418 -7.25 25.24 18.74
CA LEU A 418 -8.24 24.88 19.74
C LEU A 418 -8.31 25.92 20.87
N PHE A 419 -7.16 26.33 21.41
CA PHE A 419 -7.11 27.32 22.49
C PHE A 419 -7.40 28.74 21.99
N LEU A 420 -7.05 29.05 20.75
CA LEU A 420 -7.41 30.31 20.11
C LEU A 420 -8.93 30.44 19.94
N GLU A 421 -9.59 29.41 19.41
CA GLU A 421 -11.06 29.30 19.31
C GLU A 421 -11.74 29.39 20.68
N SER A 422 -11.08 28.86 21.72
CA SER A 422 -11.57 28.88 23.11
C SER A 422 -11.28 30.20 23.85
N SER A 423 -10.87 31.26 23.13
CA SER A 423 -10.56 32.58 23.69
C SER A 423 -9.42 32.59 24.73
N VAL A 424 -8.42 31.71 24.56
CA VAL A 424 -7.19 31.66 25.39
C VAL A 424 -5.95 31.94 24.53
N PRO A 425 -5.83 33.15 23.94
CA PRO A 425 -4.80 33.46 22.94
C PRO A 425 -3.37 33.39 23.48
N ARG A 426 -3.15 33.58 24.79
CA ARG A 426 -1.80 33.46 25.39
C ARG A 426 -1.27 32.02 25.38
N THR A 427 -2.14 31.04 25.59
CA THR A 427 -1.76 29.62 25.52
C THR A 427 -1.51 29.22 24.08
N ALA A 428 -2.38 29.65 23.16
CA ALA A 428 -2.19 29.43 21.73
C ALA A 428 -0.82 29.98 21.26
N LYS A 429 -0.51 31.24 21.62
CA LYS A 429 0.79 31.88 21.37
C LYS A 429 1.96 31.02 21.86
N ALA A 430 1.92 30.57 23.12
CA ALA A 430 3.00 29.75 23.70
C ALA A 430 3.17 28.40 22.99
N LEU A 431 2.07 27.78 22.53
CA LEU A 431 2.12 26.55 21.74
C LEU A 431 2.73 26.79 20.36
N TYR A 432 2.32 27.84 19.65
CA TYR A 432 2.89 28.18 18.35
C TYR A 432 4.39 28.50 18.45
N GLU A 433 4.80 29.32 19.43
CA GLU A 433 6.22 29.65 19.67
C GLU A 433 7.05 28.38 19.97
N LYS A 434 6.53 27.47 20.79
CA LYS A 434 7.20 26.22 21.11
C LYS A 434 7.29 25.30 19.88
N GLY A 435 6.22 25.22 19.09
CA GLY A 435 6.19 24.50 17.81
C GLY A 435 7.25 25.02 16.84
N ILE A 436 7.33 26.34 16.67
CA ILE A 436 8.35 27.01 15.84
C ILE A 436 9.76 26.69 16.34
N SER A 437 9.99 26.74 17.65
CA SER A 437 11.31 26.46 18.23
C SER A 437 11.76 25.01 18.01
N LYS A 438 10.83 24.06 18.08
CA LYS A 438 11.10 22.63 17.95
C LYS A 438 11.20 22.18 16.50
N PHE A 439 10.39 22.80 15.64
CA PHE A 439 10.27 22.47 14.22
C PHE A 439 10.34 23.74 13.36
N PRO A 440 11.49 24.43 13.31
CA PRO A 440 11.61 25.68 12.55
C PRO A 440 11.61 25.46 11.03
N GLY A 441 11.92 24.23 10.59
CA GLY A 441 12.14 23.85 9.21
C GLY A 441 11.29 22.66 8.74
N SER A 442 10.08 22.47 9.28
CA SER A 442 9.20 21.35 8.94
C SER A 442 7.98 21.80 8.16
N ARG A 443 7.30 20.85 7.52
CA ARG A 443 5.96 21.11 6.97
C ARG A 443 5.05 21.66 8.08
N GLY A 444 4.27 22.69 7.78
CA GLY A 444 3.40 23.37 8.75
C GLY A 444 4.08 24.49 9.56
N SER A 445 5.40 24.69 9.46
CA SER A 445 6.09 25.77 10.18
C SER A 445 5.63 27.16 9.72
N ASP A 446 5.36 27.32 8.42
CA ASP A 446 4.80 28.53 7.82
C ASP A 446 3.43 28.89 8.41
N PHE A 447 2.55 27.90 8.58
CA PHE A 447 1.27 28.06 9.28
C PHE A 447 1.46 28.45 10.75
N LEU A 448 2.45 27.87 11.46
CA LEU A 448 2.72 28.24 12.86
C LEU A 448 3.10 29.72 12.99
N PHE A 449 3.91 30.24 12.07
CA PHE A 449 4.25 31.66 12.03
C PHE A 449 3.04 32.54 11.67
N LEU A 450 2.21 32.11 10.72
CA LEU A 450 0.99 32.81 10.34
C LEU A 450 0.02 32.93 11.53
N ASP A 451 -0.27 31.82 12.20
CA ASP A 451 -1.24 31.80 13.30
C ASP A 451 -0.69 32.45 14.58
N LEU A 452 0.63 32.43 14.78
CA LEU A 452 1.29 33.28 15.76
C LEU A 452 1.06 34.78 15.44
N GLY A 453 1.18 35.17 14.17
CA GLY A 453 0.86 36.53 13.71
C GLY A 453 -0.58 36.93 14.06
N LYS A 454 -1.55 36.09 13.68
CA LYS A 454 -2.99 36.32 13.97
C LYS A 454 -3.26 36.40 15.48
N THR A 455 -2.58 35.56 16.26
CA THR A 455 -2.71 35.55 17.72
C THR A 455 -2.16 36.82 18.35
N ASN A 456 -1.00 37.31 17.87
CA ASN A 456 -0.44 38.57 18.33
C ASN A 456 -1.34 39.76 17.98
N GLU A 457 -2.04 39.75 16.84
CA GLU A 457 -3.05 40.76 16.52
C GLU A 457 -4.23 40.76 17.50
N LEU A 458 -4.75 39.58 17.84
CA LEU A 458 -5.82 39.42 18.83
C LEU A 458 -5.38 39.93 20.21
N LEU A 459 -4.09 39.86 20.52
CA LEU A 459 -3.50 40.40 21.74
C LEU A 459 -3.18 41.90 21.65
N GLY A 460 -3.33 42.54 20.49
CA GLY A 460 -3.01 43.95 20.25
C GLY A 460 -1.52 44.24 20.05
N GLU A 461 -0.69 43.21 19.84
CA GLU A 461 0.77 43.31 19.72
C GLU A 461 1.21 43.47 18.24
N TYR A 462 0.74 44.53 17.58
CA TYR A 462 0.83 44.70 16.11
C TYR A 462 2.25 44.67 15.52
N LEU A 463 3.25 45.22 16.21
CA LEU A 463 4.66 45.13 15.77
C LEU A 463 5.13 43.66 15.71
N THR A 464 4.82 42.88 16.73
CA THR A 464 5.20 41.45 16.76
C THR A 464 4.37 40.64 15.76
N ALA A 465 3.11 41.01 15.53
CA ALA A 465 2.27 40.39 14.51
C ALA A 465 2.84 40.62 13.10
N SER A 466 3.15 41.88 12.76
CA SER A 466 3.78 42.23 11.48
C SER A 466 5.11 41.48 11.29
N GLY A 467 5.97 41.45 12.31
CA GLY A 467 7.22 40.70 12.27
C GLY A 467 7.05 39.18 12.10
N SER A 468 5.97 38.58 12.62
CA SER A 468 5.64 37.17 12.37
C SER A 468 5.24 36.93 10.91
N TYR A 469 4.41 37.80 10.34
CA TYR A 469 4.02 37.70 8.93
C TYR A 469 5.19 37.92 7.97
N GLU A 470 6.07 38.88 8.26
CA GLU A 470 7.30 39.08 7.49
C GLU A 470 8.20 37.84 7.52
N LYS A 471 8.26 37.12 8.65
CA LYS A 471 9.00 35.85 8.72
C LYS A 471 8.38 34.77 7.85
N VAL A 472 7.04 34.71 7.73
CA VAL A 472 6.39 33.80 6.78
C VAL A 472 6.90 34.11 5.36
N ARG A 473 6.81 35.37 4.95
CA ARG A 473 7.24 35.84 3.64
C ARG A 473 8.71 35.55 3.34
N ASN A 474 9.60 35.82 4.31
CA ASN A 474 11.05 35.74 4.10
C ASN A 474 11.60 34.32 4.22
N ASN A 475 11.08 33.52 5.15
CA ASN A 475 11.59 32.17 5.41
C ASN A 475 10.90 31.10 4.54
N PHE A 476 9.67 31.38 4.08
CA PHE A 476 8.87 30.45 3.30
C PHE A 476 8.37 31.07 1.98
N PRO A 477 9.28 31.62 1.14
CA PRO A 477 8.90 32.20 -0.14
C PRO A 477 8.17 31.19 -1.03
N GLY A 478 7.06 31.62 -1.62
CA GLY A 478 6.21 30.77 -2.47
C GLY A 478 5.43 29.68 -1.75
N GLY A 479 5.35 29.74 -0.42
CA GLY A 479 4.43 28.93 0.38
C GLY A 479 2.98 29.37 0.22
N GLU A 480 2.04 28.46 0.49
CA GLU A 480 0.59 28.69 0.32
C GLU A 480 0.11 29.95 1.06
N VAL A 481 0.63 30.16 2.27
CA VAL A 481 0.22 31.25 3.15
C VAL A 481 1.09 32.51 3.04
N ALA A 482 2.14 32.50 2.22
CA ALA A 482 3.08 33.61 2.14
C ALA A 482 2.42 34.90 1.62
N HIS A 483 1.56 34.79 0.60
CA HIS A 483 0.81 35.92 0.08
C HIS A 483 -0.20 36.47 1.10
N LEU A 484 -0.90 35.59 1.82
CA LEU A 484 -1.84 35.98 2.86
C LEU A 484 -1.12 36.73 4.00
N ALA A 485 0.06 36.25 4.39
CA ALA A 485 0.90 36.93 5.37
C ALA A 485 1.37 38.30 4.87
N GLU A 486 1.74 38.42 3.60
CA GLU A 486 2.14 39.70 2.99
C GLU A 486 1.00 40.72 2.99
N GLU A 487 -0.19 40.35 2.52
CA GLU A 487 -1.38 41.21 2.57
C GLU A 487 -1.71 41.64 4.00
N ARG A 488 -1.59 40.71 4.95
CA ARG A 488 -1.89 41.01 6.35
C ARG A 488 -0.84 41.91 7.01
N ALA A 489 0.44 41.72 6.70
CA ALA A 489 1.52 42.60 7.15
C ALA A 489 1.36 44.02 6.59
N ASP A 490 1.00 44.16 5.31
CA ASP A 490 0.73 45.45 4.69
C ASP A 490 -0.46 46.15 5.35
N TYR A 491 -1.58 45.44 5.53
CA TYR A 491 -2.75 45.96 6.26
C TYR A 491 -2.38 46.47 7.66
N ILE A 492 -1.60 45.71 8.44
CA ILE A 492 -1.18 46.13 9.78
C ILE A 492 -0.32 47.39 9.71
N THR A 493 0.64 47.44 8.78
CA THR A 493 1.60 48.54 8.69
C THR A 493 0.96 49.83 8.18
N ARG A 494 -0.13 49.72 7.41
CA ARG A 494 -0.95 50.86 6.97
C ARG A 494 -1.89 51.36 8.05
N LYS A 495 -2.56 50.45 8.76
CA LYS A 495 -3.61 50.78 9.73
C LYS A 495 -3.10 51.12 11.13
N PHE A 496 -2.09 50.41 11.60
CA PHE A 496 -1.61 50.49 12.98
C PHE A 496 -0.17 51.00 13.04
N SER A 497 0.17 51.67 14.14
CA SER A 497 1.56 52.03 14.42
C SER A 497 2.37 50.77 14.70
N THR A 498 3.45 50.57 13.94
CA THR A 498 4.45 49.53 14.19
C THR A 498 5.57 50.01 15.11
N LEU A 499 5.51 51.27 15.60
CA LEU A 499 6.46 51.77 16.57
C LEU A 499 6.21 51.17 17.95
N SER A 500 7.28 50.89 18.68
CA SER A 500 7.21 50.55 20.10
C SER A 500 6.66 51.72 20.92
N GLN A 501 6.12 51.43 22.11
CA GLN A 501 5.65 52.47 23.05
C GLN A 501 6.73 53.52 23.35
N GLU A 502 7.99 53.12 23.49
CA GLU A 502 9.12 54.03 23.74
C GLU A 502 9.38 54.96 22.54
N GLU A 503 9.35 54.44 21.32
CA GLU A 503 9.51 55.24 20.10
C GLU A 503 8.37 56.24 19.90
N ILE A 504 7.13 55.84 20.22
CA ILE A 504 5.98 56.75 20.17
C ILE A 504 6.16 57.89 21.19
N ILE A 505 6.60 57.59 22.41
CA ILE A 505 6.90 58.59 23.45
C ILE A 505 8.01 59.53 22.96
N GLN A 506 9.07 59.00 22.37
CA GLN A 506 10.17 59.78 21.82
C GLN A 506 9.73 60.70 20.69
N LYS A 507 8.94 60.20 19.73
CA LYS A 507 8.37 61.02 18.63
C LYS A 507 7.42 62.09 19.15
N ARG A 508 6.62 61.81 20.17
CA ARG A 508 5.78 62.82 20.85
C ARG A 508 6.63 63.91 21.51
N SER A 509 7.71 63.54 22.18
CA SER A 509 8.64 64.51 22.80
C SER A 509 9.32 65.41 21.75
N GLN A 510 9.79 64.83 20.64
CA GLN A 510 10.38 65.58 19.52
C GLN A 510 9.38 66.57 18.91
N PHE A 511 8.14 66.12 18.71
CA PHE A 511 7.04 66.95 18.21
C PHE A 511 6.77 68.17 19.11
N PHE A 512 6.67 67.99 20.44
CA PHE A 512 6.47 69.11 21.37
C PHE A 512 7.63 70.12 21.34
N SER A 513 8.88 69.64 21.20
CA SER A 513 10.05 70.52 21.07
C SER A 513 10.03 71.35 19.77
N GLN A 514 9.63 70.74 18.66
CA GLN A 514 9.49 71.44 17.37
C GLN A 514 8.39 72.50 17.41
N LEU A 515 7.26 72.22 18.07
CA LEU A 515 6.19 73.20 18.27
C LEU A 515 6.61 74.37 19.15
N GLU A 516 7.36 74.12 20.23
CA GLU A 516 7.80 75.15 21.17
C GLU A 516 8.70 76.20 20.50
N GLN A 517 9.56 75.81 19.57
CA GLN A 517 10.42 76.72 18.79
C GLN A 517 9.63 77.67 17.88
N ILE A 518 8.39 77.33 17.52
CA ILE A 518 7.58 78.08 16.55
C ILE A 518 6.61 79.03 17.24
N LEU A 519 6.16 78.70 18.46
CA LEU A 519 5.09 79.40 19.17
C LEU A 519 5.52 80.71 19.87
N THR A 520 6.75 81.19 19.67
CA THR A 520 7.25 82.45 20.27
C THR A 520 6.93 83.68 19.40
N GLY A 521 5.70 84.22 19.45
CA GLY A 521 5.32 85.52 18.85
C GLY A 521 3.94 85.60 18.17
N GLN A 522 3.61 86.75 17.56
CA GLN A 522 2.39 86.91 16.74
C GLN A 522 2.49 86.06 15.45
N ARG A 523 1.44 85.27 15.17
CA ARG A 523 1.44 84.27 14.10
C ARG A 523 1.26 84.90 12.71
N THR A 524 2.22 84.65 11.83
CA THR A 524 2.09 84.89 10.38
C THR A 524 1.34 83.74 9.71
N PRO A 525 0.72 83.95 8.53
CA PRO A 525 0.09 82.87 7.75
C PRO A 525 1.03 81.69 7.43
N GLU A 526 2.31 81.98 7.20
CA GLU A 526 3.35 80.97 6.93
C GLU A 526 3.69 80.13 8.18
N GLN A 527 3.70 80.74 9.37
CA GLN A 527 3.86 80.01 10.63
C GLN A 527 2.68 79.09 10.96
N ILE A 528 1.46 79.47 10.57
CA ILE A 528 0.26 78.62 10.73
C ILE A 528 0.35 77.37 9.82
N GLN A 529 0.82 77.54 8.58
CA GLN A 529 1.03 76.42 7.67
C GLN A 529 2.15 75.49 8.14
N ASN A 530 3.25 76.04 8.66
CA ASN A 530 4.34 75.26 9.25
C ASN A 530 3.88 74.49 10.50
N GLU A 531 3.09 75.12 11.39
CA GLU A 531 2.50 74.47 12.56
C GLU A 531 1.59 73.29 12.15
N ALA A 532 0.67 73.52 11.21
CA ALA A 532 -0.23 72.48 10.70
C ALA A 532 0.54 71.34 10.02
N PHE A 533 1.63 71.64 9.32
CA PHE A 533 2.45 70.63 8.66
C PHE A 533 3.19 69.75 9.66
N ILE A 534 3.81 70.33 10.70
CA ILE A 534 4.49 69.59 11.76
C ILE A 534 3.49 68.70 12.53
N GLN A 535 2.29 69.21 12.81
CA GLN A 535 1.20 68.42 13.41
C GLN A 535 0.79 67.27 12.51
N GLY A 536 0.54 67.53 11.22
CA GLY A 536 0.18 66.50 10.24
C GLY A 536 1.25 65.41 10.12
N LYS A 537 2.52 65.82 10.03
CA LYS A 537 3.66 64.90 9.93
C LYS A 537 3.86 64.07 11.20
N HIS A 538 3.67 64.66 12.38
CA HIS A 538 3.69 63.91 13.64
C HIS A 538 2.60 62.82 13.66
N TYR A 539 1.36 63.19 13.33
CA TYR A 539 0.25 62.23 13.31
C TYR A 539 0.42 61.16 12.23
N PHE A 540 0.97 61.51 11.07
CA PHE A 540 1.35 60.57 10.02
C PHE A 540 2.36 59.54 10.55
N ASP A 541 3.43 60.01 11.19
CA ASP A 541 4.52 59.19 11.72
C ASP A 541 4.10 58.19 12.80
N ILE A 542 3.05 58.50 13.58
CA ILE A 542 2.49 57.60 14.61
C ILE A 542 1.21 56.87 14.16
N ARG A 543 0.86 56.96 12.87
CA ARG A 543 -0.33 56.34 12.26
C ARG A 543 -1.68 56.80 12.84
N GLU A 544 -1.80 58.06 13.26
CA GLU A 544 -3.10 58.70 13.59
C GLU A 544 -3.72 59.33 12.31
N ILE A 545 -4.20 58.49 11.39
CA ILE A 545 -4.63 58.85 10.02
C ILE A 545 -5.60 60.05 9.97
N ASP A 546 -6.71 60.01 10.73
CA ASP A 546 -7.73 61.07 10.67
C ASP A 546 -7.19 62.44 11.11
N ARG A 547 -6.31 62.47 12.11
CA ARG A 547 -5.71 63.72 12.61
C ARG A 547 -4.66 64.25 11.65
N ALA A 548 -3.91 63.35 11.01
CA ALA A 548 -2.97 63.71 9.96
C ALA A 548 -3.70 64.34 8.76
N LEU A 549 -4.75 63.67 8.25
CA LEU A 549 -5.57 64.17 7.15
C LEU A 549 -6.18 65.53 7.44
N LYS A 550 -6.75 65.74 8.64
CA LYS A 550 -7.31 67.04 9.05
C LYS A 550 -6.26 68.16 9.06
N SER A 551 -5.04 67.85 9.46
CA SER A 551 -3.94 68.82 9.51
C SER A 551 -3.47 69.18 8.10
N PHE A 552 -3.32 68.19 7.22
CA PHE A 552 -2.95 68.42 5.81
C PHE A 552 -4.06 69.11 5.01
N SER A 553 -5.34 68.78 5.24
CA SER A 553 -6.48 69.43 4.57
C SER A 553 -6.52 70.92 4.88
N THR A 554 -6.19 71.33 6.10
CA THR A 554 -6.12 72.75 6.50
C THR A 554 -5.10 73.53 5.65
N ILE A 555 -3.98 72.90 5.28
CA ILE A 555 -2.95 73.49 4.41
C ILE A 555 -3.44 73.55 2.97
N ILE A 556 -4.07 72.48 2.48
CA ILE A 556 -4.57 72.37 1.11
C ILE A 556 -5.70 73.37 0.85
N GLU A 557 -6.62 73.54 1.80
CA GLU A 557 -7.75 74.48 1.73
C GLU A 557 -7.30 75.95 1.78
N ALA A 558 -6.17 76.25 2.44
CA ALA A 558 -5.61 77.59 2.51
C ALA A 558 -5.04 78.09 1.15
N GLY A 559 -4.80 77.18 0.19
CA GLY A 559 -4.55 77.51 -1.22
C GLY A 559 -3.26 78.27 -1.54
N ALA A 560 -2.32 78.41 -0.61
CA ALA A 560 -1.06 79.10 -0.86
C ALA A 560 -0.04 78.17 -1.54
N ALA A 561 0.38 78.50 -2.76
CA ALA A 561 1.41 77.76 -3.49
C ALA A 561 2.77 77.86 -2.78
N GLY A 562 3.37 76.72 -2.44
CA GLY A 562 4.64 76.62 -1.72
C GLY A 562 4.96 75.19 -1.30
N GLN A 563 6.13 74.98 -0.70
CA GLN A 563 6.64 73.64 -0.35
C GLN A 563 5.72 72.86 0.61
N TYR A 564 5.14 73.54 1.61
CA TYR A 564 4.19 72.91 2.54
C TYR A 564 2.91 72.43 1.85
N TYR A 565 2.46 73.13 0.81
CA TYR A 565 1.28 72.73 0.03
C TYR A 565 1.58 71.47 -0.80
N THR A 566 2.72 71.43 -1.50
CA THR A 566 3.13 70.25 -2.26
C THR A 566 3.39 69.04 -1.36
N ASP A 567 4.00 69.24 -0.20
CA ASP A 567 4.21 68.15 0.77
C ASP A 567 2.89 67.68 1.39
N ALA A 568 1.96 68.59 1.69
CA ALA A 568 0.62 68.23 2.19
C ALA A 568 -0.17 67.41 1.17
N LEU A 569 -0.14 67.75 -0.12
CA LEU A 569 -0.74 66.96 -1.20
C LEU A 569 -0.14 65.54 -1.25
N LYS A 570 1.19 65.43 -1.13
CA LYS A 570 1.89 64.14 -1.09
C LYS A 570 1.42 63.27 0.08
N TYR A 571 1.42 63.79 1.30
CA TYR A 571 1.03 63.02 2.48
C TYR A 571 -0.48 62.70 2.47
N ALA A 572 -1.34 63.61 2.00
CA ALA A 572 -2.77 63.35 1.83
C ALA A 572 -3.01 62.23 0.81
N ALA A 573 -2.31 62.24 -0.33
CA ALA A 573 -2.39 61.18 -1.33
C ALA A 573 -2.01 59.81 -0.73
N GLN A 574 -0.90 59.75 0.01
CA GLN A 574 -0.45 58.50 0.67
C GLN A 574 -1.45 58.00 1.72
N LEU A 575 -2.04 58.88 2.53
CA LEU A 575 -3.02 58.49 3.56
C LEU A 575 -4.33 57.99 2.95
N HIS A 576 -4.83 58.64 1.90
CA HIS A 576 -6.01 58.17 1.17
C HIS A 576 -5.74 56.84 0.43
N ASP A 577 -4.52 56.64 -0.10
CA ASP A 577 -4.09 55.37 -0.70
C ASP A 577 -4.03 54.26 0.38
N ASP A 578 -3.50 54.56 1.57
CA ASP A 578 -3.53 53.63 2.70
C ASP A 578 -4.95 53.27 3.12
N LEU A 579 -5.85 54.25 3.20
CA LEU A 579 -7.27 54.01 3.50
C LEU A 579 -7.96 53.18 2.41
N PHE A 580 -7.63 53.39 1.13
CA PHE A 580 -8.12 52.56 0.04
C PHE A 580 -7.78 51.08 0.29
N HIS A 581 -6.51 50.75 0.56
CA HIS A 581 -6.09 49.37 0.84
C HIS A 581 -6.73 48.80 2.11
N ILE A 582 -6.85 49.62 3.16
CA ILE A 582 -7.51 49.22 4.42
C ILE A 582 -8.96 48.82 4.16
N TYR A 583 -9.75 49.66 3.49
CA TYR A 583 -11.16 49.38 3.22
C TYR A 583 -11.36 48.26 2.20
N SER A 584 -10.46 48.13 1.21
CA SER A 584 -10.45 46.98 0.30
C SER A 584 -10.24 45.67 1.06
N PHE A 585 -9.32 45.64 2.02
CA PHE A 585 -9.07 44.47 2.86
C PHE A 585 -10.25 44.16 3.79
N GLU A 586 -10.89 45.18 4.36
CA GLU A 586 -12.06 45.03 5.25
C GLU A 586 -13.35 44.61 4.53
N GLY A 587 -13.36 44.64 3.19
CA GLY A 587 -14.53 44.31 2.39
C GLY A 587 -15.58 45.43 2.36
N ASP A 588 -15.17 46.70 2.51
CA ASP A 588 -16.02 47.87 2.31
C ASP A 588 -15.71 48.55 0.95
N PRO A 589 -16.32 48.09 -0.16
CA PRO A 589 -15.99 48.57 -1.49
C PRO A 589 -16.39 50.03 -1.71
N ILE A 590 -17.41 50.53 -1.00
CA ILE A 590 -17.90 51.91 -1.14
C ILE A 590 -16.87 52.87 -0.56
N MET A 591 -16.39 52.58 0.65
CA MET A 591 -15.35 53.39 1.28
C MET A 591 -14.03 53.24 0.53
N ALA A 592 -13.66 52.04 0.10
CA ALA A 592 -12.48 51.84 -0.74
C ALA A 592 -12.55 52.71 -1.99
N GLU A 593 -13.61 52.64 -2.78
CA GLU A 593 -13.75 53.44 -4.00
C GLU A 593 -13.64 54.95 -3.72
N ARG A 594 -14.28 55.43 -2.64
CA ARG A 594 -14.21 56.84 -2.22
C ARG A 594 -12.78 57.28 -1.93
N GLU A 595 -12.07 56.51 -1.10
CA GLU A 595 -10.71 56.83 -0.69
C GLU A 595 -9.72 56.66 -1.85
N GLY A 596 -9.89 55.66 -2.70
CA GLY A 596 -9.07 55.46 -3.90
C GLY A 596 -9.23 56.59 -4.91
N ARG A 597 -10.46 57.09 -5.11
CA ARG A 597 -10.70 58.28 -5.96
C ARG A 597 -10.09 59.55 -5.36
N ALA A 598 -10.16 59.71 -4.04
CA ALA A 598 -9.51 60.82 -3.35
C ALA A 598 -7.99 60.76 -3.51
N ALA A 599 -7.38 59.59 -3.29
CA ALA A 599 -5.95 59.35 -3.49
C ALA A 599 -5.52 59.69 -4.92
N LEU A 600 -6.25 59.19 -5.93
CA LEU A 600 -5.99 59.47 -7.34
C LEU A 600 -6.04 60.97 -7.65
N ASN A 601 -7.04 61.67 -7.10
CA ASN A 601 -7.15 63.12 -7.26
C ASN A 601 -5.95 63.86 -6.64
N TYR A 602 -5.55 63.53 -5.41
CA TYR A 602 -4.41 64.17 -4.76
C TYR A 602 -3.07 63.86 -5.44
N TYR A 603 -2.86 62.64 -5.92
CA TYR A 603 -1.69 62.32 -6.76
C TYR A 603 -1.68 63.16 -8.05
N THR A 604 -2.84 63.33 -8.69
CA THR A 604 -2.96 64.15 -9.91
C THR A 604 -2.67 65.63 -9.62
N MET A 605 -3.27 66.20 -8.57
CA MET A 605 -3.00 67.57 -8.13
C MET A 605 -1.53 67.79 -7.77
N PHE A 606 -0.89 66.81 -7.12
CA PHE A 606 0.54 66.86 -6.83
C PHE A 606 1.38 66.91 -8.12
N LEU A 607 1.04 66.09 -9.12
CA LEU A 607 1.73 66.05 -10.41
C LEU A 607 1.56 67.34 -11.23
N GLU A 608 0.42 68.04 -11.08
CA GLU A 608 0.17 69.33 -11.74
C GLU A 608 0.93 70.50 -11.09
N GLN A 609 1.19 70.42 -9.78
CA GLN A 609 1.75 71.52 -8.98
C GLN A 609 3.26 71.38 -8.69
N SER A 610 3.81 70.17 -8.72
CA SER A 610 5.20 69.91 -8.32
C SER A 610 6.21 70.06 -9.45
N GLY A 611 7.34 70.72 -9.15
CA GLY A 611 8.55 70.73 -9.99
C GLY A 611 9.69 69.85 -9.44
N SER A 612 9.48 69.13 -8.33
CA SER A 612 10.51 68.28 -7.69
C SER A 612 10.49 66.88 -8.27
N ALA A 613 11.62 66.42 -8.84
CA ALA A 613 11.74 65.11 -9.47
C ALA A 613 11.48 63.92 -8.52
N ASP A 614 11.82 64.05 -7.22
CA ASP A 614 12.00 62.91 -6.32
C ASP A 614 10.73 62.08 -6.00
N PHE A 615 9.51 62.66 -6.09
CA PHE A 615 8.26 61.91 -5.82
C PHE A 615 7.34 61.78 -7.04
N SER A 616 7.59 62.53 -8.12
CA SER A 616 6.71 62.55 -9.29
C SER A 616 6.57 61.18 -9.95
N ASP A 617 7.63 60.37 -10.01
CA ASP A 617 7.52 59.02 -10.59
C ASP A 617 6.73 58.05 -9.73
N THR A 618 6.87 58.14 -8.40
CA THR A 618 6.06 57.35 -7.46
C THR A 618 4.58 57.72 -7.59
N ALA A 619 4.28 59.03 -7.65
CA ALA A 619 2.92 59.52 -7.83
C ALA A 619 2.32 59.09 -9.18
N ARG A 620 3.08 59.11 -10.29
CA ARG A 620 2.63 58.60 -11.60
C ARG A 620 2.31 57.10 -11.54
N ARG A 621 3.19 56.30 -10.94
CA ARG A 621 2.99 54.84 -10.81
C ARG A 621 1.76 54.50 -9.96
N ARG A 622 1.56 55.19 -8.82
CA ARG A 622 0.36 54.98 -7.98
C ARG A 622 -0.92 55.50 -8.64
N ALA A 623 -0.89 56.65 -9.32
CA ALA A 623 -2.05 57.12 -10.09
C ALA A 623 -2.44 56.12 -11.20
N PHE A 624 -1.45 55.52 -11.87
CA PHE A 624 -1.67 54.45 -12.83
C PHE A 624 -2.32 53.23 -12.18
N ASP A 625 -1.76 52.73 -11.07
CA ASP A 625 -2.30 51.58 -10.34
C ASP A 625 -3.72 51.83 -9.83
N LEU A 626 -3.97 52.96 -9.16
CA LEU A 626 -5.30 53.32 -8.64
C LEU A 626 -6.35 53.39 -9.74
N THR A 627 -6.00 53.90 -10.93
CA THR A 627 -6.91 53.92 -12.08
C THR A 627 -7.35 52.51 -12.49
N LEU A 628 -6.41 51.56 -12.48
CA LEU A 628 -6.68 50.15 -12.80
C LEU A 628 -7.37 49.39 -11.66
N GLU A 629 -7.04 49.72 -10.41
CA GLU A 629 -7.63 49.14 -9.20
C GLU A 629 -9.10 49.55 -9.05
N LEU A 630 -9.44 50.82 -9.38
CA LEU A 630 -10.81 51.37 -9.36
C LEU A 630 -11.67 50.96 -10.55
N THR A 631 -11.08 50.41 -11.60
CA THR A 631 -11.83 49.84 -12.73
C THR A 631 -12.28 48.43 -12.34
N GLU A 632 -13.50 48.01 -12.66
CA GLU A 632 -13.97 46.64 -12.32
C GLU A 632 -13.75 45.66 -13.47
N ASN A 633 -14.14 46.05 -14.69
CA ASN A 633 -14.16 45.16 -15.85
C ASN A 633 -12.73 44.84 -16.35
N PRO A 634 -12.32 43.56 -16.48
CA PRO A 634 -10.99 43.18 -16.96
C PRO A 634 -10.63 43.71 -18.36
N ASP A 635 -11.57 43.73 -19.30
CA ASP A 635 -11.32 44.23 -20.66
C ASP A 635 -11.12 45.75 -20.64
N GLU A 636 -11.90 46.44 -19.81
CA GLU A 636 -11.77 47.88 -19.59
C GLU A 636 -10.43 48.22 -18.92
N LYS A 637 -9.97 47.42 -17.94
CA LYS A 637 -8.63 47.56 -17.34
C LYS A 637 -7.53 47.50 -18.40
N ILE A 638 -7.60 46.53 -19.30
CA ILE A 638 -6.61 46.37 -20.37
C ILE A 638 -6.64 47.57 -21.31
N GLN A 639 -7.83 48.05 -21.69
CA GLN A 639 -7.96 49.23 -22.56
C GLN A 639 -7.44 50.50 -21.89
N GLN A 640 -7.80 50.74 -20.62
CA GLN A 640 -7.30 51.88 -19.87
C GLN A 640 -5.79 51.82 -19.68
N ALA A 641 -5.23 50.65 -19.35
CA ALA A 641 -3.78 50.46 -19.26
C ALA A 641 -3.08 50.81 -20.58
N ARG A 642 -3.62 50.40 -21.73
CA ARG A 642 -3.07 50.77 -23.05
C ARG A 642 -3.07 52.29 -23.28
N ILE A 643 -4.17 52.95 -22.95
CA ILE A 643 -4.31 54.42 -23.10
C ILE A 643 -3.30 55.15 -22.21
N LEU A 644 -3.20 54.74 -20.95
CA LEU A 644 -2.28 55.34 -19.97
C LEU A 644 -0.82 55.15 -20.39
N VAL A 645 -0.43 53.94 -20.82
CA VAL A 645 0.92 53.66 -21.35
C VAL A 645 1.25 54.58 -22.52
N GLN A 646 0.34 54.69 -23.50
CA GLN A 646 0.54 55.55 -24.67
C GLN A 646 0.70 57.03 -24.27
N SER A 647 -0.08 57.49 -23.28
CA SER A 647 0.01 58.85 -22.74
C SER A 647 1.39 59.12 -22.11
N LEU A 648 1.87 58.20 -21.26
CA LEU A 648 3.17 58.31 -20.60
C LEU A 648 4.33 58.33 -21.61
N GLN A 649 4.25 57.50 -22.66
CA GLN A 649 5.22 57.51 -23.76
C GLN A 649 5.23 58.82 -24.53
N ASN A 650 4.05 59.35 -24.88
CA ASN A 650 3.94 60.63 -25.58
C ASN A 650 4.52 61.80 -24.77
N GLN A 651 4.44 61.72 -23.45
CA GLN A 651 4.98 62.71 -22.52
C GLN A 651 6.46 62.47 -22.16
N ARG A 652 7.09 61.43 -22.70
CA ARG A 652 8.49 61.03 -22.46
C ARG A 652 8.82 60.71 -20.99
N TYR A 653 7.87 60.11 -20.27
CA TYR A 653 8.11 59.58 -18.92
C TYR A 653 8.49 58.09 -19.01
N GLU A 654 9.73 57.81 -19.41
CA GLU A 654 10.21 56.46 -19.77
C GLU A 654 10.03 55.44 -18.62
N ASP A 655 10.47 55.76 -17.39
CA ASP A 655 10.34 54.86 -16.22
C ASP A 655 8.89 54.53 -15.83
N ALA A 656 7.96 55.47 -16.04
CA ALA A 656 6.54 55.26 -15.77
C ALA A 656 5.85 54.51 -16.91
N ALA A 657 6.26 54.77 -18.16
CA ALA A 657 5.79 54.06 -19.34
C ALA A 657 6.19 52.58 -19.29
N ASP A 658 7.43 52.27 -18.89
CA ASP A 658 7.94 50.91 -18.74
C ASP A 658 7.22 50.16 -17.61
N TYR A 659 6.99 50.82 -16.47
CA TYR A 659 6.13 50.28 -15.41
C TYR A 659 4.71 49.97 -15.91
N GLY A 660 4.12 50.89 -16.68
CA GLY A 660 2.81 50.70 -17.28
C GLY A 660 2.77 49.55 -18.28
N GLN A 661 3.82 49.36 -19.09
CA GLN A 661 3.95 48.23 -20.01
C GLN A 661 4.02 46.90 -19.27
N TYR A 662 4.80 46.83 -18.18
CA TYR A 662 4.84 45.68 -17.28
C TYR A 662 3.43 45.34 -16.75
N LYS A 663 2.71 46.32 -16.21
CA LYS A 663 1.34 46.12 -15.69
C LYS A 663 0.36 45.70 -16.77
N LEU A 664 0.44 46.29 -17.96
CA LEU A 664 -0.35 45.90 -19.12
C LEU A 664 -0.09 44.44 -19.51
N ALA A 665 1.18 44.03 -19.60
CA ALA A 665 1.54 42.65 -19.92
C ALA A 665 1.01 41.67 -18.85
N LYS A 666 1.12 42.03 -17.56
CA LYS A 666 0.55 41.25 -16.44
C LYS A 666 -0.96 41.06 -16.58
N LEU A 667 -1.70 42.12 -16.93
CA LEU A 667 -3.15 42.04 -17.17
C LEU A 667 -3.51 41.14 -18.35
N ILE A 668 -2.80 41.29 -19.49
CA ILE A 668 -3.02 40.46 -20.68
C ILE A 668 -2.77 38.99 -20.35
N ILE A 669 -1.64 38.66 -19.70
CA ILE A 669 -1.31 37.28 -19.33
C ILE A 669 -2.32 36.71 -18.34
N LYS A 670 -2.84 37.52 -17.42
CA LYS A 670 -3.84 37.07 -16.44
C LYS A 670 -5.20 36.79 -17.10
N TYR A 671 -5.77 37.76 -17.82
CA TYR A 671 -7.17 37.73 -18.24
C TYR A 671 -7.38 37.26 -19.68
N GLU A 672 -6.39 37.41 -20.56
CA GLU A 672 -6.55 37.11 -21.98
C GLU A 672 -6.01 35.70 -22.31
N ASN A 673 -6.77 34.95 -23.11
CA ASN A 673 -6.40 33.59 -23.54
C ASN A 673 -6.04 33.49 -25.02
N SER A 674 -6.07 34.62 -25.75
CA SER A 674 -5.67 34.68 -27.15
C SER A 674 -4.16 34.49 -27.28
N VAL A 675 -3.74 33.52 -28.11
CA VAL A 675 -2.33 33.27 -28.43
C VAL A 675 -1.62 34.53 -28.93
N ALA A 676 -2.32 35.35 -29.74
CA ALA A 676 -1.78 36.60 -30.28
C ALA A 676 -1.52 37.62 -29.16
N ALA A 677 -2.50 37.83 -28.28
CA ALA A 677 -2.36 38.79 -27.20
C ALA A 677 -1.30 38.37 -26.16
N VAL A 678 -1.27 37.09 -25.80
CA VAL A 678 -0.21 36.56 -24.91
C VAL A 678 1.17 36.70 -25.55
N SER A 679 1.28 36.53 -26.88
CA SER A 679 2.54 36.78 -27.61
C SER A 679 2.93 38.26 -27.62
N ASP A 680 1.97 39.16 -27.77
CA ASP A 680 2.21 40.61 -27.67
C ASP A 680 2.69 41.00 -26.27
N ALA A 681 2.12 40.42 -25.21
CA ALA A 681 2.58 40.62 -23.84
C ALA A 681 4.02 40.14 -23.63
N VAL A 682 4.40 38.99 -24.21
CA VAL A 682 5.79 38.52 -24.18
C VAL A 682 6.73 39.50 -24.88
N ASN A 683 6.32 40.06 -26.02
CA ASN A 683 7.10 41.05 -26.74
C ASN A 683 7.27 42.36 -25.96
N LEU A 684 6.23 42.79 -25.22
CA LEU A 684 6.32 43.93 -24.31
C LEU A 684 7.35 43.67 -23.21
N LEU A 685 7.23 42.55 -22.48
CA LEU A 685 8.16 42.19 -21.41
C LEU A 685 9.61 42.05 -21.89
N GLY A 686 9.82 41.59 -23.12
CA GLY A 686 11.15 41.42 -23.71
C GLY A 686 11.87 42.72 -24.08
N ARG A 687 11.17 43.85 -24.15
CA ARG A 687 11.74 45.18 -24.47
C ARG A 687 12.07 46.03 -23.24
N LEU A 688 11.62 45.61 -22.06
CA LEU A 688 11.81 46.35 -20.81
C LEU A 688 13.29 46.32 -20.37
N GLU A 689 13.80 47.47 -19.93
CA GLU A 689 15.14 47.57 -19.34
C GLU A 689 15.10 47.07 -17.88
N MET A 690 15.51 45.82 -17.64
CA MET A 690 15.40 45.20 -16.31
C MET A 690 16.07 45.99 -15.19
N GLU A 691 17.17 46.70 -15.48
CA GLU A 691 17.94 47.47 -14.48
C GLU A 691 17.19 48.69 -13.93
N SER A 692 16.13 49.16 -14.60
CA SER A 692 15.32 50.32 -14.15
C SER A 692 14.25 49.94 -13.11
N PHE A 693 14.10 48.65 -12.81
CA PHE A 693 13.09 48.13 -11.88
C PHE A 693 13.70 47.64 -10.57
N ASP A 694 12.94 47.75 -9.47
CA ASP A 694 13.29 47.11 -8.21
C ASP A 694 13.23 45.57 -8.34
N LYS A 695 14.02 44.88 -7.52
CA LYS A 695 14.15 43.41 -7.55
C LYS A 695 12.82 42.63 -7.55
N PRO A 696 11.77 43.01 -6.79
CA PRO A 696 10.49 42.29 -6.83
C PRO A 696 9.79 42.39 -8.19
N ILE A 697 9.90 43.53 -8.87
CA ILE A 697 9.31 43.72 -10.21
C ILE A 697 10.14 42.95 -11.24
N GLN A 698 11.46 42.99 -11.14
CA GLN A 698 12.35 42.17 -11.98
C GLN A 698 12.00 40.68 -11.89
N GLU A 699 11.79 40.17 -10.68
CA GLU A 699 11.37 38.79 -10.43
C GLU A 699 10.02 38.47 -11.10
N ASP A 700 9.02 39.33 -10.89
CA ASP A 700 7.67 39.15 -11.46
C ASP A 700 7.69 39.22 -12.99
N ILE A 701 8.50 40.08 -13.60
CA ILE A 701 8.69 40.12 -15.07
C ILE A 701 9.21 38.77 -15.59
N LEU A 702 10.21 38.19 -14.94
CA LEU A 702 10.74 36.87 -15.33
C LEU A 702 9.71 35.75 -15.12
N TYR A 703 8.93 35.82 -14.03
CA TYR A 703 7.84 34.88 -13.77
C TYR A 703 6.73 34.98 -14.83
N LEU A 704 6.33 36.20 -15.23
CA LEU A 704 5.33 36.42 -16.28
C LEU A 704 5.74 35.80 -17.62
N GLN A 705 7.04 35.76 -17.93
CA GLN A 705 7.54 35.05 -19.12
C GLN A 705 7.35 33.52 -19.01
N VAL A 706 7.45 32.95 -17.80
CA VAL A 706 7.14 31.53 -17.54
C VAL A 706 5.63 31.30 -17.69
N ALA A 707 4.80 32.13 -17.06
CA ALA A 707 3.34 32.03 -17.12
C ALA A 707 2.79 32.16 -18.56
N ALA A 708 3.35 33.07 -19.35
CA ALA A 708 3.02 33.19 -20.77
C ALA A 708 3.41 31.94 -21.57
N GLY A 709 4.58 31.34 -21.28
CA GLY A 709 5.02 30.08 -21.89
C GLY A 709 4.05 28.93 -21.61
N GLN A 710 3.52 28.84 -20.38
CA GLN A 710 2.50 27.85 -20.02
C GLN A 710 1.20 28.05 -20.81
N LYS A 711 0.69 29.29 -20.93
CA LYS A 711 -0.51 29.60 -21.73
C LYS A 711 -0.33 29.26 -23.21
N LEU A 712 0.88 29.44 -23.74
CA LEU A 712 1.22 29.12 -25.13
C LEU A 712 1.49 27.62 -25.35
N LEU A 713 1.57 26.81 -24.29
CA LEU A 713 1.95 25.40 -24.32
C LEU A 713 3.31 25.14 -25.01
N ASP A 714 4.24 26.10 -24.91
CA ASP A 714 5.57 26.04 -25.52
C ASP A 714 6.62 25.60 -24.47
N ASN A 715 6.90 24.30 -24.41
CA ASN A 715 7.87 23.75 -23.46
C ASN A 715 9.28 24.34 -23.62
N THR A 716 9.69 24.71 -24.84
CA THR A 716 11.05 25.26 -25.07
C THR A 716 11.17 26.64 -24.43
N ARG A 717 10.15 27.48 -24.63
CA ARG A 717 10.08 28.79 -24.00
C ARG A 717 9.99 28.69 -22.48
N ILE A 718 9.18 27.77 -21.95
CA ILE A 718 9.09 27.53 -20.50
C ILE A 718 10.47 27.20 -19.93
N ILE A 719 11.21 26.27 -20.54
CA ILE A 719 12.55 25.88 -20.06
C ILE A 719 13.52 27.07 -20.06
N GLN A 720 13.54 27.88 -21.13
CA GLN A 720 14.39 29.06 -21.23
C GLN A 720 14.05 30.11 -20.17
N SER A 721 12.76 30.46 -20.04
CA SER A 721 12.28 31.44 -19.06
C SER A 721 12.52 30.96 -17.62
N CYS A 722 12.25 29.68 -17.33
CA CYS A 722 12.51 29.09 -16.02
C CYS A 722 14.00 29.10 -15.68
N SER A 723 14.88 28.77 -16.64
CA SER A 723 16.33 28.78 -16.42
C SER A 723 16.85 30.18 -16.11
N ARG A 724 16.33 31.20 -16.82
CA ARG A 724 16.66 32.61 -16.58
C ARG A 724 16.14 33.09 -15.22
N TYR A 725 14.92 32.71 -14.83
CA TYR A 725 14.41 33.03 -13.49
C TYR A 725 15.26 32.37 -12.41
N MET A 726 15.64 31.09 -12.59
CA MET A 726 16.39 30.33 -11.59
C MET A 726 17.83 30.80 -11.39
N SER A 727 18.45 31.48 -12.37
CA SER A 727 19.80 32.04 -12.18
C SER A 727 19.82 33.17 -11.16
N ASP A 728 18.77 33.99 -11.17
CA ASP A 728 18.75 35.26 -10.43
C ASP A 728 17.87 35.16 -9.16
N TYR A 729 16.83 34.31 -9.19
CA TYR A 729 15.79 34.18 -8.15
C TYR A 729 15.54 32.72 -7.74
N SER A 730 16.62 31.95 -7.51
CA SER A 730 16.52 30.53 -7.11
C SER A 730 15.71 30.24 -5.83
N ARG A 731 15.49 31.26 -4.98
CA ARG A 731 14.65 31.24 -3.76
C ARG A 731 13.58 32.35 -3.74
N GLY A 732 13.16 32.81 -4.92
CA GLY A 732 12.10 33.80 -5.08
C GLY A 732 10.70 33.30 -4.69
N SER A 733 9.73 34.21 -4.65
CA SER A 733 8.33 33.92 -4.31
C SER A 733 7.65 33.00 -5.33
N HIS A 734 8.09 33.03 -6.59
CA HIS A 734 7.58 32.15 -7.64
C HIS A 734 8.47 30.92 -7.88
N ALA A 735 9.57 30.78 -7.15
CA ALA A 735 10.54 29.73 -7.39
C ALA A 735 9.98 28.29 -7.29
N PRO A 736 9.09 27.95 -6.32
CA PRO A 736 8.49 26.62 -6.27
C PRO A 736 7.72 26.26 -7.56
N GLU A 737 6.88 27.18 -8.02
CA GLU A 737 6.08 27.01 -9.23
C GLU A 737 6.98 26.96 -10.47
N VAL A 738 7.93 27.88 -10.59
CA VAL A 738 8.86 27.94 -11.73
C VAL A 738 9.68 26.66 -11.83
N ARG A 739 10.18 26.12 -10.71
CA ARG A 739 10.90 24.83 -10.70
C ARG A 739 10.00 23.68 -11.11
N TYR A 740 8.79 23.60 -10.57
CA TYR A 740 7.85 22.54 -10.93
C TYR A 740 7.50 22.57 -12.43
N CYS A 741 7.21 23.76 -12.96
CA CYS A 741 6.85 23.95 -14.37
C CYS A 741 8.02 23.67 -15.30
N GLY A 742 9.22 24.12 -14.96
CA GLY A 742 10.44 23.80 -15.69
C GLY A 742 10.75 22.31 -15.68
N ALA A 743 10.67 21.64 -14.51
CA ALA A 743 10.87 20.20 -14.39
C ALA A 743 9.87 19.42 -15.25
N LYS A 744 8.59 19.82 -15.24
CA LYS A 744 7.54 19.22 -16.07
C LYS A 744 7.80 19.43 -17.56
N ALA A 745 8.21 20.63 -17.97
CA ALA A 745 8.56 20.93 -19.36
C ALA A 745 9.78 20.13 -19.82
N LEU A 746 10.83 20.05 -19.00
CA LEU A 746 12.02 19.22 -19.24
C LEU A 746 11.65 17.75 -19.45
N PHE A 747 10.82 17.20 -18.55
CA PHE A 747 10.33 15.82 -18.67
C PHE A 747 9.54 15.58 -19.97
N ASN A 748 8.70 16.53 -20.36
CA ASN A 748 7.93 16.47 -21.62
C ASN A 748 8.85 16.51 -22.86
N THR A 749 9.96 17.26 -22.80
CA THR A 749 10.94 17.32 -23.89
C THR A 749 11.93 16.16 -23.92
N GLY A 750 11.91 15.29 -22.89
CA GLY A 750 12.75 14.08 -22.81
C GLY A 750 14.00 14.22 -21.94
N ASP A 751 14.28 15.38 -21.36
CA ASP A 751 15.39 15.58 -20.43
C ASP A 751 14.99 15.18 -19.00
N ALA A 752 14.91 13.88 -18.76
CA ALA A 752 14.52 13.30 -17.47
C ALA A 752 15.54 13.60 -16.35
N ALA A 753 16.84 13.68 -16.67
CA ALA A 753 17.90 13.89 -15.69
C ALA A 753 17.83 15.29 -15.07
N THR A 754 17.70 16.33 -15.89
CA THR A 754 17.55 17.70 -15.40
C THR A 754 16.21 17.88 -14.70
N ALA A 755 15.14 17.27 -15.23
CA ALA A 755 13.83 17.28 -14.58
C ALA A 755 13.89 16.69 -13.16
N LYS A 756 14.56 15.55 -12.98
CA LYS A 756 14.75 14.90 -11.67
C LYS A 756 15.51 15.82 -10.71
N MET A 757 16.62 16.41 -11.15
CA MET A 757 17.41 17.35 -10.35
C MET A 757 16.55 18.51 -9.83
N TRP A 758 15.78 19.15 -10.71
CA TRP A 758 14.91 20.28 -10.33
C TRP A 758 13.79 19.86 -9.38
N THR A 759 13.27 18.64 -9.57
CA THR A 759 12.23 18.06 -8.71
C THR A 759 12.77 17.76 -7.31
N ASP A 760 13.99 17.24 -7.20
CA ASP A 760 14.64 17.00 -5.90
C ASP A 760 14.99 18.30 -5.19
N GLN A 761 15.51 19.30 -5.91
CA GLN A 761 15.76 20.63 -5.37
C GLN A 761 14.49 21.33 -4.90
N LEU A 762 13.37 21.17 -5.62
CA LEU A 762 12.06 21.68 -5.21
C LEU A 762 11.63 21.06 -3.86
N ARG A 763 11.81 19.75 -3.71
CA ARG A 763 11.48 19.02 -2.48
C ARG A 763 12.38 19.39 -1.31
N SER A 764 13.65 19.71 -1.55
CA SER A 764 14.60 20.10 -0.49
C SER A 764 14.43 21.54 -0.05
N ASP A 765 14.36 22.45 -1.01
CA ASP A 765 14.42 23.90 -0.72
C ASP A 765 13.06 24.47 -0.36
N PHE A 766 11.98 23.86 -0.85
CA PHE A 766 10.60 24.34 -0.68
C PHE A 766 9.69 23.23 -0.16
N TYR A 767 10.17 22.45 0.81
CA TYR A 767 9.44 21.32 1.40
C TYR A 767 8.06 21.68 1.98
N TYR A 768 7.83 22.98 2.25
CA TYR A 768 6.58 23.54 2.75
C TYR A 768 5.56 23.88 1.64
N SER A 769 5.99 23.96 0.38
CA SER A 769 5.13 24.34 -0.74
C SER A 769 4.27 23.18 -1.25
N ASP A 770 3.06 23.48 -1.73
CA ASP A 770 2.19 22.53 -2.44
C ASP A 770 2.85 21.93 -3.70
N TYR A 771 3.79 22.67 -4.29
CA TYR A 771 4.57 22.20 -5.43
C TYR A 771 5.55 21.09 -5.04
N ALA A 772 6.03 21.03 -3.79
CA ALA A 772 6.85 19.92 -3.32
C ALA A 772 6.07 18.59 -3.28
N ASP A 773 4.76 18.61 -3.03
CA ASP A 773 3.92 17.41 -3.13
C ASP A 773 3.74 16.99 -4.58
N SER A 774 3.48 17.96 -5.46
CA SER A 774 3.39 17.73 -6.90
C SER A 774 4.71 17.20 -7.47
N ALA A 775 5.85 17.60 -6.89
CA ALA A 775 7.18 17.12 -7.23
C ALA A 775 7.37 15.62 -6.93
N TYR A 776 6.81 15.09 -5.84
CA TYR A 776 6.85 13.65 -5.57
C TYR A 776 6.18 12.83 -6.68
N VAL A 777 5.05 13.32 -7.20
CA VAL A 777 4.32 12.67 -8.29
C VAL A 777 5.10 12.77 -9.60
N LEU A 778 5.67 13.94 -9.90
CA LEU A 778 6.50 14.12 -11.09
C LEU A 778 7.76 13.25 -11.03
N LEU A 779 8.40 13.14 -9.87
CA LEU A 779 9.55 12.25 -9.67
C LEU A 779 9.17 10.78 -9.88
N ALA A 780 8.02 10.36 -9.36
CA ALA A 780 7.51 9.02 -9.58
C ALA A 780 7.23 8.76 -11.07
N ASP A 781 6.67 9.74 -11.80
CA ASP A 781 6.47 9.66 -13.25
C ASP A 781 7.81 9.53 -14.01
N ILE A 782 8.83 10.28 -13.59
CA ILE A 782 10.19 10.20 -14.16
C ILE A 782 10.78 8.81 -13.94
N LEU A 783 10.76 8.31 -12.70
CA LEU A 783 11.29 6.99 -12.34
C LEU A 783 10.56 5.86 -13.06
N LEU A 784 9.23 5.98 -13.22
CA LEU A 784 8.44 5.00 -13.95
C LEU A 784 8.86 4.94 -15.42
N LYS A 785 9.10 6.10 -16.06
CA LYS A 785 9.59 6.18 -17.45
C LYS A 785 11.02 5.61 -17.61
N GLU A 786 11.86 5.74 -16.57
CA GLU A 786 13.19 5.12 -16.51
C GLU A 786 13.16 3.61 -16.24
N GLY A 787 11.98 3.03 -15.95
CA GLY A 787 11.80 1.61 -15.64
C GLY A 787 12.02 1.24 -14.17
N ASN A 788 12.25 2.21 -13.29
CA ASN A 788 12.41 1.99 -11.85
C ASN A 788 11.05 1.99 -11.13
N THR A 789 10.26 0.95 -11.40
CA THR A 789 8.86 0.88 -10.97
C THR A 789 8.68 0.77 -9.46
N GLU A 790 9.58 0.11 -8.72
CA GLU A 790 9.45 -0.05 -7.26
C GLU A 790 9.61 1.27 -6.51
N GLU A 791 10.59 2.07 -6.91
CA GLU A 791 10.82 3.38 -6.31
C GLU A 791 9.67 4.33 -6.67
N ALA A 792 9.19 4.31 -7.92
CA ALA A 792 8.01 5.04 -8.35
C ALA A 792 6.76 4.69 -7.52
N LEU A 793 6.48 3.39 -7.32
CA LEU A 793 5.38 2.91 -6.48
C LEU A 793 5.51 3.37 -5.03
N THR A 794 6.74 3.43 -4.50
CA THR A 794 7.00 3.93 -3.14
C THR A 794 6.62 5.41 -3.02
N LEU A 795 6.99 6.22 -4.00
CA LEU A 795 6.64 7.64 -4.04
C LEU A 795 5.14 7.88 -4.25
N TYR A 796 4.48 7.14 -5.14
CA TYR A 796 3.03 7.24 -5.30
C TYR A 796 2.28 6.84 -4.04
N ARG A 797 2.68 5.76 -3.36
CA ARG A 797 2.06 5.35 -2.08
C ARG A 797 2.27 6.40 -1.00
N ARG A 798 3.45 7.04 -0.96
CA ARG A 798 3.69 8.17 -0.05
C ARG A 798 2.73 9.33 -0.36
N ALA A 799 2.61 9.71 -1.62
CA ALA A 799 1.70 10.77 -2.04
C ALA A 799 0.22 10.44 -1.73
N ILE A 800 -0.19 9.18 -1.86
CA ILE A 800 -1.55 8.74 -1.48
C ILE A 800 -1.76 8.90 0.03
N ARG A 801 -0.77 8.52 0.86
CA ARG A 801 -0.88 8.64 2.34
C ARG A 801 -0.96 10.08 2.84
N SER A 802 -0.39 11.03 2.09
CA SER A 802 -0.43 12.45 2.46
C SER A 802 -1.71 13.16 2.03
N VAL A 803 -2.57 12.51 1.23
CA VAL A 803 -3.84 13.10 0.79
C VAL A 803 -4.95 12.66 1.74
N SER A 804 -5.52 13.62 2.48
CA SER A 804 -6.79 13.40 3.17
C SER A 804 -7.88 13.04 2.15
N GLU A 805 -8.54 11.90 2.31
CA GLU A 805 -9.63 11.40 1.44
C GLU A 805 -10.76 12.45 1.25
N TYR A 806 -10.90 13.37 2.20
CA TYR A 806 -11.97 14.36 2.23
C TYR A 806 -11.63 15.70 1.58
N GLU A 807 -10.35 16.00 1.32
CA GLU A 807 -9.94 17.36 0.89
C GLU A 807 -9.70 17.47 -0.62
N LYS A 808 -9.14 16.43 -1.28
CA LYS A 808 -8.74 16.52 -2.70
C LYS A 808 -9.06 15.22 -3.49
N PRO A 809 -10.34 14.80 -3.61
CA PRO A 809 -10.73 13.52 -4.23
C PRO A 809 -10.27 13.37 -5.70
N GLY A 810 -10.23 14.47 -6.46
CA GLY A 810 -9.74 14.44 -7.85
C GLY A 810 -8.23 14.12 -7.96
N PHE A 811 -7.43 14.58 -7.01
CA PHE A 811 -5.99 14.32 -6.96
C PHE A 811 -5.70 12.90 -6.48
N LEU A 812 -6.45 12.40 -5.49
CA LEU A 812 -6.39 11.01 -5.06
C LEU A 812 -6.70 10.05 -6.21
N ALA A 813 -7.76 10.32 -6.99
CA ALA A 813 -8.09 9.52 -8.18
C ALA A 813 -6.92 9.52 -9.20
N LEU A 814 -6.28 10.66 -9.45
CA LEU A 814 -5.10 10.71 -10.33
C LEU A 814 -3.95 9.83 -9.82
N LEU A 815 -3.66 9.86 -8.52
CA LEU A 815 -2.61 9.03 -7.91
C LEU A 815 -2.93 7.54 -7.99
N LEU A 816 -4.17 7.15 -7.69
CA LEU A 816 -4.62 5.76 -7.78
C LEU A 816 -4.53 5.23 -9.21
N TRP A 817 -4.93 6.05 -10.20
CA TRP A 817 -4.76 5.73 -11.61
C TRP A 817 -3.28 5.49 -11.97
N LYS A 818 -2.40 6.44 -11.63
CA LYS A 818 -0.96 6.35 -11.91
C LYS A 818 -0.32 5.12 -11.24
N THR A 819 -0.75 4.81 -10.03
CA THR A 819 -0.28 3.64 -9.29
C THR A 819 -0.75 2.34 -9.96
N GLY A 820 -2.02 2.27 -10.37
CA GLY A 820 -2.56 1.14 -11.15
C GLY A 820 -1.80 0.93 -12.46
N ASP A 821 -1.52 2.00 -13.20
CA ASP A 821 -0.71 1.95 -14.42
C ASP A 821 0.72 1.47 -14.14
N ALA A 822 1.34 1.91 -13.04
CA ALA A 822 2.68 1.46 -12.65
C ALA A 822 2.70 -0.05 -12.35
N TYR A 823 1.71 -0.59 -11.63
CA TYR A 823 1.58 -2.04 -11.43
C TYR A 823 1.31 -2.79 -12.73
N ALA A 824 0.48 -2.25 -13.62
CA ALA A 824 0.20 -2.85 -14.92
C ALA A 824 1.47 -2.93 -15.78
N GLN A 825 2.32 -1.88 -15.76
CA GLN A 825 3.64 -1.90 -16.43
C GLN A 825 4.58 -2.96 -15.84
N LYS A 826 4.53 -3.16 -14.51
CA LYS A 826 5.26 -4.23 -13.81
C LYS A 826 4.72 -5.64 -14.10
N ARG A 827 3.58 -5.77 -14.79
CA ARG A 827 2.79 -7.01 -14.97
C ARG A 827 2.25 -7.60 -13.66
N ASP A 828 2.16 -6.79 -12.61
CA ASP A 828 1.45 -7.12 -11.38
C ASP A 828 -0.03 -6.73 -11.56
N PHE A 829 -0.76 -7.56 -12.31
CA PHE A 829 -2.15 -7.25 -12.68
C PHE A 829 -3.11 -7.33 -11.49
N THR A 830 -2.75 -8.02 -10.41
CA THR A 830 -3.52 -8.02 -9.16
C THR A 830 -3.39 -6.66 -8.47
N GLY A 831 -2.16 -6.17 -8.30
CA GLY A 831 -1.93 -4.81 -7.80
C GLY A 831 -2.58 -3.74 -8.68
N ALA A 832 -2.53 -3.91 -10.00
CA ALA A 832 -3.20 -3.01 -10.94
C ALA A 832 -4.72 -3.00 -10.77
N ALA A 833 -5.34 -4.20 -10.69
CA ALA A 833 -6.78 -4.35 -10.50
C ALA A 833 -7.26 -3.70 -9.19
N ASP A 834 -6.53 -3.90 -8.09
CA ASP A 834 -6.85 -3.28 -6.79
C ASP A 834 -6.88 -1.75 -6.91
N HIS A 835 -5.84 -1.15 -7.50
CA HIS A 835 -5.72 0.31 -7.58
C HIS A 835 -6.67 0.93 -8.61
N TYR A 836 -6.98 0.22 -9.71
CA TYR A 836 -8.05 0.63 -10.62
C TYR A 836 -9.43 0.55 -9.95
N GLY A 837 -9.67 -0.46 -9.11
CA GLY A 837 -10.88 -0.55 -8.29
C GLY A 837 -11.03 0.63 -7.34
N MET A 838 -9.96 1.01 -6.64
CA MET A 838 -9.94 2.20 -5.78
C MET A 838 -10.12 3.49 -6.57
N TYR A 839 -9.48 3.59 -7.74
CA TYR A 839 -9.66 4.74 -8.64
C TYR A 839 -11.12 4.92 -9.04
N ILE A 840 -11.84 3.83 -9.36
CA ILE A 840 -13.27 3.87 -9.68
C ILE A 840 -14.09 4.40 -8.49
N ALA A 841 -13.74 4.00 -7.26
CA ALA A 841 -14.40 4.49 -6.05
C ALA A 841 -14.15 5.99 -5.81
N ALA A 842 -12.92 6.47 -6.05
CA ALA A 842 -12.53 7.87 -5.90
C ALA A 842 -12.95 8.77 -7.09
N ALA A 843 -13.31 8.18 -8.24
CA ALA A 843 -13.66 8.93 -9.44
C ALA A 843 -15.00 9.68 -9.26
N GLY A 844 -14.94 11.01 -9.32
CA GLY A 844 -16.11 11.87 -9.18
C GLY A 844 -17.05 11.93 -10.40
N ASP A 845 -16.63 11.42 -11.57
CA ASP A 845 -17.42 11.48 -12.81
C ASP A 845 -17.51 10.13 -13.54
N ILE A 846 -18.60 9.97 -14.31
CA ILE A 846 -18.94 8.74 -15.04
C ILE A 846 -17.87 8.36 -16.07
N ASN A 847 -17.30 9.34 -16.78
CA ASN A 847 -16.30 9.07 -17.82
C ASN A 847 -15.00 8.50 -17.21
N LYS A 848 -14.58 9.01 -16.05
CA LYS A 848 -13.46 8.49 -15.29
C LYS A 848 -13.74 7.09 -14.77
N LYS A 849 -14.95 6.81 -14.25
CA LYS A 849 -15.36 5.46 -13.83
C LYS A 849 -15.31 4.46 -14.99
N SER A 850 -15.87 4.81 -16.14
CA SER A 850 -15.82 3.96 -17.35
C SER A 850 -14.38 3.68 -17.80
N LYS A 851 -13.50 4.69 -17.75
CA LYS A 851 -12.07 4.51 -18.02
C LYS A 851 -11.43 3.52 -17.02
N GLY A 852 -11.79 3.62 -15.74
CA GLY A 852 -11.33 2.73 -14.68
C GLY A 852 -11.77 1.28 -14.89
N TYR A 853 -13.05 1.05 -15.15
CA TYR A 853 -13.58 -0.28 -15.44
C TYR A 853 -12.95 -0.90 -16.70
N SER A 854 -12.62 -0.09 -17.71
CA SER A 854 -11.93 -0.57 -18.91
C SER A 854 -10.51 -1.05 -18.60
N ALA A 855 -9.76 -0.29 -17.79
CA ALA A 855 -8.42 -0.69 -17.35
C ALA A 855 -8.46 -1.93 -16.45
N LEU A 856 -9.44 -1.99 -15.54
CA LEU A 856 -9.68 -3.15 -14.68
C LEU A 856 -10.02 -4.41 -15.48
N ALA A 857 -10.91 -4.31 -16.48
CA ALA A 857 -11.28 -5.44 -17.32
C ALA A 857 -10.08 -5.99 -18.10
N LYS A 858 -9.21 -5.11 -18.63
CA LYS A 858 -7.96 -5.51 -19.27
C LYS A 858 -6.98 -6.18 -18.30
N ALA A 859 -6.89 -5.69 -17.07
CA ALA A 859 -6.09 -6.31 -16.02
C ALA A 859 -6.60 -7.72 -15.69
N TYR A 860 -7.92 -7.95 -15.63
CA TYR A 860 -8.50 -9.28 -15.44
C TYR A 860 -8.31 -10.21 -16.64
N ALA A 861 -8.48 -9.69 -17.86
CA ALA A 861 -8.25 -10.46 -19.08
C ALA A 861 -6.77 -10.93 -19.17
N SER A 862 -5.83 -10.08 -18.76
CA SER A 862 -4.40 -10.40 -18.68
C SER A 862 -4.07 -11.45 -17.61
N GLN A 863 -4.98 -11.69 -16.66
CA GLN A 863 -4.89 -12.74 -15.64
C GLN A 863 -5.62 -14.03 -16.04
N ASP A 864 -6.08 -14.16 -17.29
CA ASP A 864 -6.94 -15.26 -17.78
C ASP A 864 -8.26 -15.39 -16.99
N SER A 865 -8.66 -14.32 -16.29
CA SER A 865 -9.90 -14.25 -15.51
C SER A 865 -11.00 -13.66 -16.37
N LEU A 866 -11.35 -14.37 -17.45
CA LEU A 866 -12.24 -13.89 -18.51
C LEU A 866 -13.64 -13.50 -18.00
N ASP A 867 -14.22 -14.22 -17.05
CA ASP A 867 -15.52 -13.88 -16.46
C ASP A 867 -15.46 -12.56 -15.66
N ALA A 868 -14.38 -12.32 -14.91
CA ALA A 868 -14.19 -11.07 -14.18
C ALA A 868 -13.98 -9.89 -15.14
N ALA A 869 -13.28 -10.11 -16.26
CA ALA A 869 -13.12 -9.12 -17.32
C ALA A 869 -14.47 -8.76 -17.97
N ILE A 870 -15.29 -9.75 -18.31
CA ILE A 870 -16.63 -9.56 -18.87
C ILE A 870 -17.51 -8.77 -17.90
N ASN A 871 -17.52 -9.11 -16.61
CA ASN A 871 -18.28 -8.39 -15.59
C ASN A 871 -17.84 -6.92 -15.47
N ALA A 872 -16.53 -6.65 -15.47
CA ALA A 872 -16.02 -5.28 -15.44
C ALA A 872 -16.43 -4.46 -16.68
N TYR A 873 -16.49 -5.08 -17.86
CA TYR A 873 -17.03 -4.42 -19.06
C TYR A 873 -18.55 -4.20 -18.99
N HIS A 874 -19.31 -5.11 -18.38
CA HIS A 874 -20.75 -4.90 -18.16
C HIS A 874 -21.04 -3.70 -17.26
N GLU A 875 -20.16 -3.38 -16.31
CA GLU A 875 -20.31 -2.15 -15.51
C GLU A 875 -20.16 -0.87 -16.35
N ILE A 876 -19.41 -0.87 -17.45
CA ILE A 876 -19.36 0.28 -18.37
C ILE A 876 -20.73 0.47 -19.04
N ILE A 877 -21.36 -0.63 -19.44
CA ILE A 877 -22.69 -0.65 -20.07
C ILE A 877 -23.75 -0.14 -19.09
N SER A 878 -23.70 -0.58 -17.82
CA SER A 878 -24.63 -0.15 -16.76
C SER A 878 -24.52 1.35 -16.47
N LEU A 879 -23.30 1.90 -16.49
CA LEU A 879 -23.02 3.30 -16.20
C LEU A 879 -23.48 4.27 -17.29
N ASN A 880 -23.28 3.93 -18.56
CA ASN A 880 -23.66 4.81 -19.68
C ASN A 880 -24.01 4.03 -20.96
N PRO A 881 -25.25 3.52 -21.08
CA PRO A 881 -25.66 2.65 -22.18
C PRO A 881 -25.45 3.24 -23.59
N ASP A 882 -25.49 4.56 -23.75
CA ASP A 882 -25.48 5.24 -25.06
C ASP A 882 -24.10 5.84 -25.43
N SER A 883 -23.02 5.42 -24.76
CA SER A 883 -21.68 5.96 -25.01
C SER A 883 -20.84 5.16 -26.02
N ALA A 884 -19.87 5.83 -26.66
CA ALA A 884 -18.85 5.16 -27.49
C ALA A 884 -18.02 4.14 -26.68
N GLN A 885 -17.88 4.35 -25.36
CA GLN A 885 -17.20 3.42 -24.45
C GLN A 885 -18.00 2.14 -24.26
N THR A 886 -19.33 2.23 -24.21
CA THR A 886 -20.25 1.09 -24.15
C THR A 886 -20.20 0.27 -25.42
N PHE A 887 -20.20 0.92 -26.59
CA PHE A 887 -19.99 0.21 -27.85
C PHE A 887 -18.67 -0.58 -27.85
N ASN A 888 -17.57 0.03 -27.40
CA ASN A 888 -16.29 -0.66 -27.29
C ASN A 888 -16.35 -1.82 -26.28
N ALA A 889 -17.00 -1.64 -25.13
CA ALA A 889 -17.16 -2.67 -24.11
C ALA A 889 -17.98 -3.87 -24.62
N GLU A 890 -19.09 -3.64 -25.31
CA GLU A 890 -19.90 -4.70 -25.93
C GLU A 890 -19.10 -5.51 -26.96
N VAL A 891 -18.29 -4.83 -27.78
CA VAL A 891 -17.41 -5.46 -28.76
C VAL A 891 -16.37 -6.34 -28.06
N GLU A 892 -15.70 -5.81 -27.03
CA GLU A 892 -14.72 -6.58 -26.25
C GLU A 892 -15.36 -7.79 -25.55
N ILE A 893 -16.56 -7.64 -24.97
CA ILE A 893 -17.31 -8.77 -24.39
C ILE A 893 -17.57 -9.85 -25.44
N ALA A 894 -18.01 -9.48 -26.64
CA ALA A 894 -18.29 -10.45 -27.69
C ALA A 894 -17.03 -11.23 -28.13
N TYR A 895 -15.87 -10.56 -28.19
CA TYR A 895 -14.59 -11.21 -28.47
C TYR A 895 -14.08 -12.07 -27.29
N LEU A 896 -14.25 -11.61 -26.05
CA LEU A 896 -13.90 -12.41 -24.86
C LEU A 896 -14.78 -13.67 -24.75
N LEU A 897 -16.08 -13.58 -25.09
CA LEU A 897 -16.97 -14.73 -25.17
C LEU A 897 -16.54 -15.71 -26.27
N LEU A 898 -16.11 -15.21 -27.43
CA LEU A 898 -15.55 -16.05 -28.50
C LEU A 898 -14.23 -16.73 -28.07
N GLN A 899 -13.36 -16.00 -27.35
CA GLN A 899 -12.12 -16.56 -26.80
C GLN A 899 -12.42 -17.66 -25.76
N LEU A 900 -13.37 -17.41 -24.86
CA LEU A 900 -13.87 -18.39 -23.88
C LEU A 900 -14.41 -19.66 -24.58
N ALA A 901 -14.92 -19.53 -25.80
CA ALA A 901 -15.43 -20.63 -26.62
C ALA A 901 -14.36 -21.35 -27.46
N SER A 902 -13.08 -20.97 -27.39
CA SER A 902 -12.01 -21.60 -28.20
C SER A 902 -11.25 -22.72 -27.48
N SER A 903 -11.69 -23.11 -26.28
CA SER A 903 -11.08 -24.19 -25.49
C SER A 903 -11.61 -25.58 -25.92
N PRO A 904 -10.76 -26.50 -26.41
CA PRO A 904 -11.18 -27.76 -27.03
C PRO A 904 -11.69 -28.85 -26.06
N VAL A 905 -11.86 -28.54 -24.77
CA VAL A 905 -12.26 -29.51 -23.72
C VAL A 905 -13.58 -29.10 -23.03
N ASP A 906 -14.27 -28.09 -23.56
CA ASP A 906 -15.42 -27.52 -22.88
C ASP A 906 -16.75 -28.23 -23.22
N ILE A 907 -17.41 -28.75 -22.19
CA ILE A 907 -18.69 -29.47 -22.29
C ILE A 907 -19.83 -28.51 -22.73
N ASN A 908 -19.64 -27.19 -22.59
CA ASN A 908 -20.61 -26.14 -22.95
C ASN A 908 -20.19 -25.29 -24.17
N LEU A 909 -19.31 -25.80 -25.03
CA LEU A 909 -18.80 -25.10 -26.22
C LEU A 909 -19.92 -24.49 -27.08
N ASP A 910 -20.96 -25.26 -27.37
CA ASP A 910 -22.09 -24.84 -28.21
C ASP A 910 -22.85 -23.65 -27.60
N GLU A 911 -23.04 -23.64 -26.28
CA GLU A 911 -23.71 -22.55 -25.58
C GLU A 911 -22.88 -21.26 -25.65
N LYS A 912 -21.56 -21.36 -25.43
CA LYS A 912 -20.65 -20.23 -25.47
C LYS A 912 -20.57 -19.60 -26.87
N LEU A 913 -20.48 -20.43 -27.92
CA LEU A 913 -20.52 -19.95 -29.32
C LEU A 913 -21.87 -19.30 -29.67
N ARG A 914 -22.99 -19.83 -29.17
CA ARG A 914 -24.32 -19.20 -29.35
C ARG A 914 -24.38 -17.83 -28.67
N ARG A 915 -23.88 -17.71 -27.43
CA ARG A 915 -23.82 -16.43 -26.70
C ARG A 915 -22.93 -15.41 -27.40
N ALA A 916 -21.73 -15.80 -27.84
CA ALA A 916 -20.83 -14.95 -28.60
C ALA A 916 -21.48 -14.48 -29.92
N ARG A 917 -22.10 -15.40 -30.66
CA ARG A 917 -22.83 -15.07 -31.89
C ARG A 917 -23.96 -14.08 -31.66
N GLN A 918 -24.76 -14.30 -30.62
CA GLN A 918 -25.87 -13.41 -30.29
C GLN A 918 -25.34 -12.00 -30.00
N ALA A 919 -24.29 -11.87 -29.19
CA ALA A 919 -23.66 -10.59 -28.89
C ALA A 919 -23.19 -9.86 -30.16
N PHE A 920 -22.48 -10.54 -31.08
CA PHE A 920 -22.05 -9.92 -32.33
C PHE A 920 -23.22 -9.40 -33.19
N LEU A 921 -24.31 -10.17 -33.31
CA LEU A 921 -25.47 -9.75 -34.10
C LEU A 921 -26.27 -8.62 -33.45
N GLU A 922 -26.40 -8.62 -32.13
CA GLU A 922 -27.04 -7.52 -31.41
C GLU A 922 -26.30 -6.20 -31.64
N ILE A 923 -24.97 -6.22 -31.60
CA ILE A 923 -24.15 -5.04 -31.92
C ILE A 923 -24.29 -4.65 -33.40
N ALA A 924 -24.28 -5.62 -34.32
CA ALA A 924 -24.39 -5.36 -35.76
C ALA A 924 -25.71 -4.70 -36.20
N ARG A 925 -26.78 -4.87 -35.43
CA ARG A 925 -28.08 -4.21 -35.66
C ARG A 925 -28.04 -2.69 -35.43
N LYS A 926 -27.03 -2.17 -34.72
CA LYS A 926 -26.84 -0.73 -34.49
C LYS A 926 -26.47 0.01 -35.80
N PRO A 927 -26.71 1.33 -35.88
CA PRO A 927 -26.28 2.13 -37.03
C PRO A 927 -24.75 2.25 -37.03
N LEU A 928 -24.10 1.44 -37.89
CA LEU A 928 -22.64 1.34 -37.99
C LEU A 928 -22.20 1.50 -39.44
N PRO A 929 -20.95 1.96 -39.69
CA PRO A 929 -20.34 1.85 -41.01
C PRO A 929 -20.36 0.41 -41.51
N ASP A 930 -20.59 0.22 -42.81
CA ASP A 930 -20.71 -1.12 -43.40
C ASP A 930 -19.46 -1.98 -43.18
N THR A 931 -18.27 -1.37 -43.10
CA THR A 931 -17.02 -2.08 -42.77
C THR A 931 -17.02 -2.70 -41.37
N THR A 932 -17.47 -1.94 -40.35
CA THR A 932 -17.57 -2.39 -38.96
C THR A 932 -18.70 -3.42 -38.80
N ARG A 933 -19.85 -3.17 -39.44
CA ARG A 933 -20.98 -4.11 -39.42
C ARG A 933 -20.62 -5.43 -40.09
N ALA A 934 -19.96 -5.39 -41.24
CA ALA A 934 -19.48 -6.57 -41.94
C ALA A 934 -18.50 -7.38 -41.08
N ARG A 935 -17.60 -6.73 -40.34
CA ARG A 935 -16.69 -7.44 -39.41
C ARG A 935 -17.45 -8.19 -38.31
N LEU A 936 -18.48 -7.60 -37.72
CA LEU A 936 -19.29 -8.22 -36.67
C LEU A 936 -20.15 -9.37 -37.20
N GLU A 937 -20.82 -9.17 -38.34
CA GLU A 937 -21.62 -10.22 -38.99
C GLU A 937 -20.74 -11.37 -39.50
N TYR A 938 -19.52 -11.07 -39.97
CA TYR A 938 -18.50 -12.07 -40.27
C TYR A 938 -18.11 -12.88 -39.03
N SER A 939 -17.81 -12.25 -37.90
CA SER A 939 -17.52 -12.96 -36.64
C SER A 939 -18.68 -13.82 -36.16
N ALA A 940 -19.93 -13.35 -36.30
CA ALA A 940 -21.13 -14.13 -36.01
C ALA A 940 -21.27 -15.36 -36.93
N LEU A 941 -20.91 -15.20 -38.21
CA LEU A 941 -20.91 -16.27 -39.19
C LEU A 941 -19.82 -17.32 -38.91
N LEU A 942 -18.63 -16.89 -38.45
CA LEU A 942 -17.59 -17.80 -37.95
C LEU A 942 -18.09 -18.64 -36.77
N CYS A 943 -18.89 -18.07 -35.86
CA CYS A 943 -19.50 -18.85 -34.78
C CYS A 943 -20.42 -19.96 -35.32
N LEU A 944 -21.16 -19.74 -36.42
CA LEU A 944 -22.01 -20.78 -37.04
C LEU A 944 -21.19 -21.89 -37.71
N TYR A 945 -20.14 -21.53 -38.42
CA TYR A 945 -19.21 -22.52 -38.97
C TYR A 945 -18.57 -23.35 -37.85
N ASN A 946 -18.23 -22.74 -36.71
CA ASN A 946 -17.71 -23.45 -35.54
C ASN A 946 -18.74 -24.31 -34.79
N LEU A 947 -20.04 -24.03 -34.94
CA LEU A 947 -21.14 -24.84 -34.43
C LEU A 947 -21.51 -26.01 -35.37
N ASP A 948 -20.81 -26.19 -36.50
CA ASP A 948 -21.12 -27.20 -37.54
C ASP A 948 -22.54 -27.04 -38.14
N ARG A 949 -23.13 -25.83 -38.09
CA ARG A 949 -24.46 -25.52 -38.65
C ARG A 949 -24.35 -25.09 -40.10
N ARG A 950 -23.85 -25.99 -40.94
CA ARG A 950 -23.41 -25.70 -42.31
C ARG A 950 -24.47 -25.10 -43.23
N GLU A 951 -25.68 -25.65 -43.25
CA GLU A 951 -26.74 -25.15 -44.15
C GLU A 951 -27.12 -23.71 -43.81
N GLU A 952 -27.22 -23.41 -42.52
CA GLU A 952 -27.52 -22.05 -42.04
C GLU A 952 -26.36 -21.10 -42.31
N ALA A 953 -25.12 -21.53 -42.05
CA ALA A 953 -23.93 -20.74 -42.34
C ALA A 953 -23.79 -20.42 -43.84
N ASN A 954 -24.05 -21.39 -44.72
CA ASN A 954 -23.96 -21.18 -46.17
C ASN A 954 -25.06 -20.26 -46.70
N ASN A 955 -26.27 -20.34 -46.14
CA ASN A 955 -27.35 -19.40 -46.46
C ASN A 955 -27.00 -17.98 -45.99
N GLU A 956 -26.60 -17.81 -44.72
CA GLU A 956 -26.22 -16.51 -44.16
C GLU A 956 -25.00 -15.91 -44.89
N ARG A 957 -24.06 -16.74 -45.34
CA ARG A 957 -22.94 -16.32 -46.18
C ARG A 957 -23.39 -15.74 -47.51
N SER A 958 -24.31 -16.41 -48.23
CA SER A 958 -24.84 -15.92 -49.51
C SER A 958 -25.49 -14.54 -49.35
N ASP A 959 -26.22 -14.36 -48.25
CA ASP A 959 -26.85 -13.09 -47.91
C ASP A 959 -25.83 -12.02 -47.53
N PHE A 960 -24.81 -12.38 -46.74
CA PHE A 960 -23.67 -11.51 -46.43
C PHE A 960 -22.96 -11.03 -47.70
N GLU A 961 -22.67 -11.96 -48.62
CA GLU A 961 -21.97 -11.65 -49.88
C GLU A 961 -22.78 -10.70 -50.79
N LYS A 962 -24.10 -10.86 -50.84
CA LYS A 962 -24.99 -9.95 -51.58
C LYS A 962 -25.10 -8.59 -50.90
N LYS A 963 -25.25 -8.57 -49.58
CA LYS A 963 -25.45 -7.37 -48.76
C LYS A 963 -24.24 -6.44 -48.81
N TYR A 964 -23.03 -7.00 -48.77
CA TYR A 964 -21.78 -6.23 -48.70
C TYR A 964 -20.99 -6.19 -50.02
N ARG A 965 -21.64 -6.46 -51.16
CA ARG A 965 -21.02 -6.47 -52.49
C ARG A 965 -20.28 -5.19 -52.90
N ASN A 966 -20.58 -4.06 -52.26
CA ASN A 966 -20.01 -2.74 -52.54
C ASN A 966 -18.88 -2.35 -51.56
N LEU A 967 -18.49 -3.24 -50.63
CA LEU A 967 -17.28 -3.02 -49.82
C LEU A 967 -16.06 -2.94 -50.75
N PRO A 968 -14.94 -2.32 -50.30
CA PRO A 968 -13.69 -2.35 -51.05
C PRO A 968 -13.36 -3.77 -51.47
N ASP A 969 -13.08 -3.97 -52.77
CA ASP A 969 -12.92 -5.31 -53.36
C ASP A 969 -11.92 -6.16 -52.57
N GLU A 970 -10.81 -5.58 -52.12
CA GLU A 970 -9.80 -6.24 -51.27
C GLU A 970 -10.38 -6.77 -49.96
N LEU A 971 -11.19 -5.98 -49.25
CA LEU A 971 -11.81 -6.38 -47.97
C LEU A 971 -12.90 -7.44 -48.19
N MET A 972 -13.66 -7.31 -49.27
CA MET A 972 -14.73 -8.25 -49.59
C MET A 972 -14.16 -9.61 -50.06
N ASP A 973 -13.09 -9.58 -50.84
CA ASP A 973 -12.37 -10.78 -51.27
C ASP A 973 -11.71 -11.48 -50.09
N ASP A 974 -11.17 -10.74 -49.11
CA ASP A 974 -10.68 -11.29 -47.84
C ASP A 974 -11.81 -12.05 -47.09
N TYR A 975 -12.99 -11.46 -46.95
CA TYR A 975 -14.12 -12.15 -46.29
C TYR A 975 -14.59 -13.37 -47.07
N LYS A 976 -14.80 -13.26 -48.39
CA LYS A 976 -15.25 -14.37 -49.23
C LYS A 976 -14.28 -15.54 -49.19
N SER A 977 -13.00 -15.23 -49.34
CA SER A 977 -11.95 -16.24 -49.37
C SER A 977 -11.78 -16.91 -48.00
N LEU A 978 -11.78 -16.16 -46.89
CA LEU A 978 -11.71 -16.74 -45.54
C LEU A 978 -12.95 -17.57 -45.18
N LEU A 979 -14.17 -17.11 -45.49
CA LEU A 979 -15.39 -17.90 -45.27
C LEU A 979 -15.40 -19.17 -46.10
N ARG A 980 -14.85 -19.12 -47.32
CA ARG A 980 -14.69 -20.31 -48.15
C ARG A 980 -13.71 -21.31 -47.54
N VAL A 981 -12.63 -20.82 -46.94
CA VAL A 981 -11.68 -21.68 -46.20
C VAL A 981 -12.36 -22.32 -44.99
N GLU A 982 -13.15 -21.56 -44.23
CA GLU A 982 -13.86 -22.08 -43.05
C GLU A 982 -14.93 -23.12 -43.42
N GLU A 983 -15.60 -22.97 -44.56
CA GLU A 983 -16.47 -24.02 -45.11
C GLU A 983 -15.68 -25.31 -45.38
N GLY A 984 -14.50 -25.20 -46.00
CA GLY A 984 -13.58 -26.32 -46.20
C GLY A 984 -13.13 -26.95 -44.87
N ALA A 985 -12.81 -26.12 -43.87
CA ALA A 985 -12.43 -26.58 -42.53
C ALA A 985 -13.58 -27.30 -41.80
N VAL A 986 -14.83 -26.89 -42.02
CA VAL A 986 -16.01 -27.64 -41.53
C VAL A 986 -16.07 -29.00 -42.20
N HIS A 987 -16.00 -29.09 -43.53
CA HIS A 987 -15.95 -30.37 -44.23
C HIS A 987 -14.83 -31.29 -43.74
N GLN A 988 -13.65 -30.72 -43.47
CA GLN A 988 -12.51 -31.43 -42.90
C GLN A 988 -12.83 -31.97 -41.49
N ARG A 989 -13.40 -31.14 -40.60
CA ARG A 989 -13.80 -31.55 -39.24
C ARG A 989 -14.90 -32.62 -39.26
N THR A 990 -15.95 -32.43 -40.07
CA THR A 990 -17.05 -33.40 -40.20
C THR A 990 -16.54 -34.72 -40.77
N GLY A 991 -15.70 -34.68 -41.80
CA GLY A 991 -15.05 -35.86 -42.37
C GLY A 991 -14.23 -36.62 -41.32
N MET A 992 -13.44 -35.90 -40.51
CA MET A 992 -12.67 -36.48 -39.41
C MET A 992 -13.57 -37.15 -38.35
N LYS A 993 -14.68 -36.52 -37.96
CA LYS A 993 -15.64 -37.10 -37.01
C LYS A 993 -16.25 -38.39 -37.55
N LEU A 994 -16.56 -38.44 -38.85
CA LEU A 994 -17.14 -39.62 -39.50
C LEU A 994 -16.16 -40.79 -39.64
N LEU A 995 -14.85 -40.51 -39.79
CA LEU A 995 -13.80 -41.54 -39.72
C LEU A 995 -13.78 -42.25 -38.35
N GLN A 996 -14.17 -41.56 -37.28
CA GLN A 996 -14.24 -42.14 -35.93
C GLN A 996 -15.53 -42.97 -35.70
N THR A 997 -16.58 -42.78 -36.50
CA THR A 997 -17.88 -43.46 -36.35
C THR A 997 -18.16 -44.53 -37.40
N ALA A 998 -17.12 -44.99 -38.12
CA ALA A 998 -17.13 -46.09 -39.09
C ALA A 998 -17.94 -45.90 -40.40
N ASP A 999 -18.27 -44.65 -40.81
CA ASP A 999 -18.81 -44.35 -42.14
C ASP A 999 -17.71 -43.80 -43.07
N GLN A 1000 -16.86 -44.71 -43.56
CA GLN A 1000 -15.67 -44.39 -44.34
C GLN A 1000 -16.01 -43.63 -45.64
N LYS A 1001 -17.11 -44.00 -46.31
CA LYS A 1001 -17.45 -43.46 -47.64
C LYS A 1001 -17.90 -42.01 -47.54
N GLU A 1002 -18.74 -41.68 -46.56
CA GLU A 1002 -19.16 -40.31 -46.35
C GLU A 1002 -17.99 -39.45 -45.83
N ALA A 1003 -17.13 -40.00 -44.98
CA ALA A 1003 -15.91 -39.33 -44.54
C ALA A 1003 -14.99 -38.96 -45.72
N ASP A 1004 -14.73 -39.91 -46.63
CA ASP A 1004 -13.90 -39.69 -47.82
C ASP A 1004 -14.50 -38.61 -48.74
N ASN A 1005 -15.82 -38.63 -48.94
CA ASN A 1005 -16.52 -37.58 -49.70
C ASN A 1005 -16.32 -36.20 -49.06
N ARG A 1006 -16.47 -36.10 -47.73
CA ARG A 1006 -16.31 -34.83 -47.00
C ARG A 1006 -14.89 -34.30 -47.06
N LEU A 1007 -13.88 -35.16 -46.89
CA LEU A 1007 -12.48 -34.76 -47.02
C LEU A 1007 -12.15 -34.33 -48.45
N LYS A 1008 -12.74 -34.99 -49.46
CA LYS A 1008 -12.57 -34.60 -50.87
C LYS A 1008 -13.23 -33.24 -51.18
N ASP A 1009 -14.40 -32.97 -50.61
CA ASP A 1009 -15.03 -31.64 -50.70
C ASP A 1009 -14.13 -30.57 -50.08
N ALA A 1010 -13.58 -30.81 -48.89
CA ALA A 1010 -12.64 -29.89 -48.23
C ALA A 1010 -11.40 -29.64 -49.10
N GLU A 1011 -10.80 -30.68 -49.66
CA GLU A 1011 -9.63 -30.59 -50.55
C GLU A 1011 -9.93 -29.74 -51.79
N ASN A 1012 -11.07 -29.96 -52.45
CA ASN A 1012 -11.47 -29.16 -53.61
C ASN A 1012 -11.64 -27.69 -53.23
N ILE A 1013 -12.23 -27.42 -52.06
CA ILE A 1013 -12.42 -26.05 -51.55
C ILE A 1013 -11.08 -25.37 -51.29
N PHE A 1014 -10.14 -26.03 -50.61
CA PHE A 1014 -8.84 -25.45 -50.32
C PHE A 1014 -8.05 -25.17 -51.60
N LYS A 1015 -8.03 -26.12 -52.56
CA LYS A 1015 -7.38 -25.92 -53.87
C LYS A 1015 -7.98 -24.74 -54.64
N ASP A 1016 -9.31 -24.63 -54.67
CA ASP A 1016 -10.02 -23.53 -55.32
C ASP A 1016 -9.62 -22.17 -54.72
N VAL A 1017 -9.50 -22.09 -53.39
CA VAL A 1017 -9.07 -20.85 -52.71
C VAL A 1017 -7.61 -20.52 -53.03
N ILE A 1018 -6.72 -21.53 -53.02
CA ILE A 1018 -5.29 -21.34 -53.32
C ILE A 1018 -5.08 -20.83 -54.74
N GLU A 1019 -5.84 -21.34 -55.70
CA GLU A 1019 -5.76 -20.91 -57.11
C GLU A 1019 -6.37 -19.52 -57.35
N LYS A 1020 -7.52 -19.23 -56.73
CA LYS A 1020 -8.27 -17.99 -56.99
C LYS A 1020 -7.78 -16.78 -56.20
N TYR A 1021 -7.16 -16.97 -55.03
CA TYR A 1021 -6.77 -15.88 -54.14
C TYR A 1021 -5.27 -15.92 -53.77
N PRO A 1022 -4.35 -15.90 -54.75
CA PRO A 1022 -2.92 -15.96 -54.48
C PRO A 1022 -2.43 -14.75 -53.68
N GLY A 1023 -1.50 -14.96 -52.76
CA GLY A 1023 -0.95 -13.98 -51.82
C GLY A 1023 -1.84 -13.68 -50.61
N SER A 1024 -3.12 -14.08 -50.61
CA SER A 1024 -4.08 -13.72 -49.56
C SER A 1024 -3.88 -14.48 -48.24
N LYS A 1025 -4.44 -13.94 -47.14
CA LYS A 1025 -4.51 -14.66 -45.86
C LYS A 1025 -5.31 -15.95 -45.97
N ALA A 1026 -6.32 -15.98 -46.84
CA ALA A 1026 -7.12 -17.16 -47.09
C ALA A 1026 -6.33 -18.27 -47.82
N GLN A 1027 -5.45 -17.93 -48.77
CA GLN A 1027 -4.53 -18.91 -49.35
C GLN A 1027 -3.64 -19.51 -48.26
N GLN A 1028 -3.04 -18.68 -47.41
CA GLN A 1028 -2.19 -19.16 -46.32
C GLN A 1028 -2.96 -20.11 -45.39
N LEU A 1029 -4.19 -19.75 -45.01
CA LEU A 1029 -5.03 -20.58 -44.16
C LEU A 1029 -5.49 -21.88 -44.88
N ALA A 1030 -5.82 -21.82 -46.18
CA ALA A 1030 -6.16 -22.99 -46.99
C ALA A 1030 -4.97 -23.94 -47.17
N GLU A 1031 -3.76 -23.43 -47.43
CA GLU A 1031 -2.54 -24.24 -47.53
C GLU A 1031 -2.22 -24.93 -46.20
N PHE A 1032 -2.46 -24.24 -45.07
CA PHE A 1032 -2.34 -24.83 -43.75
C PHE A 1032 -3.34 -25.97 -43.53
N TYR A 1033 -4.64 -25.73 -43.73
CA TYR A 1033 -5.67 -26.77 -43.51
C TYR A 1033 -5.52 -27.94 -44.49
N TRP A 1034 -5.17 -27.67 -45.75
CA TRP A 1034 -4.95 -28.69 -46.75
C TRP A 1034 -3.70 -29.53 -46.45
N GLY A 1035 -2.59 -28.89 -46.05
CA GLY A 1035 -1.39 -29.58 -45.58
C GLY A 1035 -1.67 -30.46 -44.37
N LEU A 1036 -2.43 -29.95 -43.40
CA LEU A 1036 -2.89 -30.72 -42.24
C LEU A 1036 -3.74 -31.92 -42.65
N GLN A 1037 -4.67 -31.73 -43.60
CA GLN A 1037 -5.52 -32.82 -44.10
C GLN A 1037 -4.71 -33.94 -44.73
N MET A 1038 -3.76 -33.61 -45.60
CA MET A 1038 -2.96 -34.59 -46.31
C MET A 1038 -1.99 -35.32 -45.37
N ALA A 1039 -1.25 -34.56 -44.56
CA ALA A 1039 -0.26 -35.13 -43.64
C ALA A 1039 -0.97 -35.94 -42.53
N VAL A 1040 -1.89 -35.32 -41.81
CA VAL A 1040 -2.43 -35.89 -40.56
C VAL A 1040 -3.57 -36.87 -40.79
N PHE A 1041 -4.50 -36.56 -41.71
CA PHE A 1041 -5.75 -37.33 -41.82
C PHE A 1041 -5.73 -38.37 -42.93
N GLN A 1042 -5.03 -38.10 -44.03
CA GLN A 1042 -4.90 -39.04 -45.15
C GLN A 1042 -3.57 -39.83 -45.14
N ASN A 1043 -2.68 -39.54 -44.19
CA ASN A 1043 -1.35 -40.14 -44.06
C ASN A 1043 -0.48 -40.03 -45.33
N ARG A 1044 -0.70 -38.98 -46.14
CA ARG A 1044 0.06 -38.64 -47.35
C ARG A 1044 1.17 -37.67 -46.98
N LEU A 1045 2.15 -38.19 -46.24
CA LEU A 1045 3.24 -37.40 -45.65
C LEU A 1045 4.12 -36.71 -46.70
N ASP A 1046 4.34 -37.37 -47.83
CA ASP A 1046 5.14 -36.91 -48.96
C ASP A 1046 4.58 -35.64 -49.62
N GLU A 1047 3.25 -35.51 -49.64
CA GLU A 1047 2.57 -34.33 -50.20
C GLU A 1047 2.24 -33.28 -49.14
N GLY A 1048 1.85 -33.69 -47.92
CA GLY A 1048 1.36 -32.80 -46.86
C GLY A 1048 2.45 -32.10 -46.05
N MET A 1049 3.51 -32.82 -45.65
CA MET A 1049 4.56 -32.26 -44.77
C MET A 1049 5.35 -31.11 -45.42
N PRO A 1050 5.69 -31.13 -46.72
CA PRO A 1050 6.38 -30.01 -47.36
C PRO A 1050 5.59 -28.69 -47.32
N LEU A 1051 4.25 -28.74 -47.36
CA LEU A 1051 3.39 -27.56 -47.28
C LEU A 1051 3.45 -26.90 -45.90
N LEU A 1052 3.45 -27.70 -44.85
CA LEU A 1052 3.48 -27.22 -43.47
C LEU A 1052 4.89 -26.78 -43.05
N THR A 1053 5.93 -27.57 -43.35
CA THR A 1053 7.31 -27.28 -42.94
C THR A 1053 7.92 -26.08 -43.66
N ASN A 1054 7.61 -25.87 -44.95
CA ASN A 1054 8.09 -24.70 -45.71
C ASN A 1054 7.19 -23.46 -45.54
N PHE A 1055 6.09 -23.56 -44.80
CA PHE A 1055 5.12 -22.47 -44.63
C PHE A 1055 5.78 -21.16 -44.18
N HIS A 1056 6.72 -21.23 -43.24
CA HIS A 1056 7.46 -20.07 -42.74
C HIS A 1056 8.42 -19.43 -43.74
N ARG A 1057 8.97 -20.22 -44.66
CA ARG A 1057 9.85 -19.68 -45.73
C ARG A 1057 9.01 -18.98 -46.80
N LYS A 1058 7.82 -19.52 -47.08
CA LYS A 1058 6.89 -18.97 -48.06
C LYS A 1058 6.13 -17.76 -47.50
N TYR A 1059 5.81 -17.76 -46.20
CA TYR A 1059 5.03 -16.73 -45.50
C TYR A 1059 5.65 -16.38 -44.13
N PRO A 1060 6.79 -15.67 -44.09
CA PRO A 1060 7.51 -15.36 -42.85
C PRO A 1060 6.72 -14.47 -41.88
N ASP A 1061 5.80 -13.64 -42.38
CA ASP A 1061 4.98 -12.73 -41.58
C ASP A 1061 3.54 -13.23 -41.39
N SER A 1062 3.27 -14.51 -41.67
CA SER A 1062 1.90 -15.02 -41.61
C SER A 1062 1.36 -15.05 -40.18
N PRO A 1063 0.11 -14.58 -39.95
CA PRO A 1063 -0.52 -14.66 -38.63
C PRO A 1063 -0.82 -16.11 -38.20
N TYR A 1064 -0.71 -17.08 -39.12
CA TYR A 1064 -1.00 -18.49 -38.88
C TYR A 1064 0.23 -19.31 -38.49
N LEU A 1065 1.43 -18.73 -38.43
CA LEU A 1065 2.66 -19.46 -38.07
C LEU A 1065 2.56 -20.17 -36.73
N TYR A 1066 2.00 -19.50 -35.73
CA TYR A 1066 1.73 -20.11 -34.43
C TYR A 1066 0.85 -21.36 -34.57
N ASN A 1067 -0.24 -21.31 -35.33
CA ASN A 1067 -1.14 -22.43 -35.55
C ASN A 1067 -0.43 -23.58 -36.29
N VAL A 1068 0.34 -23.25 -37.34
CA VAL A 1068 1.11 -24.22 -38.14
C VAL A 1068 2.10 -24.96 -37.26
N TYR A 1069 2.95 -24.24 -36.55
CA TYR A 1069 3.97 -24.82 -35.68
C TYR A 1069 3.38 -25.64 -34.53
N LYS A 1070 2.30 -25.16 -33.91
CA LYS A 1070 1.62 -25.90 -32.84
C LYS A 1070 1.05 -27.23 -33.34
N GLN A 1071 0.38 -27.23 -34.51
CA GLN A 1071 -0.19 -28.45 -35.07
C GLN A 1071 0.88 -29.40 -35.60
N LEU A 1072 1.94 -28.86 -36.25
CA LEU A 1072 3.11 -29.63 -36.65
C LEU A 1072 3.75 -30.33 -35.46
N GLY A 1073 4.08 -29.59 -34.40
CA GLY A 1073 4.70 -30.16 -33.20
C GLY A 1073 3.81 -31.23 -32.55
N THR A 1074 2.50 -31.02 -32.51
CA THR A 1074 1.55 -32.01 -31.99
C THR A 1074 1.54 -33.29 -32.84
N TYR A 1075 1.55 -33.14 -34.17
CA TYR A 1075 1.53 -34.28 -35.07
C TYR A 1075 2.86 -35.05 -35.10
N GLU A 1076 3.98 -34.33 -35.18
CA GLU A 1076 5.34 -34.87 -35.10
C GLU A 1076 5.54 -35.64 -33.79
N MET A 1077 5.01 -35.13 -32.68
CA MET A 1077 5.03 -35.82 -31.40
C MET A 1077 4.23 -37.14 -31.43
N ASN A 1078 3.07 -37.17 -32.10
CA ASN A 1078 2.26 -38.39 -32.27
C ASN A 1078 2.93 -39.44 -33.19
N LEU A 1079 3.79 -38.99 -34.12
CA LEU A 1079 4.63 -39.86 -34.97
C LEU A 1079 5.95 -40.27 -34.30
N GLU A 1080 6.16 -39.89 -33.03
CA GLU A 1080 7.40 -40.11 -32.27
C GLU A 1080 8.64 -39.41 -32.88
N TRP A 1081 8.44 -38.39 -33.71
CA TRP A 1081 9.50 -37.53 -34.28
C TRP A 1081 9.85 -36.38 -33.32
N TYR A 1082 10.29 -36.74 -32.12
CA TYR A 1082 10.39 -35.78 -31.01
C TYR A 1082 11.34 -34.60 -31.27
N ARG A 1083 12.42 -34.79 -32.04
CA ARG A 1083 13.36 -33.71 -32.37
C ARG A 1083 12.74 -32.66 -33.29
N ASP A 1084 11.95 -33.07 -34.27
CA ASP A 1084 11.25 -32.14 -35.16
C ASP A 1084 10.11 -31.44 -34.38
N ALA A 1085 9.40 -32.20 -33.55
CA ALA A 1085 8.38 -31.66 -32.65
C ALA A 1085 8.93 -30.58 -31.71
N TYR A 1086 10.16 -30.75 -31.20
CA TYR A 1086 10.85 -29.75 -30.39
C TYR A 1086 11.00 -28.43 -31.13
N VAL A 1087 11.52 -28.48 -32.36
CA VAL A 1087 11.75 -27.28 -33.19
C VAL A 1087 10.42 -26.61 -33.53
N SER A 1088 9.39 -27.40 -33.85
CA SER A 1088 8.06 -26.88 -34.14
C SER A 1088 7.47 -26.19 -32.90
N PHE A 1089 7.45 -26.83 -31.73
CA PHE A 1089 6.92 -26.21 -30.52
C PHE A 1089 7.74 -25.01 -30.04
N SER A 1090 9.07 -25.03 -30.13
CA SER A 1090 9.90 -23.88 -29.75
C SER A 1090 9.59 -22.66 -30.62
N ARG A 1091 9.46 -22.85 -31.93
CA ARG A 1091 9.04 -21.78 -32.86
C ARG A 1091 7.63 -21.30 -32.58
N ALA A 1092 6.72 -22.20 -32.21
CA ALA A 1092 5.38 -21.81 -31.80
C ALA A 1092 5.44 -20.88 -30.58
N ILE A 1093 6.24 -21.23 -29.56
CA ILE A 1093 6.43 -20.45 -28.33
C ILE A 1093 7.04 -19.07 -28.62
N GLU A 1094 7.99 -18.97 -29.55
CA GLU A 1094 8.65 -17.70 -29.88
C GLU A 1094 7.69 -16.63 -30.46
N THR A 1095 6.57 -17.06 -31.06
CA THR A 1095 5.56 -16.16 -31.61
C THR A 1095 4.84 -15.34 -30.54
N PRO A 1096 4.32 -14.12 -30.85
CA PRO A 1096 3.60 -13.30 -29.88
C PRO A 1096 2.40 -14.01 -29.21
N LYS A 1097 1.71 -14.89 -29.95
CA LYS A 1097 0.56 -15.66 -29.43
C LYS A 1097 1.01 -16.87 -28.60
N GLY A 1098 2.08 -17.55 -29.01
CA GLY A 1098 2.58 -18.75 -28.33
C GLY A 1098 3.16 -18.46 -26.95
N ARG A 1099 3.85 -17.32 -26.76
CA ARG A 1099 4.39 -16.92 -25.44
C ARG A 1099 3.35 -16.86 -24.33
N ASN A 1100 2.07 -16.67 -24.68
CA ASN A 1100 0.97 -16.57 -23.73
C ASN A 1100 0.08 -17.83 -23.73
N ASP A 1101 0.40 -18.85 -24.53
CA ASP A 1101 -0.37 -20.09 -24.59
C ASP A 1101 0.17 -21.11 -23.56
N ARG A 1102 -0.44 -21.07 -22.37
CA ARG A 1102 -0.12 -22.00 -21.27
C ARG A 1102 -0.14 -23.47 -21.70
N LYS A 1103 -1.11 -23.87 -22.52
CA LYS A 1103 -1.24 -25.27 -22.96
C LYS A 1103 -0.11 -25.68 -23.89
N LEU A 1104 0.30 -24.79 -24.81
CA LEU A 1104 1.45 -25.02 -25.68
C LEU A 1104 2.73 -25.25 -24.87
N HIS A 1105 3.00 -24.41 -23.86
CA HIS A 1105 4.17 -24.61 -23.01
C HIS A 1105 4.09 -25.93 -22.23
N SER A 1106 2.92 -26.33 -21.74
CA SER A 1106 2.72 -27.64 -21.11
C SER A 1106 2.95 -28.80 -22.09
N ASP A 1107 2.52 -28.69 -23.35
CA ASP A 1107 2.78 -29.70 -24.38
C ASP A 1107 4.26 -29.73 -24.81
N PHE A 1108 4.94 -28.58 -24.82
CA PHE A 1108 6.38 -28.48 -25.01
C PHE A 1108 7.17 -29.16 -23.87
N ILE A 1109 6.75 -28.98 -22.63
CA ILE A 1109 7.35 -29.68 -21.47
C ILE A 1109 7.22 -31.19 -21.65
N LYS A 1110 6.02 -31.69 -22.00
CA LYS A 1110 5.80 -33.13 -22.25
C LYS A 1110 6.72 -33.65 -23.36
N MET A 1111 6.86 -32.91 -24.45
CA MET A 1111 7.75 -33.29 -25.54
C MET A 1111 9.22 -33.33 -25.09
N CYS A 1112 9.69 -32.37 -24.29
CA CYS A 1112 11.04 -32.39 -23.73
C CYS A 1112 11.29 -33.66 -22.88
N ILE A 1113 10.28 -34.09 -22.12
CA ILE A 1113 10.32 -35.33 -21.35
C ILE A 1113 10.40 -36.56 -22.29
N TYR A 1114 9.62 -36.60 -23.38
CA TYR A 1114 9.66 -37.71 -24.35
C TYR A 1114 10.98 -37.83 -25.12
N ILE A 1115 11.70 -36.73 -25.35
CA ILE A 1115 13.07 -36.76 -25.90
C ILE A 1115 14.03 -37.53 -24.97
N GLY A 1116 13.71 -37.58 -23.67
CA GLY A 1116 14.56 -38.18 -22.64
C GLY A 1116 15.67 -37.24 -22.16
N ASP A 1117 15.59 -35.94 -22.46
CA ASP A 1117 16.51 -34.94 -21.92
C ASP A 1117 15.86 -34.19 -20.75
N ASN A 1118 16.12 -34.70 -19.54
CA ASN A 1118 15.55 -34.17 -18.31
C ASN A 1118 16.04 -32.74 -18.00
N THR A 1119 17.20 -32.31 -18.51
CA THR A 1119 17.70 -30.95 -18.31
C THR A 1119 16.88 -29.94 -19.11
N MET A 1120 16.58 -30.27 -20.38
CA MET A 1120 15.71 -29.47 -21.25
C MET A 1120 14.30 -29.36 -20.67
N ALA A 1121 13.77 -30.46 -20.10
CA ALA A 1121 12.47 -30.46 -19.45
C ALA A 1121 12.44 -29.56 -18.21
N ILE A 1122 13.46 -29.61 -17.34
CA ILE A 1122 13.56 -28.73 -16.16
C ILE A 1122 13.61 -27.25 -16.55
N ASP A 1123 14.39 -26.90 -17.58
CA ASP A 1123 14.49 -25.51 -18.04
C ASP A 1123 13.18 -25.02 -18.67
N ALA A 1124 12.51 -25.86 -19.45
CA ALA A 1124 11.17 -25.56 -19.98
C ALA A 1124 10.14 -25.36 -18.86
N ILE A 1125 10.22 -26.14 -17.78
CA ILE A 1125 9.34 -25.98 -16.62
C ILE A 1125 9.66 -24.70 -15.84
N ARG A 1126 10.93 -24.34 -15.66
CA ARG A 1126 11.32 -23.09 -15.02
C ARG A 1126 10.82 -21.88 -15.80
N ASP A 1127 11.01 -21.91 -17.12
CA ASP A 1127 10.49 -20.88 -18.02
C ASP A 1127 8.96 -20.76 -17.90
N TYR A 1128 8.25 -21.89 -17.89
CA TYR A 1128 6.81 -21.93 -17.64
C TYR A 1128 6.42 -21.31 -16.30
N LEU A 1129 7.09 -21.68 -15.21
CA LEU A 1129 6.79 -21.17 -13.87
C LEU A 1129 7.08 -19.67 -13.73
N GLN A 1130 8.05 -19.15 -14.48
CA GLN A 1130 8.36 -17.72 -14.53
C GLN A 1130 7.30 -16.95 -15.34
N HIS A 1131 6.85 -17.50 -16.47
CA HIS A 1131 5.87 -16.87 -17.35
C HIS A 1131 4.42 -16.99 -16.81
N PHE A 1132 4.11 -18.06 -16.08
CA PHE A 1132 2.78 -18.35 -15.55
C PHE A 1132 2.79 -18.59 -14.02
N PRO A 1133 3.18 -17.57 -13.21
CA PRO A 1133 3.39 -17.74 -11.77
C PRO A 1133 2.13 -18.09 -10.98
N ASN A 1134 0.94 -17.87 -11.56
CA ASN A 1134 -0.36 -18.14 -10.94
C ASN A 1134 -1.11 -19.30 -11.64
N ALA A 1135 -0.43 -20.11 -12.44
CA ALA A 1135 -1.08 -21.22 -13.14
C ALA A 1135 -1.69 -22.23 -12.15
N PRO A 1136 -2.91 -22.75 -12.40
CA PRO A 1136 -3.56 -23.71 -11.50
C PRO A 1136 -2.79 -25.04 -11.39
N ASP A 1137 -2.01 -25.41 -12.41
CA ASP A 1137 -1.15 -26.59 -12.44
C ASP A 1137 0.30 -26.29 -12.02
N ARG A 1138 0.57 -25.13 -11.41
CA ARG A 1138 1.90 -24.73 -10.94
C ARG A 1138 2.52 -25.78 -10.01
N MET A 1139 1.74 -26.28 -9.05
CA MET A 1139 2.21 -27.27 -8.07
C MET A 1139 2.67 -28.55 -8.77
N GLU A 1140 1.84 -29.07 -9.68
CA GLU A 1140 2.16 -30.23 -10.52
C GLU A 1140 3.50 -30.06 -11.26
N LYS A 1141 3.73 -28.88 -11.86
CA LYS A 1141 4.99 -28.58 -12.56
C LYS A 1141 6.19 -28.49 -11.61
N GLN A 1142 6.01 -27.98 -10.40
CA GLN A 1142 7.05 -27.97 -9.39
C GLN A 1142 7.39 -29.38 -8.92
N ILE A 1143 6.41 -30.27 -8.74
CA ILE A 1143 6.63 -31.68 -8.40
C ILE A 1143 7.43 -32.36 -9.51
N LEU A 1144 7.08 -32.08 -10.77
CA LEU A 1144 7.74 -32.64 -11.95
C LEU A 1144 9.24 -32.32 -12.02
N ILE A 1145 9.66 -31.11 -11.64
CA ILE A 1145 11.10 -30.78 -11.51
C ILE A 1145 11.78 -31.73 -10.52
N GLY A 1146 11.13 -31.99 -9.38
CA GLY A 1146 11.65 -32.88 -8.35
C GLY A 1146 11.85 -34.31 -8.84
N THR A 1147 10.88 -34.86 -9.57
CA THR A 1147 10.99 -36.20 -10.17
C THR A 1147 12.02 -36.25 -11.30
N LEU A 1148 12.16 -35.20 -12.10
CA LEU A 1148 13.19 -35.15 -13.16
C LEU A 1148 14.61 -35.12 -12.58
N TYR A 1149 14.83 -34.41 -11.47
CA TYR A 1149 16.11 -34.49 -10.73
C TYR A 1149 16.38 -35.89 -10.19
N SER A 1150 15.35 -36.60 -9.71
CA SER A 1150 15.46 -37.99 -9.25
C SER A 1150 15.96 -38.92 -10.35
N GLU A 1151 15.41 -38.79 -11.55
CA GLU A 1151 15.80 -39.58 -12.73
C GLU A 1151 17.23 -39.25 -13.20
N LEU A 1152 17.65 -37.99 -13.06
CA LEU A 1152 19.05 -37.57 -13.29
C LEU A 1152 20.03 -38.08 -12.22
N LYS A 1153 19.52 -38.77 -11.18
CA LYS A 1153 20.28 -39.18 -9.99
C LYS A 1153 20.85 -38.02 -9.19
N GLU A 1154 20.34 -36.80 -9.41
CA GLU A 1154 20.63 -35.62 -8.61
C GLU A 1154 19.72 -35.59 -7.37
N TYR A 1155 19.81 -36.65 -6.57
CA TYR A 1155 18.87 -36.94 -5.51
C TYR A 1155 18.83 -35.84 -4.43
N ASP A 1156 19.93 -35.12 -4.19
CA ASP A 1156 19.96 -34.00 -3.24
C ASP A 1156 19.20 -32.79 -3.79
N ALA A 1157 19.35 -32.46 -5.07
CA ALA A 1157 18.58 -31.40 -5.73
C ALA A 1157 17.07 -31.74 -5.75
N ALA A 1158 16.74 -33.00 -6.07
CA ALA A 1158 15.38 -33.52 -5.98
C ALA A 1158 14.81 -33.37 -4.56
N PHE A 1159 15.57 -33.79 -3.55
CA PHE A 1159 15.18 -33.72 -2.14
C PHE A 1159 14.93 -32.28 -1.69
N TYR A 1160 15.87 -31.36 -1.92
CA TYR A 1160 15.73 -29.97 -1.50
C TYR A 1160 14.58 -29.26 -2.22
N HIS A 1161 14.44 -29.50 -3.52
CA HIS A 1161 13.35 -28.91 -4.31
C HIS A 1161 11.98 -29.43 -3.85
N LEU A 1162 11.79 -30.75 -3.76
CA LEU A 1162 10.54 -31.37 -3.29
C LEU A 1162 10.21 -30.95 -1.85
N LYS A 1163 11.20 -30.92 -0.96
CA LYS A 1163 11.03 -30.46 0.42
C LYS A 1163 10.66 -28.98 0.51
N SER A 1164 11.15 -28.14 -0.41
CA SER A 1164 10.82 -26.71 -0.44
C SER A 1164 9.37 -26.43 -0.87
N ILE A 1165 8.79 -27.30 -1.70
CA ILE A 1165 7.43 -27.12 -2.23
C ILE A 1165 6.36 -27.86 -1.41
N LEU A 1166 6.76 -28.90 -0.64
CA LEU A 1166 5.90 -29.70 0.22
C LEU A 1166 4.95 -28.86 1.12
N PRO A 1167 5.39 -27.76 1.77
CA PRO A 1167 4.51 -26.97 2.64
C PRO A 1167 3.41 -26.21 1.90
N SER A 1168 3.58 -25.98 0.60
CA SER A 1168 2.63 -25.23 -0.24
C SER A 1168 1.69 -26.13 -1.06
N ALA A 1169 1.86 -27.44 -0.96
CA ALA A 1169 1.08 -28.44 -1.69
C ALA A 1169 -0.26 -28.73 -0.99
N ASN A 1170 -1.31 -29.04 -1.76
CA ASN A 1170 -2.58 -29.54 -1.21
C ASN A 1170 -2.41 -30.99 -0.68
N PRO A 1171 -3.39 -31.56 0.05
CA PRO A 1171 -3.25 -32.90 0.62
C PRO A 1171 -2.90 -34.01 -0.39
N ASP A 1172 -3.52 -34.00 -1.58
CA ASP A 1172 -3.24 -35.01 -2.62
C ASP A 1172 -1.80 -34.87 -3.17
N ASP A 1173 -1.36 -33.64 -3.42
CA ASP A 1173 -0.01 -33.31 -3.89
C ASP A 1173 1.06 -33.58 -2.82
N GLN A 1174 0.75 -33.37 -1.55
CA GLN A 1174 1.65 -33.69 -0.43
C GLN A 1174 1.98 -35.18 -0.39
N ILE A 1175 0.99 -36.05 -0.63
CA ILE A 1175 1.19 -37.50 -0.70
C ILE A 1175 2.19 -37.84 -1.82
N ILE A 1176 2.02 -37.23 -3.00
CA ILE A 1176 2.90 -37.44 -4.15
C ILE A 1176 4.33 -36.95 -3.83
N ILE A 1177 4.48 -35.76 -3.25
CA ILE A 1177 5.79 -35.20 -2.90
C ILE A 1177 6.48 -36.05 -1.84
N GLN A 1178 5.75 -36.44 -0.80
CA GLN A 1178 6.23 -37.23 0.34
C GLN A 1178 6.70 -38.62 -0.10
N TYR A 1179 5.95 -39.27 -0.99
CA TYR A 1179 6.36 -40.52 -1.63
C TYR A 1179 7.66 -40.35 -2.42
N ASN A 1180 7.77 -39.32 -3.27
CA ASN A 1180 8.96 -39.07 -4.07
C ASN A 1180 10.20 -38.74 -3.22
N ILE A 1181 10.03 -38.03 -2.09
CA ILE A 1181 11.11 -37.81 -1.11
C ILE A 1181 11.59 -39.16 -0.53
N GLY A 1182 10.66 -40.01 -0.10
CA GLY A 1182 10.97 -41.34 0.42
C GLY A 1182 11.69 -42.23 -0.60
N LEU A 1183 11.24 -42.22 -1.86
CA LEU A 1183 11.85 -42.95 -2.97
C LEU A 1183 13.27 -42.44 -3.26
N ASN A 1184 13.49 -41.12 -3.28
CA ASN A 1184 14.82 -40.53 -3.43
C ASN A 1184 15.79 -40.99 -2.35
N LEU A 1185 15.36 -41.01 -1.09
CA LEU A 1185 16.18 -41.47 0.03
C LEU A 1185 16.49 -42.97 -0.07
N TYR A 1186 15.55 -43.77 -0.57
CA TYR A 1186 15.74 -45.19 -0.85
C TYR A 1186 16.83 -45.41 -1.90
N GLU A 1187 16.76 -44.70 -3.03
CA GLU A 1187 17.78 -44.78 -4.10
C GLU A 1187 19.16 -44.29 -3.64
N GLN A 1188 19.21 -43.31 -2.73
CA GLN A 1188 20.45 -42.90 -2.04
C GLN A 1188 20.98 -43.95 -1.03
N LYS A 1189 20.30 -45.09 -0.86
CA LYS A 1189 20.60 -46.13 0.15
C LYS A 1189 20.48 -45.64 1.60
N LYS A 1190 19.78 -44.53 1.85
CA LYS A 1190 19.48 -43.99 3.18
C LYS A 1190 18.21 -44.63 3.73
N PHE A 1191 18.22 -45.95 3.86
CA PHE A 1191 17.02 -46.77 4.11
C PHE A 1191 16.24 -46.37 5.37
N THR A 1192 16.90 -46.01 6.46
CA THR A 1192 16.21 -45.59 7.71
C THR A 1192 15.42 -44.29 7.52
N LEU A 1193 15.96 -43.33 6.77
CA LEU A 1193 15.27 -42.08 6.45
C LEU A 1193 14.15 -42.32 5.43
N ALA A 1194 14.37 -43.19 4.43
CA ALA A 1194 13.35 -43.59 3.48
C ALA A 1194 12.14 -44.23 4.17
N ILE A 1195 12.36 -45.13 5.14
CA ILE A 1195 11.30 -45.72 5.96
C ILE A 1195 10.53 -44.64 6.72
N ALA A 1196 11.22 -43.72 7.38
CA ALA A 1196 10.57 -42.66 8.15
C ALA A 1196 9.67 -41.78 7.27
N GLU A 1197 10.16 -41.36 6.09
CA GLU A 1197 9.40 -40.50 5.19
C GLU A 1197 8.23 -41.25 4.50
N LEU A 1198 8.39 -42.54 4.16
CA LEU A 1198 7.33 -43.36 3.57
C LEU A 1198 6.26 -43.78 4.59
N LEU A 1199 6.61 -43.97 5.88
CA LEU A 1199 5.64 -44.30 6.93
C LEU A 1199 4.70 -43.13 7.23
N LYS A 1200 5.19 -41.88 7.12
CA LYS A 1200 4.33 -40.68 7.23
C LYS A 1200 3.15 -40.74 6.25
N LEU A 1201 3.38 -41.26 5.05
CA LEU A 1201 2.32 -41.39 4.04
C LEU A 1201 1.22 -42.36 4.50
N ILE A 1202 1.59 -43.47 5.14
CA ILE A 1202 0.66 -44.54 5.58
C ILE A 1202 -0.09 -44.14 6.86
N GLU A 1203 0.59 -43.54 7.83
CA GLU A 1203 0.04 -43.27 9.17
C GLU A 1203 -0.82 -41.99 9.23
N TYR A 1204 -0.52 -40.98 8.40
CA TYR A 1204 -1.20 -39.68 8.46
C TYR A 1204 -2.39 -39.55 7.48
N SER A 1205 -2.68 -40.57 6.68
CA SER A 1205 -3.80 -40.52 5.72
C SER A 1205 -4.56 -41.85 5.63
N SER A 1206 -5.88 -41.81 5.82
CA SER A 1206 -6.78 -42.95 5.55
C SER A 1206 -7.17 -42.94 4.07
N PRO A 1207 -6.93 -44.01 3.28
CA PRO A 1207 -7.21 -44.00 1.86
C PRO A 1207 -8.73 -43.88 1.60
N SER A 1208 -9.13 -42.73 1.10
CA SER A 1208 -10.49 -42.37 0.65
C SER A 1208 -10.59 -42.30 -0.88
N SER A 1209 -9.45 -42.19 -1.58
CA SER A 1209 -9.36 -42.15 -3.05
C SER A 1209 -8.51 -43.29 -3.63
N PHE A 1210 -8.70 -43.53 -4.94
CA PHE A 1210 -7.93 -44.53 -5.70
C PHE A 1210 -6.43 -44.15 -5.79
N ILE A 1211 -6.11 -42.85 -5.83
CA ILE A 1211 -4.74 -42.33 -5.89
C ILE A 1211 -4.01 -42.63 -4.58
N GLU A 1212 -4.66 -42.37 -3.43
CA GLU A 1212 -4.12 -42.68 -2.10
C GLU A 1212 -3.85 -44.18 -1.97
N THR A 1213 -4.80 -45.02 -2.37
CA THR A 1213 -4.64 -46.48 -2.31
C THR A 1213 -3.42 -46.95 -3.12
N SER A 1214 -3.14 -46.33 -4.27
CA SER A 1214 -1.99 -46.67 -5.13
C SER A 1214 -0.65 -46.30 -4.49
N TYR A 1215 -0.51 -45.07 -3.96
CA TYR A 1215 0.75 -44.63 -3.33
C TYR A 1215 1.02 -45.31 -1.98
N HIS A 1216 -0.01 -45.62 -1.18
CA HIS A 1216 0.16 -46.44 0.04
C HIS A 1216 0.68 -47.84 -0.28
N THR A 1217 0.15 -48.45 -1.34
CA THR A 1217 0.59 -49.77 -1.82
C THR A 1217 2.06 -49.73 -2.25
N GLN A 1218 2.47 -48.68 -2.98
CA GLN A 1218 3.86 -48.50 -3.39
C GLN A 1218 4.79 -48.17 -2.20
N ALA A 1219 4.33 -47.35 -1.25
CA ALA A 1219 5.10 -47.04 -0.05
C ALA A 1219 5.38 -48.29 0.80
N LYS A 1220 4.36 -49.14 1.02
CA LYS A 1220 4.51 -50.43 1.74
C LYS A 1220 5.55 -51.34 1.10
N TRP A 1221 5.59 -51.39 -0.23
CA TRP A 1221 6.61 -52.12 -0.98
C TRP A 1221 8.03 -51.63 -0.68
N TYR A 1222 8.26 -50.32 -0.81
CA TYR A 1222 9.59 -49.74 -0.57
C TYR A 1222 9.99 -49.74 0.91
N ILE A 1223 9.04 -49.66 1.85
CA ILE A 1223 9.27 -49.85 3.28
C ILE A 1223 9.73 -51.29 3.56
N GLY A 1224 9.02 -52.30 3.03
CA GLY A 1224 9.38 -53.71 3.18
C GLY A 1224 10.79 -54.00 2.64
N LYS A 1225 11.11 -53.48 1.45
CA LYS A 1225 12.46 -53.57 0.88
C LYS A 1225 13.51 -52.86 1.72
N SER A 1226 13.23 -51.67 2.20
CA SER A 1226 14.16 -50.91 3.06
C SER A 1226 14.45 -51.64 4.37
N PHE A 1227 13.43 -52.21 5.03
CA PHE A 1227 13.61 -53.01 6.25
C PHE A 1227 14.46 -54.27 6.01
N LYS A 1228 14.31 -54.90 4.83
CA LYS A 1228 15.15 -56.03 4.41
C LYS A 1228 16.62 -55.60 4.27
N GLU A 1229 16.89 -54.49 3.58
CA GLU A 1229 18.27 -54.00 3.36
C GLU A 1229 18.99 -53.62 4.67
N ILE A 1230 18.26 -53.14 5.69
CA ILE A 1230 18.82 -52.88 7.04
C ILE A 1230 18.81 -54.11 7.96
N GLY A 1231 18.38 -55.28 7.47
CA GLY A 1231 18.43 -56.55 8.19
C GLY A 1231 17.33 -56.78 9.24
N GLN A 1232 16.27 -55.99 9.23
CA GLN A 1232 15.09 -56.14 10.10
C GLN A 1232 13.99 -56.96 9.40
N TYR A 1233 14.26 -58.25 9.24
CA TYR A 1233 13.43 -59.12 8.39
C TYR A 1233 12.00 -59.36 8.91
N GLU A 1234 11.76 -59.28 10.22
CA GLU A 1234 10.41 -59.41 10.79
C GLU A 1234 9.51 -58.23 10.40
N ASN A 1235 10.05 -57.01 10.48
CA ASN A 1235 9.36 -55.80 10.02
C ASN A 1235 9.18 -55.81 8.49
N ALA A 1236 10.19 -56.28 7.75
CA ALA A 1236 10.09 -56.44 6.29
C ALA A 1236 8.94 -57.39 5.91
N LEU A 1237 8.82 -58.54 6.59
CA LEU A 1237 7.73 -59.49 6.36
C LEU A 1237 6.36 -58.91 6.71
N HIS A 1238 6.26 -58.14 7.80
CA HIS A 1238 5.00 -57.50 8.20
C HIS A 1238 4.42 -56.63 7.07
N TYR A 1239 5.22 -55.70 6.52
CA TYR A 1239 4.75 -54.80 5.46
C TYR A 1239 4.55 -55.50 4.11
N ILE A 1240 5.35 -56.53 3.80
CA ILE A 1240 5.14 -57.35 2.59
C ILE A 1240 3.87 -58.21 2.70
N ASP A 1241 3.54 -58.72 3.88
CA ASP A 1241 2.31 -59.47 4.12
C ASP A 1241 1.08 -58.58 4.10
N GLU A 1242 1.19 -57.38 4.68
CA GLU A 1242 0.14 -56.37 4.58
C GLU A 1242 -0.12 -55.98 3.11
N LEU A 1243 0.93 -55.83 2.31
CA LEU A 1243 0.85 -55.57 0.88
C LEU A 1243 0.17 -56.72 0.09
N LEU A 1244 0.51 -57.98 0.40
CA LEU A 1244 -0.09 -59.16 -0.22
C LEU A 1244 -1.58 -59.29 0.12
N ASN A 1245 -2.00 -58.81 1.29
CA ASN A 1245 -3.41 -58.81 1.70
C ASN A 1245 -4.21 -57.66 1.06
N THR A 1246 -3.56 -56.57 0.62
CA THR A 1246 -4.24 -55.42 0.00
C THR A 1246 -4.33 -55.51 -1.53
N ILE A 1247 -3.39 -56.20 -2.18
CA ILE A 1247 -3.36 -56.35 -3.65
C ILE A 1247 -4.07 -57.67 -4.04
N PRO A 1248 -4.89 -57.72 -5.11
CA PRO A 1248 -5.50 -58.97 -5.57
C PRO A 1248 -4.46 -59.93 -6.20
N SER A 1249 -4.71 -61.25 -6.07
CA SER A 1249 -3.76 -62.32 -6.43
C SER A 1249 -3.44 -62.45 -7.93
N ASN A 1250 -4.20 -61.77 -8.79
CA ASN A 1250 -3.95 -61.66 -10.23
C ASN A 1250 -3.09 -60.45 -10.63
N ASP A 1251 -2.77 -59.55 -9.70
CA ASP A 1251 -1.89 -58.41 -9.95
C ASP A 1251 -0.43 -58.87 -10.09
N PRO A 1252 0.31 -58.43 -11.12
CA PRO A 1252 1.73 -58.76 -11.28
C PRO A 1252 2.58 -58.47 -10.02
N ARG A 1253 2.26 -57.38 -9.30
CA ARG A 1253 2.96 -56.97 -8.07
C ARG A 1253 2.77 -57.96 -6.93
N HIS A 1254 1.65 -58.69 -6.91
CA HIS A 1254 1.40 -59.74 -5.91
C HIS A 1254 2.35 -60.93 -6.12
N GLN A 1255 2.70 -61.28 -7.37
CA GLN A 1255 3.69 -62.33 -7.61
C GLN A 1255 5.10 -61.89 -7.22
N GLU A 1256 5.47 -60.63 -7.48
CA GLU A 1256 6.74 -60.06 -7.06
C GLU A 1256 6.86 -60.01 -5.53
N ALA A 1257 5.83 -59.55 -4.83
CA ALA A 1257 5.82 -59.52 -3.38
C ALA A 1257 5.87 -60.90 -2.74
N ARG A 1258 5.27 -61.91 -3.38
CA ARG A 1258 5.40 -63.30 -2.92
C ARG A 1258 6.82 -63.83 -3.06
N LYS A 1259 7.49 -63.54 -4.18
CA LYS A 1259 8.92 -63.91 -4.37
C LYS A 1259 9.80 -63.19 -3.35
N GLU A 1260 9.56 -61.91 -3.12
CA GLU A 1260 10.32 -61.12 -2.13
C GLU A 1260 10.11 -61.67 -0.72
N LYS A 1261 8.88 -62.07 -0.36
CA LYS A 1261 8.58 -62.76 0.91
C LYS A 1261 9.36 -64.06 1.07
N GLU A 1262 9.34 -64.92 0.05
CA GLU A 1262 10.09 -66.19 0.05
C GLU A 1262 11.59 -65.95 0.22
N TYR A 1263 12.13 -64.94 -0.45
CA TYR A 1263 13.53 -64.54 -0.32
C TYR A 1263 13.89 -64.04 1.09
N ILE A 1264 13.06 -63.20 1.69
CA ILE A 1264 13.27 -62.73 3.08
C ILE A 1264 13.23 -63.91 4.06
N LEU A 1265 12.34 -64.88 3.87
CA LEU A 1265 12.27 -66.10 4.69
C LEU A 1265 13.52 -66.99 4.55
N GLU A 1266 14.12 -67.07 3.36
CA GLU A 1266 15.41 -67.74 3.17
C GLU A 1266 16.55 -67.00 3.87
N LEU A 1267 16.62 -65.67 3.75
CA LEU A 1267 17.61 -64.86 4.46
C LEU A 1267 17.52 -65.01 5.98
N MET A 1268 16.30 -65.14 6.53
CA MET A 1268 16.09 -65.42 7.96
C MET A 1268 16.56 -66.82 8.37
N LYS A 1269 16.47 -67.81 7.49
CA LYS A 1269 16.99 -69.17 7.74
C LYS A 1269 18.52 -69.25 7.69
N ILE A 1270 19.17 -68.40 6.89
CA ILE A 1270 20.63 -68.33 6.78
C ILE A 1270 21.27 -67.63 8.01
N LYS A 1271 20.51 -66.75 8.68
CA LYS A 1271 20.98 -65.97 9.84
C LYS A 1271 20.70 -66.63 11.21
N LYS A 1272 19.86 -67.67 11.24
CA LYS A 1272 19.66 -68.58 12.39
C LYS A 1272 20.61 -69.76 12.28
#